data_AF-A0A957GAI2-F1
#
_entry.id   AF-A0A957GAI2-F1
#
_cell.length_a   1.000
_cell.length_b   1.000
_cell.length_c   1.000
_cell.angle_alpha   90.00
_cell.angle_beta   90.00
_cell.angle_gamma   90.00
#
_symmetry.space_group_name_H-M   'P 1'
#
loop_
_entity.id
_entity.type
_entity.pdbx_description
1 polymer ?
#
loop_
_entity_poly.entity_id
_entity_poly.type
_entity_poly.pdbx_seq_one_letter_code
_entity_poly.pdbx_strand_id
1 'polypeptide(L)'
;GTSTRVGDVVEVESLNLVFAGAPPGSIALGSVKSNIGHLKAGAGAAGMLKATLALHHKVLPPTLNAQTPNPNIDFSASPFYLNHETQPWPQPNGVPRRVGVSAYGFGGTNFHLVLEEYVPGALTRKTQKVVAAPTGIDSTPTATTPLARPKPVRGILALGAATPTALKEKLDETLTRAEGGWTPARSLPKPADLKATERLVIDFGDHDELLDRLHKAQKVMGFDSPQAWKAMQAQGIFRGSGPANGKLAYLFPGQGSQYVNMGRELAAEYPIVAQTIAEADAVMTPILGRPLSSYIFIDSSDPAAVNQAQFDLMQTEITQPAMLTMDEALRRLLAQFGFRPDMVMGHSLGEYAALTAAGVMPFAECLEAAAARGSEMSQVRVEDNGKMAAVLAPIEVVEATLQEVGGYVVPANINSRSQCVIGGASQAVEAAVGLFESRGYRAMQLPVSHAFHTSIVAPASAPLRQMLDRLHFTPPTLPLVANLTGDFYPTEVEAIKDVLQAQVASPVQWVKGLETLYNAGVRTFLEVGPKRALRGFANDVFADKGDVLALLTNHPKQGELPTFNQALCGLYAAGFGVPEPAPEIRELPVTAPAAVSTPAGNVATTPEVKTMPQSNDQLGQLLAQALQQLAGQQMNAPAGAIRADQFRQPYDRNELPLGSVVISGTGLGLPGAEKPVMDPDNALRILRGEQFVDLIPTRFRQKMVDKRIVRLVKAEDGSGSFATIDNTDEVIKLAGRPGYFDLTEEYGVPDKLIEALDITTQLAMAAGLDALREAGIPLVQTYKRTTTGKYLPQNWLLPEALRDETGVIFASAFPGGDRFADEFSRYYAFQGRLDKLAALEDLRRYTNDSQTLYEIDRRIADLHEQIEAEPYHFDRRFLFRILCMGHSQFAQYIGARGPNAHVNAACASTAQGVAVAEDWIRTGRCRRVIVIGADNVTGDQLLEWVGAGFLGVGAITTSDKVDEAALPFDRRRHGTIMGMGACALVIESEDAVRERGMRGLVELLSSETSNSAFHGTRLDVDHIAQVMNNLVTAAERRFGLHRHAMASQLVFMSHETFTPARGGSASAEVVALRSTFGEAANEIVVANTKGFTGHPMGVGVEDVIAVKILEYGIVPPVPNFKEVDPDLGPLNLSRGGRYPVQYALHLAAGFGSQIAMTLTRRIPGSLDRVDNKPKYQRWLADVSGYDWAETEVEKRVLRVKAQGNPLRQPLPSNWQYGTGPTVRAIAPESVAGTAYRPAPMADLQASLGFTAPPVYAAPDGPHHPRERAVTPPPIDVP
;
A
#
# COMPACT_ATOMS: atom_id res chain seq x y z
N GLY A 1 13.09 -27.28 6.63
CA GLY A 1 14.42 -27.69 6.15
C GLY A 1 15.08 -26.55 5.40
N THR A 2 16.23 -26.10 5.89
CA THR A 2 17.17 -25.16 5.22
C THR A 2 18.37 -25.87 4.61
N SER A 3 18.47 -27.20 4.75
CA SER A 3 19.62 -28.01 4.32
C SER A 3 20.90 -27.68 5.11
N THR A 4 20.75 -27.28 6.37
CA THR A 4 21.86 -27.08 7.30
C THR A 4 21.97 -28.27 8.27
N ARG A 5 23.19 -28.76 8.52
CA ARG A 5 23.43 -29.98 9.33
C ARG A 5 22.77 -29.94 10.71
N VAL A 6 22.74 -28.77 11.35
CA VAL A 6 22.14 -28.56 12.67
C VAL A 6 20.67 -28.14 12.57
N GLY A 7 20.34 -27.22 11.66
CA GLY A 7 19.00 -26.65 11.57
C GLY A 7 17.93 -27.67 11.16
N ASP A 8 18.25 -28.59 10.24
CA ASP A 8 17.29 -29.63 9.83
C ASP A 8 17.03 -30.64 10.98
N VAL A 9 18.03 -30.93 11.83
CA VAL A 9 17.88 -31.79 13.01
C VAL A 9 16.98 -31.11 14.04
N VAL A 10 17.33 -29.87 14.45
CA VAL A 10 16.57 -29.09 15.43
C VAL A 10 15.12 -28.86 14.98
N GLU A 11 14.89 -28.66 13.68
CA GLU A 11 13.54 -28.51 13.12
C GLU A 11 12.72 -29.80 13.26
N VAL A 12 13.27 -30.97 12.91
CA VAL A 12 12.54 -32.24 13.03
C VAL A 12 12.39 -32.68 14.50
N GLU A 13 13.39 -32.45 15.36
CA GLU A 13 13.26 -32.68 16.80
C GLU A 13 12.13 -31.82 17.41
N SER A 14 12.07 -30.53 17.06
CA SER A 14 11.00 -29.63 17.53
C SER A 14 9.61 -30.09 17.05
N LEU A 15 9.52 -30.54 15.80
CA LEU A 15 8.28 -31.10 15.25
C LEU A 15 7.91 -32.44 15.94
N ASN A 16 8.87 -33.32 16.18
CA ASN A 16 8.65 -34.59 16.89
C ASN A 16 8.12 -34.35 18.32
N LEU A 17 8.60 -33.34 19.04
CA LEU A 17 8.10 -32.99 20.36
C LEU A 17 6.62 -32.56 20.34
N VAL A 18 6.21 -31.77 19.33
CA VAL A 18 4.82 -31.30 19.19
C VAL A 18 3.88 -32.41 18.71
N PHE A 19 4.36 -33.30 17.84
CA PHE A 19 3.57 -34.36 17.22
C PHE A 19 3.84 -35.76 17.80
N ALA A 20 4.38 -35.86 19.01
CA ALA A 20 4.78 -37.13 19.64
C ALA A 20 3.67 -38.18 19.80
N GLY A 21 2.39 -37.78 19.72
CA GLY A 21 1.23 -38.67 19.73
C GLY A 21 0.74 -39.15 18.35
N ALA A 22 1.37 -38.71 17.25
CA ALA A 22 1.01 -39.13 15.90
C ALA A 22 1.74 -40.43 15.50
N PRO A 23 1.14 -41.31 14.67
CA PRO A 23 1.80 -42.55 14.24
C PRO A 23 3.10 -42.27 13.43
N PRO A 24 4.14 -43.11 13.55
CA PRO A 24 5.34 -43.01 12.73
C PRO A 24 5.03 -42.96 11.22
N GLY A 25 5.73 -42.10 10.48
CA GLY A 25 5.56 -41.93 9.04
C GLY A 25 4.17 -41.46 8.56
N SER A 26 3.33 -40.86 9.42
CA SER A 26 1.98 -40.42 9.07
C SER A 26 1.90 -39.00 8.48
N ILE A 27 2.93 -38.17 8.65
CA ILE A 27 2.92 -36.75 8.26
C ILE A 27 3.96 -36.49 7.17
N ALA A 28 3.51 -36.01 6.00
CA ALA A 28 4.41 -35.64 4.91
C ALA A 28 5.22 -34.39 5.27
N LEU A 29 6.56 -34.50 5.24
CA LEU A 29 7.51 -33.41 5.42
C LEU A 29 8.09 -33.00 4.07
N GLY A 30 8.20 -31.68 3.85
CA GLY A 30 8.83 -31.16 2.65
C GLY A 30 9.19 -29.69 2.73
N SER A 31 9.99 -29.23 1.76
CA SER A 31 10.45 -27.84 1.64
C SER A 31 10.26 -27.33 0.22
N VAL A 32 9.95 -26.05 0.05
CA VAL A 32 10.01 -25.38 -1.27
C VAL A 32 11.46 -25.04 -1.65
N LYS A 33 12.35 -24.95 -0.65
CA LYS A 33 13.74 -24.50 -0.83
C LYS A 33 14.58 -25.49 -1.66
N SER A 34 14.17 -26.75 -1.73
CA SER A 34 14.77 -27.76 -2.64
C SER A 34 14.52 -27.47 -4.13
N ASN A 35 13.48 -26.69 -4.46
CA ASN A 35 13.07 -26.40 -5.83
C ASN A 35 13.60 -25.05 -6.32
N ILE A 36 13.66 -24.04 -5.44
CA ILE A 36 13.95 -22.63 -5.82
C ILE A 36 15.00 -21.95 -4.93
N GLY A 37 15.70 -22.71 -4.07
CA GLY A 37 16.65 -22.16 -3.09
C GLY A 37 16.00 -21.41 -1.93
N HIS A 38 16.83 -20.78 -1.10
CA HIS A 38 16.36 -20.00 0.06
C HIS A 38 16.21 -18.51 -0.31
N LEU A 39 14.97 -18.10 -0.62
CA LEU A 39 14.62 -16.72 -1.01
C LEU A 39 14.69 -15.66 0.13
N LYS A 40 15.55 -15.86 1.13
CA LYS A 40 15.66 -15.03 2.36
C LYS A 40 14.27 -14.65 2.91
N ALA A 41 13.89 -13.37 2.88
CA ALA A 41 12.59 -12.87 3.34
C ALA A 41 11.38 -13.51 2.61
N GLY A 42 11.50 -13.76 1.30
CA GLY A 42 10.45 -14.40 0.50
C GLY A 42 10.29 -15.91 0.76
N ALA A 43 11.16 -16.53 1.56
CA ALA A 43 11.16 -17.98 1.75
C ALA A 43 9.94 -18.51 2.54
N GLY A 44 9.34 -17.67 3.42
CA GLY A 44 8.09 -17.98 4.09
C GLY A 44 6.91 -17.94 3.13
N ALA A 45 6.79 -16.86 2.34
CA ALA A 45 5.76 -16.69 1.33
C ALA A 45 5.79 -17.80 0.26
N ALA A 46 6.97 -18.22 -0.20
CA ALA A 46 7.10 -19.35 -1.11
C ALA A 46 6.67 -20.69 -0.47
N GLY A 47 6.94 -20.89 0.82
CA GLY A 47 6.45 -22.04 1.59
C GLY A 47 4.93 -22.05 1.70
N MET A 48 4.35 -20.88 1.99
CA MET A 48 2.90 -20.67 2.02
C MET A 48 2.26 -20.92 0.66
N LEU A 49 2.84 -20.43 -0.44
CA LEU A 49 2.35 -20.71 -1.80
C LEU A 49 2.42 -22.20 -2.15
N LYS A 50 3.51 -22.91 -1.82
CA LYS A 50 3.62 -24.37 -1.98
C LYS A 50 2.50 -25.08 -1.20
N ALA A 51 2.24 -24.64 0.03
CA ALA A 51 1.22 -25.21 0.91
C ALA A 51 -0.22 -24.94 0.44
N THR A 52 -0.56 -23.70 0.07
CA THR A 52 -1.87 -23.32 -0.47
C THR A 52 -2.18 -24.04 -1.77
N LEU A 53 -1.20 -24.15 -2.69
CA LEU A 53 -1.38 -24.89 -3.95
C LEU A 53 -1.49 -26.41 -3.71
N ALA A 54 -0.75 -26.98 -2.75
CA ALA A 54 -0.89 -28.38 -2.35
C ALA A 54 -2.29 -28.71 -1.80
N LEU A 55 -2.86 -27.82 -0.98
CA LEU A 55 -4.24 -27.93 -0.50
C LEU A 55 -5.25 -27.80 -1.67
N HIS A 56 -5.11 -26.77 -2.51
CA HIS A 56 -6.01 -26.50 -3.63
C HIS A 56 -6.05 -27.66 -4.65
N HIS A 57 -4.88 -28.16 -5.06
CA HIS A 57 -4.78 -29.26 -6.03
C HIS A 57 -4.91 -30.66 -5.39
N LYS A 58 -4.99 -30.74 -4.05
CA LYS A 58 -5.10 -32.00 -3.29
C LYS A 58 -3.96 -32.97 -3.62
N VAL A 59 -2.74 -32.44 -3.66
CA VAL A 59 -1.50 -33.13 -4.06
C VAL A 59 -0.39 -32.81 -3.07
N LEU A 60 0.41 -33.80 -2.71
CA LEU A 60 1.67 -33.64 -2.00
C LEU A 60 2.80 -33.45 -3.02
N PRO A 61 3.32 -32.23 -3.21
CA PRO A 61 4.45 -31.97 -4.10
C PRO A 61 5.77 -32.53 -3.53
N PRO A 62 6.71 -32.99 -4.37
CA PRO A 62 7.96 -33.57 -3.94
C PRO A 62 8.90 -32.55 -3.27
N THR A 63 9.87 -33.09 -2.54
CA THR A 63 11.05 -32.38 -2.03
C THR A 63 12.28 -32.97 -2.73
N LEU A 64 12.97 -32.14 -3.50
CA LEU A 64 14.08 -32.58 -4.34
C LEU A 64 15.35 -32.82 -3.51
N ASN A 65 16.27 -33.62 -4.06
CA ASN A 65 17.62 -33.85 -3.51
C ASN A 65 17.63 -34.42 -2.07
N ALA A 66 16.63 -35.24 -1.74
CA ALA A 66 16.42 -35.80 -0.40
C ALA A 66 16.54 -37.34 -0.35
N GLN A 67 17.18 -37.98 -1.35
CA GLN A 67 17.16 -39.46 -1.49
C GLN A 67 17.81 -40.21 -0.31
N THR A 68 18.77 -39.61 0.37
CA THR A 68 19.42 -40.18 1.56
C THR A 68 19.06 -39.30 2.76
N PRO A 69 18.24 -39.81 3.72
CA PRO A 69 17.91 -39.07 4.93
C PRO A 69 19.15 -38.70 5.76
N ASN A 70 19.08 -37.60 6.49
CA ASN A 70 20.14 -37.18 7.41
C ASN A 70 20.26 -38.22 8.55
N PRO A 71 21.43 -38.87 8.76
CA PRO A 71 21.57 -39.93 9.78
C PRO A 71 21.40 -39.44 11.22
N ASN A 72 21.44 -38.13 11.45
CA ASN A 72 21.15 -37.52 12.75
C ASN A 72 19.63 -37.33 13.00
N ILE A 73 18.76 -37.83 12.12
CA ILE A 73 17.31 -37.76 12.23
C ILE A 73 16.74 -39.17 12.07
N ASP A 74 16.20 -39.73 13.15
CA ASP A 74 15.50 -41.01 13.09
C ASP A 74 14.09 -40.84 12.50
N PHE A 75 14.02 -40.84 11.18
CA PHE A 75 12.76 -40.85 10.44
C PHE A 75 11.96 -42.16 10.61
N SER A 76 12.54 -43.24 11.15
CA SER A 76 11.82 -44.49 11.39
C SER A 76 10.95 -44.44 12.65
N ALA A 77 11.40 -43.70 13.67
CA ALA A 77 10.64 -43.40 14.88
C ALA A 77 9.84 -42.08 14.80
N SER A 78 10.11 -41.22 13.81
CA SER A 78 9.42 -39.94 13.64
C SER A 78 8.00 -40.11 13.07
N PRO A 79 7.01 -39.30 13.51
CA PRO A 79 5.73 -39.17 12.81
C PRO A 79 5.86 -38.57 11.40
N PHE A 80 7.00 -37.99 11.04
CA PHE A 80 7.25 -37.37 9.74
C PHE A 80 7.96 -38.29 8.77
N TYR A 81 7.63 -38.20 7.48
CA TYR A 81 8.39 -38.84 6.39
C TYR A 81 8.72 -37.82 5.29
N LEU A 82 9.84 -38.01 4.58
CA LEU A 82 10.22 -37.13 3.47
C LEU A 82 9.40 -37.47 2.22
N ASN A 83 8.66 -36.50 1.67
CA ASN A 83 7.91 -36.72 0.43
C ASN A 83 8.81 -36.54 -0.80
N HIS A 84 9.17 -37.63 -1.48
CA HIS A 84 10.09 -37.63 -2.62
C HIS A 84 9.42 -37.47 -3.99
N GLU A 85 8.13 -37.78 -4.10
CA GLU A 85 7.40 -37.84 -5.36
C GLU A 85 6.13 -36.99 -5.33
N THR A 86 5.58 -36.66 -6.50
CA THR A 86 4.26 -36.04 -6.59
C THR A 86 3.19 -37.10 -6.34
N GLN A 87 2.46 -36.99 -5.23
CA GLN A 87 1.44 -37.98 -4.84
C GLN A 87 0.08 -37.32 -4.62
N PRO A 88 -1.05 -37.98 -4.93
CA PRO A 88 -2.36 -37.52 -4.50
C PRO A 88 -2.38 -37.37 -2.97
N TRP A 89 -2.95 -36.29 -2.47
CA TRP A 89 -3.19 -36.12 -1.04
C TRP A 89 -4.61 -36.59 -0.74
N PRO A 90 -4.83 -37.83 -0.25
CA PRO A 90 -6.18 -38.28 0.13
C PRO A 90 -6.71 -37.46 1.31
N GLN A 91 -8.03 -37.36 1.42
CA GLN A 91 -8.66 -36.69 2.56
C GLN A 91 -8.70 -37.65 3.75
N PRO A 92 -8.03 -37.36 4.87
CA PRO A 92 -8.05 -38.25 6.02
C PRO A 92 -9.42 -38.19 6.71
N ASN A 93 -10.09 -39.34 6.85
CA ASN A 93 -11.30 -39.53 7.68
C ASN A 93 -12.39 -38.46 7.55
N GLY A 94 -12.59 -37.90 6.35
CA GLY A 94 -13.59 -36.84 6.10
C GLY A 94 -13.28 -35.46 6.71
N VAL A 95 -12.14 -35.27 7.40
CA VAL A 95 -11.74 -33.94 7.89
C VAL A 95 -10.98 -33.16 6.80
N PRO A 96 -10.99 -31.81 6.80
CA PRO A 96 -10.21 -31.01 5.86
C PRO A 96 -8.71 -31.32 5.96
N ARG A 97 -7.99 -31.27 4.83
CA ARG A 97 -6.51 -31.37 4.85
C ARG A 97 -5.91 -30.17 5.59
N ARG A 98 -4.80 -30.38 6.28
CA ARG A 98 -4.07 -29.32 7.01
C ARG A 98 -2.58 -29.39 6.72
N VAL A 99 -1.92 -28.24 6.76
CA VAL A 99 -0.48 -28.10 6.52
C VAL A 99 0.12 -27.06 7.46
N GLY A 100 1.22 -27.41 8.11
CA GLY A 100 2.05 -26.47 8.85
C GLY A 100 3.14 -25.89 7.95
N VAL A 101 3.36 -24.58 8.04
CA VAL A 101 4.41 -23.85 7.31
C VAL A 101 5.31 -23.16 8.32
N SER A 102 6.56 -23.60 8.42
CA SER A 102 7.60 -23.00 9.27
C SER A 102 8.55 -22.09 8.49
N ALA A 103 8.94 -20.98 9.11
CA ALA A 103 10.04 -20.13 8.68
C ALA A 103 10.84 -19.63 9.89
N TYR A 104 12.11 -20.01 9.98
CA TYR A 104 13.02 -19.62 11.06
C TYR A 104 14.06 -18.65 10.51
N GLY A 105 14.13 -17.44 11.09
CA GLY A 105 15.09 -16.41 10.69
C GLY A 105 16.45 -16.60 11.37
N PHE A 106 17.53 -16.16 10.71
CA PHE A 106 18.88 -16.24 11.25
C PHE A 106 19.06 -15.50 12.60
N GLY A 107 18.26 -14.46 12.85
CA GLY A 107 18.19 -13.75 14.14
C GLY A 107 17.30 -14.42 15.20
N GLY A 108 16.90 -15.68 15.03
CA GLY A 108 16.09 -16.44 16.01
C GLY A 108 14.60 -16.10 16.05
N THR A 109 14.11 -15.19 15.20
CA THR A 109 12.67 -14.94 15.05
C THR A 109 12.03 -16.06 14.25
N ASN A 110 11.05 -16.75 14.85
CA ASN A 110 10.44 -17.96 14.32
C ASN A 110 8.96 -17.74 14.02
N PHE A 111 8.54 -18.13 12.82
CA PHE A 111 7.15 -18.07 12.36
C PHE A 111 6.66 -19.49 12.05
N HIS A 112 5.45 -19.80 12.52
CA HIS A 112 4.73 -21.01 12.14
C HIS A 112 3.27 -20.65 11.86
N LEU A 113 2.71 -21.20 10.78
CA LEU A 113 1.34 -20.96 10.36
C LEU A 113 0.69 -22.28 9.95
N VAL A 114 -0.54 -22.52 10.40
CA VAL A 114 -1.33 -23.69 10.05
C VAL A 114 -2.41 -23.27 9.06
N LEU A 115 -2.43 -23.89 7.89
CA LEU A 115 -3.46 -23.72 6.87
C LEU A 115 -4.38 -24.94 6.85
N GLU A 116 -5.65 -24.71 6.53
CA GLU A 116 -6.67 -25.73 6.33
C GLU A 116 -7.24 -25.63 4.90
N GLU A 117 -7.59 -26.77 4.31
CA GLU A 117 -8.30 -26.84 3.02
C GLU A 117 -9.65 -26.12 3.11
N TYR A 118 -9.91 -25.21 2.17
CA TYR A 118 -11.23 -24.60 2.04
C TYR A 118 -12.26 -25.65 1.58
N VAL A 119 -13.14 -26.04 2.49
CA VAL A 119 -14.30 -26.90 2.20
C VAL A 119 -15.56 -26.03 2.10
N PRO A 120 -16.19 -25.91 0.91
CA PRO A 120 -17.42 -25.15 0.75
C PRO A 120 -18.49 -25.57 1.77
N GLY A 121 -19.04 -24.59 2.50
CA GLY A 121 -20.07 -24.85 3.50
C GLY A 121 -19.60 -25.39 4.85
N ALA A 122 -18.30 -25.67 5.06
CA ALA A 122 -17.79 -26.15 6.36
C ALA A 122 -17.70 -25.05 7.43
N LEU A 123 -17.50 -23.79 7.02
CA LEU A 123 -17.48 -22.62 7.89
C LEU A 123 -18.92 -22.27 8.36
N THR A 124 -19.45 -23.09 9.25
CA THR A 124 -20.80 -22.99 9.84
C THR A 124 -20.84 -22.17 11.14
N ARG A 125 -19.80 -21.38 11.42
CA ARG A 125 -19.85 -20.40 12.52
C ARG A 125 -21.03 -19.49 12.26
N LYS A 126 -22.06 -19.59 13.11
CA LYS A 126 -23.12 -18.57 13.22
C LYS A 126 -22.40 -17.23 13.24
N THR A 127 -22.69 -16.39 12.24
CA THR A 127 -22.36 -14.97 12.31
C THR A 127 -22.90 -14.48 13.65
N GLN A 128 -22.01 -14.14 14.59
CA GLN A 128 -22.44 -13.30 15.70
C GLN A 128 -22.95 -12.04 15.02
N LYS A 129 -24.27 -11.81 15.10
CA LYS A 129 -24.85 -10.55 14.70
C LYS A 129 -24.28 -9.51 15.65
N VAL A 130 -23.18 -8.89 15.26
CA VAL A 130 -22.81 -7.58 15.77
C VAL A 130 -23.96 -6.69 15.36
N VAL A 131 -24.83 -6.37 16.31
CA VAL A 131 -25.96 -5.48 16.08
C VAL A 131 -25.40 -4.07 16.02
N ALA A 132 -24.86 -3.70 14.86
CA ALA A 132 -24.89 -2.30 14.45
C ALA A 132 -26.37 -1.91 14.32
N ALA A 133 -26.78 -0.89 15.07
CA ALA A 133 -28.11 -0.30 14.91
C ALA A 133 -28.25 0.27 13.48
N PRO A 134 -29.44 0.22 12.88
CA PRO A 134 -29.57 0.36 11.43
C PRO A 134 -29.51 1.81 10.95
N THR A 135 -28.59 2.06 10.02
CA THR A 135 -28.78 3.03 8.93
C THR A 135 -28.36 2.30 7.66
N GLY A 136 -29.34 1.80 6.91
CA GLY A 136 -29.06 0.94 5.75
C GLY A 136 -28.62 1.75 4.53
N ILE A 137 -27.67 1.19 3.78
CA ILE A 137 -27.79 0.82 2.37
C ILE A 137 -26.93 -0.44 2.19
N ASP A 138 -27.49 -1.52 1.63
CA ASP A 138 -26.76 -2.75 1.35
C ASP A 138 -26.03 -2.61 0.00
N SER A 139 -24.69 -2.57 0.02
CA SER A 139 -23.87 -2.67 -1.20
C SER A 139 -22.58 -3.44 -0.92
N THR A 140 -22.63 -4.78 -1.04
CA THR A 140 -21.47 -5.66 -0.89
C THR A 140 -20.57 -5.60 -2.14
N PRO A 141 -19.26 -5.28 -2.02
CA PRO A 141 -18.32 -5.41 -3.14
C PRO A 141 -17.96 -6.88 -3.36
N THR A 142 -18.47 -7.48 -4.44
CA THR A 142 -18.07 -8.82 -4.87
C THR A 142 -16.62 -8.79 -5.34
N ALA A 143 -15.73 -9.46 -4.62
CA ALA A 143 -14.32 -9.45 -4.98
C ALA A 143 -14.00 -10.54 -6.02
N THR A 144 -13.31 -10.12 -7.08
CA THR A 144 -13.22 -10.85 -8.35
C THR A 144 -12.11 -11.91 -8.37
N THR A 145 -12.48 -13.17 -8.53
CA THR A 145 -11.57 -14.22 -9.03
C THR A 145 -10.96 -13.79 -10.37
N PRO A 146 -9.69 -14.13 -10.71
CA PRO A 146 -9.18 -13.94 -12.06
C PRO A 146 -10.09 -14.67 -13.05
N LEU A 147 -10.85 -13.90 -13.84
CA LEU A 147 -11.84 -14.47 -14.76
C LEU A 147 -11.12 -15.33 -15.79
N ALA A 148 -11.40 -16.63 -15.76
CA ALA A 148 -10.92 -17.57 -16.76
C ALA A 148 -11.42 -17.09 -18.12
N ARG A 149 -10.49 -16.72 -19.02
CA ARG A 149 -10.86 -16.12 -20.31
C ARG A 149 -11.81 -17.07 -21.04
N PRO A 150 -13.04 -16.63 -21.40
CA PRO A 150 -14.00 -17.50 -22.04
C PRO A 150 -13.48 -17.94 -23.41
N LYS A 151 -13.86 -19.16 -23.80
CA LYS A 151 -13.62 -19.66 -25.16
C LYS A 151 -14.50 -18.85 -26.12
N PRO A 152 -13.99 -18.32 -27.23
CA PRO A 152 -14.84 -17.64 -28.20
C PRO A 152 -15.81 -18.66 -28.81
N VAL A 153 -17.10 -18.28 -28.88
CA VAL A 153 -18.18 -19.13 -29.41
C VAL A 153 -17.99 -19.38 -30.91
N ARG A 154 -17.45 -18.38 -31.62
CA ARG A 154 -16.99 -18.46 -33.02
C ARG A 154 -15.47 -18.65 -33.07
N GLY A 155 -14.97 -19.03 -34.23
CA GLY A 155 -13.55 -19.20 -34.50
C GLY A 155 -12.83 -17.87 -34.74
N ILE A 156 -11.55 -17.83 -34.36
CA ILE A 156 -10.63 -16.74 -34.67
C ILE A 156 -9.37 -17.37 -35.26
N LEU A 157 -9.12 -17.18 -36.56
CA LEU A 157 -7.85 -17.53 -37.18
C LEU A 157 -6.96 -16.29 -37.14
N ALA A 158 -5.79 -16.38 -36.53
CA ALA A 158 -4.77 -15.34 -36.57
C ALA A 158 -3.50 -15.89 -37.21
N LEU A 159 -2.94 -15.13 -38.15
CA LEU A 159 -1.66 -15.39 -38.81
C LEU A 159 -0.75 -14.18 -38.58
N GLY A 160 0.41 -14.39 -37.96
CA GLY A 160 1.42 -13.34 -37.76
C GLY A 160 2.70 -13.61 -38.56
N ALA A 161 3.29 -12.58 -39.16
CA ALA A 161 4.58 -12.66 -39.83
C ALA A 161 5.43 -11.38 -39.65
N ALA A 162 6.73 -11.47 -39.97
CA ALA A 162 7.63 -10.32 -39.90
C ALA A 162 7.54 -9.39 -41.12
N THR A 163 7.04 -9.90 -42.26
CA THR A 163 6.95 -9.17 -43.54
C THR A 163 5.64 -9.53 -44.27
N PRO A 164 5.13 -8.67 -45.18
CA PRO A 164 3.91 -8.96 -45.94
C PRO A 164 4.05 -10.23 -46.80
N THR A 165 5.23 -10.49 -47.37
CA THR A 165 5.52 -11.71 -48.13
C THR A 165 5.37 -12.96 -47.28
N ALA A 166 5.96 -12.98 -46.08
CA ALA A 166 5.84 -14.11 -45.17
C ALA A 166 4.42 -14.26 -44.59
N LEU A 167 3.63 -13.19 -44.51
CA LEU A 167 2.20 -13.26 -44.17
C LEU A 167 1.41 -13.92 -45.30
N LYS A 168 1.73 -13.60 -46.56
CA LYS A 168 1.13 -14.22 -47.75
C LYS A 168 1.47 -15.70 -47.84
N GLU A 169 2.72 -16.09 -47.65
CA GLU A 169 3.15 -17.50 -47.63
C GLU A 169 2.36 -18.31 -46.59
N LYS A 170 2.23 -17.80 -45.36
CA LYS A 170 1.40 -18.43 -44.31
C LYS A 170 -0.09 -18.49 -44.65
N LEU A 171 -0.60 -17.49 -45.36
CA LEU A 171 -2.00 -17.48 -45.82
C LEU A 171 -2.23 -18.55 -46.89
N ASP A 172 -1.33 -18.66 -47.86
CA ASP A 172 -1.36 -19.68 -48.91
C ASP A 172 -1.25 -21.11 -48.32
N GLU A 173 -0.31 -21.34 -47.39
CA GLU A 173 -0.20 -22.60 -46.64
C GLU A 173 -1.47 -22.95 -45.84
N THR A 174 -2.07 -21.95 -45.19
CA THR A 174 -3.27 -22.13 -44.38
C THR A 174 -4.49 -22.41 -45.25
N LEU A 175 -4.57 -21.79 -46.41
CA LEU A 175 -5.60 -22.04 -47.41
C LEU A 175 -5.52 -23.47 -47.96
N THR A 176 -4.35 -23.93 -48.41
CA THR A 176 -4.18 -25.31 -48.91
C THR A 176 -4.56 -26.35 -47.85
N ARG A 177 -4.28 -26.07 -46.56
CA ARG A 177 -4.73 -26.92 -45.45
C ARG A 177 -6.24 -26.90 -45.27
N ALA A 178 -6.88 -25.74 -45.38
CA ALA A 178 -8.34 -25.61 -45.33
C ALA A 178 -9.01 -26.35 -46.52
N GLU A 179 -8.49 -26.21 -47.73
CA GLU A 179 -8.95 -26.97 -48.92
C GLU A 179 -8.80 -28.50 -48.72
N GLY A 180 -7.83 -28.93 -47.90
CA GLY A 180 -7.69 -30.31 -47.43
C GLY A 180 -8.62 -30.73 -46.28
N GLY A 181 -9.63 -29.94 -45.93
CA GLY A 181 -10.61 -30.23 -44.87
C GLY A 181 -10.22 -29.81 -43.46
N TRP A 182 -9.14 -29.03 -43.27
CA TRP A 182 -8.73 -28.56 -41.94
C TRP A 182 -9.54 -27.34 -41.46
N THR A 183 -9.95 -27.35 -40.20
CA THR A 183 -10.53 -26.18 -39.52
C THR A 183 -9.74 -25.91 -38.22
N PRO A 184 -9.40 -24.65 -37.88
CA PRO A 184 -8.82 -24.32 -36.59
C PRO A 184 -9.80 -24.60 -35.46
N ALA A 185 -9.27 -25.05 -34.31
CA ALA A 185 -10.07 -25.09 -33.09
C ALA A 185 -10.52 -23.67 -32.70
N ARG A 186 -11.75 -23.53 -32.20
CA ARG A 186 -12.23 -22.26 -31.64
C ARG A 186 -11.47 -21.96 -30.34
N SER A 187 -10.48 -21.08 -30.42
CA SER A 187 -9.59 -20.70 -29.31
C SER A 187 -9.10 -19.28 -29.49
N LEU A 188 -8.58 -18.66 -28.43
CA LEU A 188 -7.92 -17.37 -28.55
C LEU A 188 -6.65 -17.48 -29.44
N PRO A 189 -6.28 -16.41 -30.17
CA PRO A 189 -5.04 -16.36 -30.93
C PRO A 189 -3.79 -16.66 -30.10
N LYS A 190 -2.76 -17.22 -30.75
CA LYS A 190 -1.46 -17.42 -30.09
C LYS A 190 -0.76 -16.07 -29.89
N PRO A 191 -0.12 -15.83 -28.72
CA PRO A 191 0.61 -14.57 -28.49
C PRO A 191 1.72 -14.28 -29.50
N ALA A 192 2.29 -15.31 -30.15
CA ALA A 192 3.30 -15.13 -31.20
C ALA A 192 2.72 -14.50 -32.47
N ASP A 193 1.51 -14.90 -32.89
CA ASP A 193 0.84 -14.33 -34.06
C ASP A 193 0.38 -12.89 -33.80
N LEU A 194 -0.07 -12.60 -32.57
CA LEU A 194 -0.45 -11.24 -32.15
C LEU A 194 0.73 -10.28 -31.98
N LYS A 195 1.93 -10.77 -31.67
CA LYS A 195 3.16 -9.95 -31.52
C LYS A 195 3.90 -9.71 -32.84
N ALA A 196 3.51 -10.36 -33.92
CA ALA A 196 4.16 -10.21 -35.22
C ALA A 196 3.86 -8.84 -35.86
N THR A 197 4.79 -8.32 -36.66
CA THR A 197 4.66 -7.01 -37.32
C THR A 197 3.46 -6.95 -38.27
N GLU A 198 3.28 -7.99 -39.07
CA GLU A 198 2.19 -8.14 -40.03
C GLU A 198 1.20 -9.18 -39.51
N ARG A 199 -0.08 -8.82 -39.44
CA ARG A 199 -1.13 -9.61 -38.81
C ARG A 199 -2.34 -9.71 -39.73
N LEU A 200 -2.87 -10.92 -39.90
CA LEU A 200 -4.17 -11.19 -40.53
C LEU A 200 -5.04 -11.96 -39.54
N VAL A 201 -6.22 -11.43 -39.23
CA VAL A 201 -7.16 -12.04 -38.26
C VAL A 201 -8.54 -12.17 -38.91
N ILE A 202 -9.10 -13.38 -38.85
CA ILE A 202 -10.31 -13.79 -39.57
C ILE A 202 -11.31 -14.43 -38.58
N ASP A 203 -12.50 -13.86 -38.49
CA ASP A 203 -13.68 -14.48 -37.84
C ASP A 203 -14.21 -15.65 -38.70
N PHE A 204 -14.74 -16.71 -38.10
CA PHE A 204 -15.46 -17.78 -38.82
C PHE A 204 -16.41 -18.56 -37.88
N GLY A 205 -17.55 -19.02 -38.38
CA GLY A 205 -18.48 -19.91 -37.67
C GLY A 205 -18.15 -21.38 -37.89
N ASP A 206 -17.89 -21.75 -39.15
CA ASP A 206 -17.68 -23.10 -39.63
C ASP A 206 -16.54 -23.16 -40.67
N HIS A 207 -16.39 -24.32 -41.31
CA HIS A 207 -15.33 -24.59 -42.29
C HIS A 207 -15.51 -23.80 -43.59
N ASP A 208 -16.73 -23.75 -44.12
CA ASP A 208 -17.02 -23.16 -45.42
C ASP A 208 -16.90 -21.63 -45.36
N GLU A 209 -17.37 -21.02 -44.26
CA GLU A 209 -17.19 -19.60 -43.98
C GLU A 209 -15.70 -19.23 -43.81
N LEU A 210 -14.88 -20.11 -43.22
CA LEU A 210 -13.44 -19.90 -43.15
C LEU A 210 -12.78 -19.97 -44.53
N LEU A 211 -13.14 -20.96 -45.35
CA LEU A 211 -12.55 -21.19 -46.66
C LEU A 211 -12.83 -20.02 -47.63
N ASP A 212 -14.07 -19.55 -47.70
CA ASP A 212 -14.47 -18.36 -48.45
C ASP A 212 -13.68 -17.12 -48.03
N ARG A 213 -13.52 -16.91 -46.71
CA ARG A 213 -12.76 -15.77 -46.17
C ARG A 213 -11.24 -15.88 -46.45
N LEU A 214 -10.68 -17.08 -46.48
CA LEU A 214 -9.28 -17.32 -46.88
C LEU A 214 -9.05 -17.01 -48.36
N HIS A 215 -9.91 -17.49 -49.27
CA HIS A 215 -9.85 -17.14 -50.70
C HIS A 215 -9.96 -15.63 -50.94
N LYS A 216 -10.86 -14.95 -50.21
CA LYS A 216 -11.01 -13.49 -50.26
C LYS A 216 -9.76 -12.76 -49.78
N ALA A 217 -9.20 -13.18 -48.64
CA ALA A 217 -7.97 -12.61 -48.11
C ALA A 217 -6.79 -12.80 -49.09
N GLN A 218 -6.64 -14.00 -49.67
CA GLN A 218 -5.59 -14.31 -50.66
C GLN A 218 -5.71 -13.40 -51.88
N LYS A 219 -6.93 -13.25 -52.42
CA LYS A 219 -7.21 -12.38 -53.56
C LYS A 219 -6.82 -10.92 -53.30
N VAL A 220 -7.14 -10.38 -52.12
CA VAL A 220 -6.82 -8.99 -51.76
C VAL A 220 -5.33 -8.80 -51.48
N MET A 221 -4.67 -9.78 -50.85
CA MET A 221 -3.22 -9.81 -50.64
C MET A 221 -2.42 -9.75 -51.97
N GLY A 222 -3.03 -10.15 -53.09
CA GLY A 222 -2.40 -10.12 -54.42
C GLY A 222 -2.17 -8.72 -55.02
N PHE A 223 -2.90 -7.69 -54.58
CA PHE A 223 -2.79 -6.32 -55.10
C PHE A 223 -2.78 -5.22 -54.02
N ASP A 224 -2.94 -5.62 -52.75
CA ASP A 224 -2.68 -4.87 -51.52
C ASP A 224 -3.11 -3.38 -51.48
N SER A 225 -4.40 -3.09 -51.71
CA SER A 225 -4.93 -1.73 -51.61
C SER A 225 -5.67 -1.47 -50.28
N PRO A 226 -5.49 -0.30 -49.63
CA PRO A 226 -6.21 0.04 -48.39
C PRO A 226 -7.73 0.01 -48.53
N GLN A 227 -8.26 0.40 -49.70
CA GLN A 227 -9.69 0.39 -49.98
C GLN A 227 -10.26 -1.04 -50.03
N ALA A 228 -9.51 -2.01 -50.55
CA ALA A 228 -9.92 -3.40 -50.55
C ALA A 228 -9.87 -4.02 -49.14
N TRP A 229 -8.85 -3.71 -48.34
CA TRP A 229 -8.84 -4.12 -46.92
C TRP A 229 -9.98 -3.51 -46.11
N LYS A 230 -10.37 -2.24 -46.37
CA LYS A 230 -11.56 -1.62 -45.75
C LYS A 230 -12.86 -2.36 -46.13
N ALA A 231 -12.96 -2.91 -47.34
CA ALA A 231 -14.08 -3.77 -47.73
C ALA A 231 -14.02 -5.18 -47.08
N MET A 232 -12.83 -5.70 -46.79
CA MET A 232 -12.63 -6.98 -46.09
C MET A 232 -13.02 -6.93 -44.61
N GLN A 233 -12.83 -5.78 -43.94
CA GLN A 233 -13.28 -5.59 -42.55
C GLN A 233 -14.79 -5.84 -42.37
N ALA A 234 -15.60 -5.44 -43.36
CA ALA A 234 -17.05 -5.69 -43.37
C ALA A 234 -17.44 -7.17 -43.55
N GLN A 235 -16.47 -8.03 -43.88
CA GLN A 235 -16.60 -9.48 -44.02
C GLN A 235 -15.83 -10.24 -42.91
N GLY A 236 -15.46 -9.55 -41.82
CA GLY A 236 -14.78 -10.15 -40.67
C GLY A 236 -13.32 -10.54 -40.91
N ILE A 237 -12.66 -9.94 -41.91
CA ILE A 237 -11.25 -10.14 -42.25
C ILE A 237 -10.49 -8.85 -41.96
N PHE A 238 -9.52 -8.90 -41.05
CA PHE A 238 -8.80 -7.72 -40.54
C PHE A 238 -7.29 -7.87 -40.75
N ARG A 239 -6.66 -6.89 -41.42
CA ARG A 239 -5.20 -6.78 -41.53
C ARG A 239 -4.69 -5.67 -40.60
N GLY A 240 -3.55 -5.92 -39.95
CA GLY A 240 -2.76 -4.92 -39.24
C GLY A 240 -1.27 -5.00 -39.60
N SER A 241 -0.58 -3.87 -39.49
CA SER A 241 0.85 -3.72 -39.73
C SER A 241 1.46 -2.82 -38.65
N GLY A 242 2.71 -3.08 -38.26
CA GLY A 242 3.42 -2.29 -37.25
C GLY A 242 2.99 -2.61 -35.80
N PRO A 243 3.39 -1.78 -34.81
CA PRO A 243 2.97 -1.93 -33.41
C PRO A 243 1.46 -1.69 -33.22
N ALA A 244 0.98 -1.74 -31.97
CA ALA A 244 -0.39 -1.35 -31.65
C ALA A 244 -0.64 0.10 -32.11
N ASN A 245 -1.68 0.31 -32.92
CA ASN A 245 -1.96 1.62 -33.50
C ASN A 245 -2.68 2.51 -32.48
N GLY A 246 -1.88 3.29 -31.75
CA GLY A 246 -2.33 4.28 -30.77
C GLY A 246 -3.10 3.70 -29.58
N LYS A 247 -3.85 4.57 -28.90
CA LYS A 247 -4.74 4.21 -27.79
C LYS A 247 -6.11 3.72 -28.29
N LEU A 248 -6.79 2.95 -27.44
CA LEU A 248 -8.13 2.41 -27.60
C LEU A 248 -9.15 3.23 -26.79
N ALA A 249 -10.14 3.81 -27.45
CA ALA A 249 -11.28 4.42 -26.78
C ALA A 249 -12.55 3.56 -26.89
N TYR A 250 -13.32 3.48 -25.80
CA TYR A 250 -14.69 2.96 -25.86
C TYR A 250 -15.68 4.11 -26.02
N LEU A 251 -16.60 3.92 -26.95
CA LEU A 251 -17.67 4.85 -27.31
C LEU A 251 -19.02 4.23 -26.92
N PHE A 252 -19.72 4.80 -25.96
CA PHE A 252 -20.98 4.26 -25.43
C PHE A 252 -22.21 4.93 -26.07
N PRO A 253 -23.10 4.19 -26.77
CA PRO A 253 -24.23 4.75 -27.50
C PRO A 253 -25.37 5.26 -26.59
N GLY A 254 -26.01 6.35 -27.04
CA GLY A 254 -27.20 6.89 -26.38
C GLY A 254 -28.51 6.22 -26.77
N GLN A 255 -29.60 6.83 -26.32
CA GLN A 255 -30.97 6.47 -26.70
C GLN A 255 -31.16 6.52 -28.24
N GLY A 256 -31.88 5.54 -28.79
CA GLY A 256 -32.05 5.31 -30.23
C GLY A 256 -31.33 4.05 -30.72
N SER A 257 -30.32 3.56 -29.99
CA SER A 257 -29.60 2.33 -30.33
C SER A 257 -30.29 1.03 -29.89
N GLN A 258 -31.33 1.10 -29.05
CA GLN A 258 -32.03 -0.08 -28.53
C GLN A 258 -32.78 -0.89 -29.60
N TYR A 259 -32.96 -2.19 -29.36
CA TYR A 259 -33.84 -3.08 -30.13
C TYR A 259 -34.31 -4.25 -29.25
N VAL A 260 -35.49 -4.81 -29.54
CA VAL A 260 -36.03 -5.98 -28.79
C VAL A 260 -35.09 -7.17 -28.94
N ASN A 261 -34.86 -7.90 -27.85
CA ASN A 261 -33.93 -9.03 -27.73
C ASN A 261 -32.44 -8.70 -27.86
N MET A 262 -32.04 -7.43 -27.71
CA MET A 262 -30.62 -7.06 -27.61
C MET A 262 -29.93 -7.73 -26.41
N GLY A 263 -28.77 -8.32 -26.65
CA GLY A 263 -27.98 -9.07 -25.68
C GLY A 263 -28.45 -10.50 -25.42
N ARG A 264 -29.50 -11.00 -26.08
CA ARG A 264 -30.10 -12.33 -25.81
C ARG A 264 -29.14 -13.48 -26.13
N GLU A 265 -28.49 -13.46 -27.30
CA GLU A 265 -27.54 -14.52 -27.70
C GLU A 265 -26.30 -14.48 -26.81
N LEU A 266 -25.81 -13.27 -26.52
CA LEU A 266 -24.65 -13.08 -25.66
C LEU A 266 -24.92 -13.46 -24.20
N ALA A 267 -26.13 -13.25 -23.69
CA ALA A 267 -26.54 -13.70 -22.35
C ALA A 267 -26.65 -15.23 -22.24
N ALA A 268 -27.05 -15.91 -23.32
CA ALA A 268 -27.13 -17.37 -23.35
C ALA A 268 -25.74 -18.03 -23.35
N GLU A 269 -24.77 -17.44 -24.07
CA GLU A 269 -23.41 -18.00 -24.20
C GLU A 269 -22.42 -17.52 -23.13
N TYR A 270 -22.55 -16.28 -22.64
CA TYR A 270 -21.59 -15.65 -21.73
C TYR A 270 -22.22 -15.27 -20.38
N PRO A 271 -21.95 -16.01 -19.29
CA PRO A 271 -22.58 -15.79 -17.98
C PRO A 271 -22.47 -14.36 -17.42
N ILE A 272 -21.42 -13.61 -17.76
CA ILE A 272 -21.24 -12.22 -17.29
C ILE A 272 -22.29 -11.25 -17.87
N VAL A 273 -22.78 -11.53 -19.07
CA VAL A 273 -23.84 -10.73 -19.70
C VAL A 273 -25.16 -10.99 -18.96
N ALA A 274 -25.50 -12.27 -18.73
CA ALA A 274 -26.66 -12.64 -17.92
C ALA A 274 -26.60 -12.11 -16.48
N GLN A 275 -25.42 -12.15 -15.83
CA GLN A 275 -25.21 -11.59 -14.48
C GLN A 275 -25.43 -10.09 -14.44
N THR A 276 -24.94 -9.35 -15.43
CA THR A 276 -25.10 -7.88 -15.49
C THR A 276 -26.57 -7.48 -15.71
N ILE A 277 -27.31 -8.28 -16.48
CA ILE A 277 -28.76 -8.11 -16.65
C ILE A 277 -29.51 -8.41 -15.35
N ALA A 278 -29.13 -9.47 -14.62
CA ALA A 278 -29.74 -9.79 -13.33
C ALA A 278 -29.45 -8.74 -12.25
N GLU A 279 -28.27 -8.12 -12.26
CA GLU A 279 -27.92 -6.97 -11.42
C GLU A 279 -28.82 -5.77 -11.72
N ALA A 280 -29.02 -5.45 -13.02
CA ALA A 280 -29.94 -4.39 -13.43
C ALA A 280 -31.40 -4.71 -13.08
N ASP A 281 -31.84 -5.96 -13.21
CA ASP A 281 -33.18 -6.38 -12.78
C ASP A 281 -33.41 -6.16 -11.28
N ALA A 282 -32.42 -6.43 -10.44
CA ALA A 282 -32.53 -6.24 -8.99
C ALA A 282 -32.71 -4.77 -8.61
N VAL A 283 -31.98 -3.85 -9.27
CA VAL A 283 -32.07 -2.40 -9.06
C VAL A 283 -33.35 -1.82 -9.66
N MET A 284 -33.74 -2.25 -10.85
CA MET A 284 -34.84 -1.63 -11.60
C MET A 284 -36.23 -2.19 -11.27
N THR A 285 -36.35 -3.40 -10.72
CA THR A 285 -37.68 -3.97 -10.37
C THR A 285 -38.47 -3.10 -9.39
N PRO A 286 -37.89 -2.54 -8.30
CA PRO A 286 -38.59 -1.61 -7.41
C PRO A 286 -39.04 -0.31 -8.09
N ILE A 287 -38.34 0.13 -9.15
CA ILE A 287 -38.57 1.40 -9.84
C ILE A 287 -39.62 1.24 -10.94
N LEU A 288 -39.53 0.17 -11.74
CA LEU A 288 -40.42 -0.10 -12.89
C LEU A 288 -41.61 -1.01 -12.54
N GLY A 289 -41.63 -1.62 -11.36
CA GLY A 289 -42.66 -2.57 -10.92
C GLY A 289 -42.53 -3.99 -11.50
N ARG A 290 -41.65 -4.21 -12.49
CA ARG A 290 -41.25 -5.53 -13.00
C ARG A 290 -39.79 -5.50 -13.49
N PRO A 291 -39.12 -6.66 -13.66
CA PRO A 291 -37.72 -6.73 -14.12
C PRO A 291 -37.49 -6.01 -15.45
N LEU A 292 -36.37 -5.30 -15.58
CA LEU A 292 -35.95 -4.59 -16.80
C LEU A 292 -35.83 -5.56 -17.99
N SER A 293 -35.28 -6.75 -17.76
CA SER A 293 -35.15 -7.82 -18.74
C SER A 293 -36.49 -8.25 -19.34
N SER A 294 -37.61 -8.12 -18.61
CA SER A 294 -38.95 -8.43 -19.14
C SER A 294 -39.43 -7.46 -20.22
N TYR A 295 -38.81 -6.28 -20.34
CA TYR A 295 -39.03 -5.34 -21.45
C TYR A 295 -38.08 -5.58 -22.63
N ILE A 296 -36.94 -6.25 -22.41
CA ILE A 296 -35.92 -6.50 -23.44
C ILE A 296 -36.13 -7.88 -24.08
N PHE A 297 -36.40 -8.91 -23.27
CA PHE A 297 -36.40 -10.32 -23.67
C PHE A 297 -37.80 -10.89 -23.89
N ILE A 298 -38.33 -10.66 -25.08
CA ILE A 298 -39.63 -11.20 -25.53
C ILE A 298 -39.46 -12.42 -26.45
N ASP A 299 -40.37 -13.38 -26.35
CA ASP A 299 -40.49 -14.48 -27.31
C ASP A 299 -40.70 -13.94 -28.74
N SER A 300 -39.70 -14.15 -29.61
CA SER A 300 -39.74 -13.72 -31.01
C SER A 300 -40.84 -14.38 -31.84
N SER A 301 -41.50 -15.43 -31.32
CA SER A 301 -42.62 -16.10 -31.99
C SER A 301 -43.99 -15.45 -31.76
N ASP A 302 -44.08 -14.46 -30.86
CA ASP A 302 -45.28 -13.63 -30.65
C ASP A 302 -45.08 -12.21 -31.22
N PRO A 303 -45.61 -11.90 -32.42
CA PRO A 303 -45.50 -10.57 -33.03
C PRO A 303 -46.19 -9.47 -32.22
N ALA A 304 -47.23 -9.78 -31.44
CA ALA A 304 -47.94 -8.79 -30.64
C ALA A 304 -47.08 -8.38 -29.43
N ALA A 305 -46.48 -9.36 -28.74
CA ALA A 305 -45.56 -9.09 -27.65
C ALA A 305 -44.28 -8.37 -28.14
N VAL A 306 -43.73 -8.73 -29.31
CA VAL A 306 -42.58 -8.02 -29.90
C VAL A 306 -42.91 -6.57 -30.23
N ASN A 307 -44.08 -6.29 -30.82
CA ASN A 307 -44.52 -4.92 -31.09
C ASN A 307 -44.75 -4.12 -29.79
N GLN A 308 -45.29 -4.74 -28.75
CA GLN A 308 -45.45 -4.10 -27.44
C GLN A 308 -44.10 -3.75 -26.83
N ALA A 309 -43.12 -4.65 -26.84
CA ALA A 309 -41.79 -4.33 -26.32
C ALA A 309 -41.03 -3.32 -27.18
N GLN A 310 -41.27 -3.25 -28.49
CA GLN A 310 -40.74 -2.15 -29.31
C GLN A 310 -41.31 -0.79 -28.84
N PHE A 311 -42.58 -0.73 -28.45
CA PHE A 311 -43.21 0.47 -27.90
C PHE A 311 -42.74 0.79 -26.47
N ASP A 312 -42.63 -0.22 -25.60
CA ASP A 312 -42.13 -0.06 -24.23
C ASP A 312 -40.67 0.44 -24.24
N LEU A 313 -39.82 -0.11 -25.11
CA LEU A 313 -38.43 0.33 -25.33
C LEU A 313 -38.31 1.68 -26.08
N MET A 314 -39.40 2.41 -26.31
CA MET A 314 -39.38 3.83 -26.68
C MET A 314 -39.68 4.76 -25.50
N GLN A 315 -40.20 4.25 -24.37
CA GLN A 315 -40.43 5.05 -23.18
C GLN A 315 -39.10 5.33 -22.48
N THR A 316 -38.78 6.60 -22.28
CA THR A 316 -37.45 7.07 -21.86
C THR A 316 -36.99 6.46 -20.54
N GLU A 317 -37.90 6.28 -19.59
CA GLU A 317 -37.72 5.65 -18.28
C GLU A 317 -37.34 4.17 -18.33
N ILE A 318 -37.67 3.46 -19.43
CA ILE A 318 -37.25 2.07 -19.68
C ILE A 318 -36.02 2.05 -20.58
N THR A 319 -35.99 2.87 -21.63
CA THR A 319 -34.91 2.91 -22.62
C THR A 319 -33.57 3.31 -22.00
N GLN A 320 -33.55 4.28 -21.08
CA GLN A 320 -32.30 4.76 -20.50
C GLN A 320 -31.57 3.67 -19.68
N PRO A 321 -32.22 3.00 -18.70
CA PRO A 321 -31.64 1.85 -18.00
C PRO A 321 -31.33 0.65 -18.93
N ALA A 322 -32.17 0.37 -19.92
CA ALA A 322 -31.97 -0.76 -20.85
C ALA A 322 -30.69 -0.63 -21.68
N MET A 323 -30.41 0.57 -22.19
CA MET A 323 -29.17 0.87 -22.93
C MET A 323 -27.94 0.77 -22.02
N LEU A 324 -27.95 1.46 -20.86
CA LEU A 324 -26.86 1.42 -19.87
C LEU A 324 -26.51 -0.02 -19.45
N THR A 325 -27.52 -0.88 -19.30
CA THR A 325 -27.32 -2.31 -18.98
C THR A 325 -26.60 -3.07 -20.09
N MET A 326 -26.91 -2.81 -21.37
CA MET A 326 -26.23 -3.47 -22.50
C MET A 326 -24.80 -2.97 -22.67
N ASP A 327 -24.60 -1.67 -22.54
CA ASP A 327 -23.29 -1.02 -22.64
C ASP A 327 -22.32 -1.58 -21.58
N GLU A 328 -22.77 -1.65 -20.32
CA GLU A 328 -22.00 -2.24 -19.22
C GLU A 328 -21.77 -3.75 -19.40
N ALA A 329 -22.78 -4.50 -19.87
CA ALA A 329 -22.64 -5.94 -20.10
C ALA A 329 -21.60 -6.26 -21.20
N LEU A 330 -21.57 -5.47 -22.28
CA LEU A 330 -20.60 -5.60 -23.36
C LEU A 330 -19.20 -5.14 -22.92
N ARG A 331 -19.10 -4.08 -22.10
CA ARG A 331 -17.85 -3.64 -21.47
C ARG A 331 -17.25 -4.73 -20.56
N ARG A 332 -18.06 -5.34 -19.70
CA ARG A 332 -17.67 -6.44 -18.82
C ARG A 332 -17.25 -7.69 -19.61
N LEU A 333 -17.92 -7.98 -20.74
CA LEU A 333 -17.55 -9.09 -21.61
C LEU A 333 -16.21 -8.84 -22.33
N LEU A 334 -15.96 -7.63 -22.86
CA LEU A 334 -14.65 -7.26 -23.43
C LEU A 334 -13.50 -7.42 -22.42
N ALA A 335 -13.74 -7.05 -21.16
CA ALA A 335 -12.77 -7.23 -20.08
C ALA A 335 -12.41 -8.72 -19.84
N GLN A 336 -13.36 -9.65 -19.99
CA GLN A 336 -13.07 -11.10 -19.91
C GLN A 336 -12.17 -11.61 -21.05
N PHE A 337 -12.29 -11.03 -22.25
CA PHE A 337 -11.38 -11.33 -23.36
C PHE A 337 -10.02 -10.63 -23.22
N GLY A 338 -9.84 -9.77 -22.21
CA GLY A 338 -8.59 -9.08 -21.89
C GLY A 338 -8.44 -7.70 -22.52
N PHE A 339 -9.53 -7.09 -23.01
CA PHE A 339 -9.53 -5.74 -23.55
C PHE A 339 -9.98 -4.73 -22.49
N ARG A 340 -9.29 -3.59 -22.42
CA ARG A 340 -9.63 -2.44 -21.56
C ARG A 340 -9.44 -1.16 -22.39
N PRO A 341 -10.22 -0.10 -22.16
CA PRO A 341 -10.00 1.19 -22.80
C PRO A 341 -8.87 1.96 -22.13
N ASP A 342 -8.16 2.78 -22.91
CA ASP A 342 -7.30 3.86 -22.39
C ASP A 342 -8.11 5.11 -22.04
N MET A 343 -9.23 5.33 -22.73
CA MET A 343 -10.12 6.50 -22.60
C MET A 343 -11.56 6.11 -22.93
N VAL A 344 -12.54 6.88 -22.44
CA VAL A 344 -13.96 6.63 -22.75
C VAL A 344 -14.72 7.90 -23.11
N MET A 345 -15.77 7.75 -23.90
CA MET A 345 -16.74 8.81 -24.16
C MET A 345 -18.10 8.15 -24.41
N GLY A 346 -19.17 8.79 -23.95
CA GLY A 346 -20.52 8.30 -24.18
C GLY A 346 -21.39 9.37 -24.82
N HIS A 347 -22.39 8.99 -25.60
CA HIS A 347 -23.26 9.93 -26.30
C HIS A 347 -24.56 10.15 -25.52
N SER A 348 -24.79 11.37 -25.03
CA SER A 348 -25.94 11.73 -24.19
C SER A 348 -26.08 10.77 -22.99
N LEU A 349 -27.06 9.87 -23.01
CA LEU A 349 -27.23 8.79 -22.04
C LEU A 349 -25.95 7.94 -21.88
N GLY A 350 -25.26 7.59 -22.96
CA GLY A 350 -24.09 6.72 -22.90
C GLY A 350 -22.96 7.30 -22.05
N GLU A 351 -22.99 8.60 -21.76
CA GLU A 351 -22.08 9.24 -20.81
C GLU A 351 -22.18 8.63 -19.40
N TYR A 352 -23.34 8.10 -19.01
CA TYR A 352 -23.52 7.35 -17.77
C TYR A 352 -22.75 6.02 -17.81
N ALA A 353 -22.73 5.30 -18.94
CA ALA A 353 -21.86 4.13 -19.13
C ALA A 353 -20.36 4.52 -19.20
N ALA A 354 -20.04 5.74 -19.64
CA ALA A 354 -18.68 6.27 -19.57
C ALA A 354 -18.27 6.57 -18.10
N LEU A 355 -19.19 7.04 -17.25
CA LEU A 355 -18.96 7.23 -15.81
C LEU A 355 -18.74 5.89 -15.09
N THR A 356 -19.56 4.85 -15.36
CA THR A 356 -19.34 3.51 -14.77
C THR A 356 -18.03 2.90 -15.26
N ALA A 357 -17.73 3.03 -16.55
CA ALA A 357 -16.47 2.56 -17.12
C ALA A 357 -15.26 3.26 -16.48
N ALA A 358 -15.35 4.56 -16.22
CA ALA A 358 -14.30 5.36 -15.60
C ALA A 358 -14.25 5.25 -14.07
N GLY A 359 -15.13 4.45 -13.46
CA GLY A 359 -15.18 4.23 -12.01
C GLY A 359 -15.67 5.44 -11.23
N VAL A 360 -16.37 6.38 -11.87
CA VAL A 360 -16.90 7.61 -11.25
C VAL A 360 -18.17 7.36 -10.45
N MET A 361 -18.99 6.40 -10.87
CA MET A 361 -20.26 6.03 -10.23
C MET A 361 -20.47 4.51 -10.29
N PRO A 362 -20.93 3.85 -9.20
CA PRO A 362 -21.30 2.43 -9.24
C PRO A 362 -22.42 2.14 -10.23
N PHE A 363 -22.40 0.96 -10.90
CA PHE A 363 -23.40 0.63 -11.93
C PHE A 363 -24.85 0.67 -11.42
N ALA A 364 -25.12 0.19 -10.21
CA ALA A 364 -26.45 0.24 -9.60
C ALA A 364 -26.97 1.68 -9.44
N GLU A 365 -26.16 2.56 -8.86
CA GLU A 365 -26.50 3.98 -8.69
C GLU A 365 -26.58 4.71 -10.04
N CYS A 366 -25.81 4.27 -11.03
CA CYS A 366 -25.89 4.81 -12.38
C CYS A 366 -27.18 4.42 -13.11
N LEU A 367 -27.73 3.23 -12.84
CA LEU A 367 -29.08 2.85 -13.27
C LEU A 367 -30.16 3.72 -12.60
N GLU A 368 -30.04 3.97 -11.29
CA GLU A 368 -30.93 4.90 -10.59
C GLU A 368 -30.84 6.32 -11.19
N ALA A 369 -29.63 6.80 -11.49
CA ALA A 369 -29.41 8.12 -12.07
C ALA A 369 -29.98 8.23 -13.49
N ALA A 370 -29.80 7.19 -14.32
CA ALA A 370 -30.38 7.11 -15.66
C ALA A 370 -31.92 7.02 -15.63
N ALA A 371 -32.49 6.30 -14.65
CA ALA A 371 -33.93 6.21 -14.43
C ALA A 371 -34.52 7.55 -13.96
N ALA A 372 -33.87 8.21 -13.00
CA ALA A 372 -34.26 9.54 -12.53
C ALA A 372 -34.16 10.57 -13.66
N ARG A 373 -33.03 10.63 -14.37
CA ARG A 373 -32.85 11.49 -15.56
C ARG A 373 -33.96 11.28 -16.59
N GLY A 374 -34.28 10.03 -16.92
CA GLY A 374 -35.39 9.71 -17.82
C GLY A 374 -36.75 10.17 -17.32
N SER A 375 -37.03 10.02 -16.02
CA SER A 375 -38.28 10.44 -15.40
C SER A 375 -38.42 11.96 -15.33
N GLU A 376 -37.42 12.67 -14.81
CA GLU A 376 -37.43 14.14 -14.71
C GLU A 376 -37.58 14.80 -16.10
N MET A 377 -36.89 14.27 -17.11
CA MET A 377 -37.02 14.74 -18.51
C MET A 377 -38.41 14.46 -19.10
N SER A 378 -39.04 13.34 -18.77
CA SER A 378 -40.41 13.02 -19.23
C SER A 378 -41.51 13.78 -18.46
N GLN A 379 -41.23 14.26 -17.24
CA GLN A 379 -42.18 14.98 -16.40
C GLN A 379 -42.24 16.49 -16.65
N VAL A 380 -41.31 17.07 -17.41
CA VAL A 380 -41.33 18.49 -17.79
C VAL A 380 -42.65 18.82 -18.49
N ARG A 381 -43.43 19.73 -17.92
CA ARG A 381 -44.67 20.26 -18.54
C ARG A 381 -44.47 21.72 -18.88
N VAL A 382 -44.27 21.98 -20.17
CA VAL A 382 -44.18 23.31 -20.77
C VAL A 382 -45.29 23.46 -21.83
N GLU A 383 -45.57 24.69 -22.27
CA GLU A 383 -46.60 24.95 -23.28
C GLU A 383 -46.23 24.35 -24.66
N ASP A 384 -44.94 24.34 -24.98
CA ASP A 384 -44.37 23.66 -26.15
C ASP A 384 -43.21 22.77 -25.70
N ASN A 385 -43.43 21.45 -25.71
CA ASN A 385 -42.40 20.44 -25.41
C ASN A 385 -41.26 20.41 -26.45
N GLY A 386 -41.43 21.11 -27.57
CA GLY A 386 -40.46 21.21 -28.65
C GLY A 386 -40.38 19.95 -29.52
N LYS A 387 -39.53 20.05 -30.54
CA LYS A 387 -39.25 18.96 -31.49
C LYS A 387 -37.75 18.81 -31.68
N MET A 388 -37.35 17.68 -32.27
CA MET A 388 -36.00 17.44 -32.77
C MET A 388 -36.05 16.91 -34.20
N ALA A 389 -35.04 17.21 -35.01
CA ALA A 389 -34.90 16.70 -36.36
C ALA A 389 -33.44 16.38 -36.68
N ALA A 390 -33.17 15.23 -37.29
CA ALA A 390 -31.86 14.90 -37.85
C ALA A 390 -31.72 15.56 -39.23
N VAL A 391 -30.65 16.34 -39.41
CA VAL A 391 -30.32 17.08 -40.64
C VAL A 391 -29.03 16.51 -41.22
N LEU A 392 -29.10 16.09 -42.48
CA LEU A 392 -27.97 15.59 -43.26
C LEU A 392 -27.36 16.75 -44.07
N ALA A 393 -26.57 17.58 -43.40
CA ALA A 393 -25.89 18.74 -43.98
C ALA A 393 -24.57 19.02 -43.22
N PRO A 394 -23.59 19.72 -43.84
CA PRO A 394 -22.41 20.25 -43.13
C PRO A 394 -22.81 21.18 -41.99
N ILE A 395 -22.05 21.18 -40.89
CA ILE A 395 -22.40 21.94 -39.67
C ILE A 395 -22.49 23.44 -39.93
N GLU A 396 -21.63 23.98 -40.80
CA GLU A 396 -21.60 25.39 -41.20
C GLU A 396 -22.90 25.79 -41.94
N VAL A 397 -23.44 24.87 -42.74
CA VAL A 397 -24.73 25.04 -43.41
C VAL A 397 -25.89 24.93 -42.42
N VAL A 398 -25.78 24.06 -41.42
CA VAL A 398 -26.78 23.96 -40.35
C VAL A 398 -26.85 25.27 -39.57
N GLU A 399 -25.73 25.75 -39.05
CA GLU A 399 -25.66 26.98 -38.25
C GLU A 399 -26.16 28.20 -39.04
N ALA A 400 -25.71 28.39 -40.28
CA ALA A 400 -26.17 29.48 -41.13
C ALA A 400 -27.68 29.41 -41.41
N THR A 401 -28.21 28.21 -41.67
CA THR A 401 -29.64 28.02 -41.95
C THR A 401 -30.51 28.24 -40.71
N LEU A 402 -30.04 27.87 -39.51
CA LEU A 402 -30.77 28.11 -38.27
C LEU A 402 -30.87 29.61 -37.91
N GLN A 403 -29.89 30.44 -38.30
CA GLN A 403 -29.95 31.90 -38.09
C GLN A 403 -31.07 32.59 -38.90
N GLU A 404 -31.55 31.96 -39.96
CA GLU A 404 -32.65 32.46 -40.80
C GLU A 404 -34.03 32.05 -40.28
N VAL A 405 -34.09 31.17 -39.28
CA VAL A 405 -35.33 30.64 -38.71
C VAL A 405 -35.76 31.50 -37.52
N GLY A 406 -36.97 32.08 -37.60
CA GLY A 406 -37.56 32.80 -36.48
C GLY A 406 -38.01 31.85 -35.36
N GLY A 407 -37.48 32.06 -34.16
CA GLY A 407 -37.81 31.28 -32.95
C GLY A 407 -36.60 30.59 -32.33
N TYR A 408 -36.84 29.76 -31.31
CA TYR A 408 -35.75 29.02 -30.65
C TYR A 408 -35.52 27.68 -31.34
N VAL A 409 -34.37 27.54 -32.01
CA VAL A 409 -33.87 26.28 -32.56
C VAL A 409 -32.34 26.29 -32.53
N VAL A 410 -31.72 25.18 -32.10
CA VAL A 410 -30.26 25.05 -31.92
C VAL A 410 -29.75 23.69 -32.42
N PRO A 411 -28.45 23.57 -32.76
CA PRO A 411 -27.78 22.27 -32.85
C PRO A 411 -27.80 21.59 -31.48
N ALA A 412 -28.56 20.50 -31.34
CA ALA A 412 -28.72 19.74 -30.10
C ALA A 412 -27.71 18.59 -30.00
N ASN A 413 -27.34 17.96 -31.12
CA ASN A 413 -26.26 16.97 -31.18
C ASN A 413 -25.40 17.19 -32.42
N ILE A 414 -24.15 17.63 -32.23
CA ILE A 414 -23.17 17.85 -33.30
C ILE A 414 -22.46 16.51 -33.55
N ASN A 415 -23.14 15.61 -34.26
CA ASN A 415 -22.81 14.19 -34.32
C ASN A 415 -21.67 13.85 -35.29
N SER A 416 -21.59 14.51 -36.45
CA SER A 416 -20.52 14.27 -37.42
C SER A 416 -20.35 15.48 -38.35
N ARG A 417 -19.41 15.43 -39.30
CA ARG A 417 -19.18 16.51 -40.28
C ARG A 417 -20.29 16.62 -41.32
N SER A 418 -21.10 15.57 -41.49
CA SER A 418 -22.21 15.50 -42.46
C SER A 418 -23.60 15.32 -41.83
N GLN A 419 -23.72 15.27 -40.50
CA GLN A 419 -24.99 15.09 -39.80
C GLN A 419 -25.03 15.76 -38.42
N CYS A 420 -26.11 16.51 -38.19
CA CYS A 420 -26.43 17.16 -36.92
C CYS A 420 -27.90 16.91 -36.55
N VAL A 421 -28.21 16.78 -35.27
CA VAL A 421 -29.61 16.86 -34.79
C VAL A 421 -29.87 18.28 -34.31
N ILE A 422 -30.91 18.91 -34.83
CA ILE A 422 -31.42 20.20 -34.35
C ILE A 422 -32.57 19.97 -33.36
N GLY A 423 -32.74 20.87 -32.40
CA GLY A 423 -33.83 20.83 -31.43
C GLY A 423 -34.28 22.23 -31.00
N GLY A 424 -35.53 22.36 -30.58
CA GLY A 424 -36.09 23.64 -30.16
C GLY A 424 -37.62 23.66 -30.19
N ALA A 425 -38.19 24.86 -30.24
CA ALA A 425 -39.64 25.07 -30.30
C ALA A 425 -40.24 24.41 -31.55
N SER A 426 -41.43 23.83 -31.43
CA SER A 426 -42.07 23.00 -32.45
C SER A 426 -42.17 23.71 -33.80
N GLN A 427 -42.66 24.96 -33.82
CA GLN A 427 -42.79 25.76 -35.05
C GLN A 427 -41.44 26.14 -35.67
N ALA A 428 -40.43 26.43 -34.84
CA ALA A 428 -39.09 26.78 -35.32
C ALA A 428 -38.40 25.56 -35.95
N VAL A 429 -38.54 24.37 -35.35
CA VAL A 429 -37.99 23.12 -35.91
C VAL A 429 -38.70 22.73 -37.20
N GLU A 430 -40.03 22.90 -37.29
CA GLU A 430 -40.78 22.69 -38.54
C GLU A 430 -40.33 23.64 -39.66
N ALA A 431 -40.18 24.93 -39.36
CA ALA A 431 -39.66 25.92 -40.31
C ALA A 431 -38.23 25.61 -40.75
N ALA A 432 -37.36 25.18 -39.83
CA ALA A 432 -35.99 24.76 -40.14
C ALA A 432 -35.98 23.53 -41.07
N VAL A 433 -36.79 22.50 -40.79
CA VAL A 433 -36.94 21.32 -41.65
C VAL A 433 -37.34 21.72 -43.08
N GLY A 434 -38.38 22.54 -43.24
CA GLY A 434 -38.81 23.01 -44.56
C GLY A 434 -37.75 23.84 -45.29
N LEU A 435 -36.96 24.65 -44.55
CA LEU A 435 -35.88 25.43 -45.14
C LEU A 435 -34.71 24.55 -45.60
N PHE A 436 -34.31 23.53 -44.84
CA PHE A 436 -33.32 22.54 -45.26
C PHE A 436 -33.79 21.76 -46.50
N GLU A 437 -35.05 21.30 -46.52
CA GLU A 437 -35.64 20.61 -47.67
C GLU A 437 -35.66 21.49 -48.92
N SER A 438 -36.01 22.78 -48.80
CA SER A 438 -35.96 23.73 -49.93
C SER A 438 -34.54 23.98 -50.47
N ARG A 439 -33.52 23.76 -49.63
CA ARG A 439 -32.09 23.85 -49.97
C ARG A 439 -31.53 22.53 -50.52
N GLY A 440 -32.36 21.50 -50.65
CA GLY A 440 -31.95 20.18 -51.13
C GLY A 440 -31.28 19.29 -50.09
N TYR A 441 -31.26 19.69 -48.81
CA TYR A 441 -30.78 18.86 -47.72
C TYR A 441 -31.90 18.02 -47.14
N ARG A 442 -31.58 16.81 -46.68
CA ARG A 442 -32.55 15.93 -46.05
C ARG A 442 -32.62 16.22 -44.55
N ALA A 443 -33.76 16.73 -44.10
CA ALA A 443 -34.12 16.84 -42.70
C ALA A 443 -35.21 15.82 -42.36
N MET A 444 -35.18 15.23 -41.16
CA MET A 444 -36.16 14.23 -40.73
C MET A 444 -36.49 14.42 -39.25
N GLN A 445 -37.76 14.72 -38.94
CA GLN A 445 -38.22 14.84 -37.56
C GLN A 445 -38.02 13.51 -36.80
N LEU A 446 -37.53 13.60 -35.57
CA LEU A 446 -37.31 12.45 -34.69
C LEU A 446 -38.56 12.18 -33.83
N PRO A 447 -38.94 10.91 -33.60
CA PRO A 447 -40.06 10.53 -32.75
C PRO A 447 -39.64 10.56 -31.27
N VAL A 448 -39.47 11.76 -30.71
CA VAL A 448 -39.12 12.01 -29.30
C VAL A 448 -40.21 12.82 -28.60
N SER A 449 -40.32 12.69 -27.28
CA SER A 449 -41.36 13.36 -26.49
C SER A 449 -41.07 14.85 -26.21
N HIS A 450 -39.80 15.25 -26.21
CA HIS A 450 -39.34 16.62 -25.93
C HIS A 450 -38.09 16.96 -26.75
N ALA A 451 -37.79 18.27 -26.86
CA ALA A 451 -36.52 18.78 -27.38
C ALA A 451 -35.35 18.64 -26.38
N PHE A 452 -34.84 17.42 -26.23
CA PHE A 452 -33.67 17.12 -25.38
C PHE A 452 -32.42 17.90 -25.80
N HIS A 453 -31.49 18.14 -24.87
CA HIS A 453 -30.27 18.94 -25.10
C HIS A 453 -30.52 20.39 -25.54
N THR A 454 -31.65 20.95 -25.09
CA THR A 454 -32.02 22.35 -25.28
C THR A 454 -32.56 22.96 -23.98
N SER A 455 -32.70 24.28 -23.94
CA SER A 455 -33.26 24.99 -22.78
C SER A 455 -34.71 24.60 -22.43
N ILE A 456 -35.44 23.96 -23.34
CA ILE A 456 -36.81 23.47 -23.11
C ILE A 456 -36.85 22.44 -21.96
N VAL A 457 -35.82 21.62 -21.82
CA VAL A 457 -35.72 20.61 -20.74
C VAL A 457 -34.89 21.07 -19.53
N ALA A 458 -34.45 22.33 -19.50
CA ALA A 458 -33.74 22.92 -18.36
C ALA A 458 -34.44 22.79 -16.98
N PRO A 459 -35.80 22.76 -16.87
CA PRO A 459 -36.46 22.50 -15.60
C PRO A 459 -36.07 21.17 -14.94
N ALA A 460 -35.65 20.16 -15.71
CA ALA A 460 -35.21 18.86 -15.18
C ALA A 460 -33.82 18.89 -14.52
N SER A 461 -33.00 19.93 -14.77
CA SER A 461 -31.63 20.00 -14.23
C SER A 461 -31.58 20.08 -12.70
N ALA A 462 -32.45 20.85 -12.06
CA ALA A 462 -32.41 21.02 -10.60
C ALA A 462 -32.91 19.78 -9.83
N PRO A 463 -34.03 19.13 -10.21
CA PRO A 463 -34.40 17.82 -9.67
C PRO A 463 -33.32 16.75 -9.89
N LEU A 464 -32.69 16.71 -11.08
CA LEU A 464 -31.58 15.81 -11.35
C LEU A 464 -30.41 16.06 -10.39
N ARG A 465 -30.00 17.32 -10.14
CA ARG A 465 -28.94 17.63 -9.16
C ARG A 465 -29.28 17.10 -7.76
N GLN A 466 -30.49 17.33 -7.27
CA GLN A 466 -30.94 16.80 -5.97
C GLN A 466 -30.91 15.26 -5.89
N MET A 467 -31.02 14.58 -7.03
CA MET A 467 -30.82 13.15 -7.13
C MET A 467 -29.33 12.79 -7.09
N LEU A 468 -28.50 13.41 -7.94
CA LEU A 468 -27.05 13.18 -8.00
C LEU A 468 -26.33 13.50 -6.68
N ASP A 469 -26.81 14.47 -5.90
CA ASP A 469 -26.26 14.81 -4.58
C ASP A 469 -26.43 13.73 -3.52
N ARG A 470 -27.31 12.74 -3.76
CA ARG A 470 -27.54 11.59 -2.88
C ARG A 470 -26.78 10.33 -3.32
N LEU A 471 -26.09 10.38 -4.46
CA LEU A 471 -25.32 9.26 -5.00
C LEU A 471 -23.82 9.37 -4.69
N HIS A 472 -23.14 8.24 -4.71
CA HIS A 472 -21.70 8.15 -4.57
C HIS A 472 -21.00 8.51 -5.88
N PHE A 473 -20.08 9.47 -5.77
CA PHE A 473 -19.21 9.91 -6.84
C PHE A 473 -17.75 9.80 -6.40
N THR A 474 -16.88 9.43 -7.33
CA THR A 474 -15.42 9.38 -7.16
C THR A 474 -14.71 10.04 -8.34
N PRO A 475 -13.48 10.56 -8.17
CA PRO A 475 -12.69 11.09 -9.29
C PRO A 475 -12.47 10.03 -10.38
N PRO A 476 -12.44 10.40 -11.68
CA PRO A 476 -12.27 9.43 -12.76
C PRO A 476 -10.94 8.68 -12.70
N THR A 477 -11.01 7.35 -12.73
CA THR A 477 -9.81 6.48 -12.75
C THR A 477 -9.18 6.33 -14.15
N LEU A 478 -9.86 6.84 -15.19
CA LEU A 478 -9.37 6.94 -16.55
C LEU A 478 -10.00 8.14 -17.27
N PRO A 479 -9.34 8.74 -18.27
CA PRO A 479 -9.84 9.95 -18.93
C PRO A 479 -11.17 9.69 -19.66
N LEU A 480 -12.17 10.52 -19.36
CA LEU A 480 -13.43 10.56 -20.09
C LEU A 480 -13.76 11.97 -20.59
N VAL A 481 -14.46 12.06 -21.72
CA VAL A 481 -14.80 13.33 -22.39
C VAL A 481 -16.24 13.74 -22.09
N ALA A 482 -16.42 15.01 -21.71
CA ALA A 482 -17.70 15.62 -21.37
C ALA A 482 -18.49 16.04 -22.61
N ASN A 483 -19.77 15.68 -22.65
CA ASN A 483 -20.68 16.02 -23.75
C ASN A 483 -20.96 17.51 -23.82
N LEU A 484 -20.97 18.17 -22.66
CA LEU A 484 -21.20 19.61 -22.49
C LEU A 484 -20.13 20.47 -23.18
N THR A 485 -18.86 20.10 -23.04
CA THR A 485 -17.71 20.91 -23.49
C THR A 485 -16.98 20.33 -24.69
N GLY A 486 -17.03 19.01 -24.89
CA GLY A 486 -16.15 18.29 -25.83
C GLY A 486 -14.71 18.13 -25.32
N ASP A 487 -14.43 18.50 -24.07
CA ASP A 487 -13.13 18.39 -23.40
C ASP A 487 -13.16 17.27 -22.34
N PHE A 488 -12.02 16.94 -21.73
CA PHE A 488 -11.99 15.97 -20.62
C PHE A 488 -12.77 16.46 -19.40
N TYR A 489 -13.38 15.52 -18.66
CA TYR A 489 -14.07 15.80 -17.39
C TYR A 489 -13.13 16.42 -16.34
N PRO A 490 -13.65 17.25 -15.42
CA PRO A 490 -12.94 17.65 -14.21
C PRO A 490 -12.72 16.44 -13.27
N THR A 491 -11.76 16.56 -12.35
CA THR A 491 -11.48 15.56 -11.31
C THR A 491 -12.33 15.74 -10.06
N GLU A 492 -12.78 16.96 -9.79
CA GLU A 492 -13.51 17.32 -8.56
C GLU A 492 -14.97 16.86 -8.62
N VAL A 493 -15.44 16.15 -7.60
CA VAL A 493 -16.79 15.53 -7.57
C VAL A 493 -17.91 16.53 -7.82
N GLU A 494 -17.89 17.70 -7.19
CA GLU A 494 -18.94 18.71 -7.42
C GLU A 494 -18.91 19.29 -8.84
N ALA A 495 -17.73 19.46 -9.44
CA ALA A 495 -17.62 19.89 -10.82
C ALA A 495 -18.12 18.81 -11.82
N ILE A 496 -17.96 17.52 -11.49
CA ILE A 496 -18.56 16.41 -12.25
C ILE A 496 -20.09 16.47 -12.19
N LYS A 497 -20.66 16.70 -11.00
CA LYS A 497 -22.11 16.88 -10.82
C LYS A 497 -22.63 18.13 -11.55
N ASP A 498 -21.91 19.24 -11.51
CA ASP A 498 -22.25 20.47 -12.24
C ASP A 498 -22.32 20.21 -13.76
N VAL A 499 -21.34 19.47 -14.32
CA VAL A 499 -21.34 19.06 -15.73
C VAL A 499 -22.58 18.20 -16.06
N LEU A 500 -22.92 17.23 -15.22
CA LEU A 500 -24.07 16.34 -15.43
C LEU A 500 -25.42 17.05 -15.28
N GLN A 501 -25.54 17.97 -14.33
CA GLN A 501 -26.70 18.85 -14.15
C GLN A 501 -26.94 19.70 -15.41
N ALA A 502 -25.87 20.26 -16.00
CA ALA A 502 -25.96 21.08 -17.20
C ALA A 502 -26.18 20.26 -18.48
N GLN A 503 -25.70 19.01 -18.53
CA GLN A 503 -25.72 18.15 -19.73
C GLN A 503 -27.11 17.95 -20.34
N VAL A 504 -28.14 17.74 -19.52
CA VAL A 504 -29.50 17.44 -20.01
C VAL A 504 -30.12 18.54 -20.86
N ALA A 505 -29.73 19.79 -20.60
CA ALA A 505 -30.24 20.99 -21.26
C ALA A 505 -29.25 21.63 -22.25
N SER A 506 -28.11 20.99 -22.50
CA SER A 506 -27.00 21.53 -23.29
C SER A 506 -26.66 20.66 -24.50
N PRO A 507 -26.23 21.24 -25.64
CA PRO A 507 -25.82 20.49 -26.83
C PRO A 507 -24.72 19.46 -26.59
N VAL A 508 -24.82 18.33 -27.29
CA VAL A 508 -23.77 17.29 -27.27
C VAL A 508 -22.66 17.62 -28.28
N GLN A 509 -21.48 17.94 -27.76
CA GLN A 509 -20.25 18.30 -28.49
C GLN A 509 -19.49 17.07 -29.03
N TRP A 510 -20.17 16.19 -29.79
CA TRP A 510 -19.61 14.89 -30.16
C TRP A 510 -18.41 14.97 -31.12
N VAL A 511 -18.47 15.79 -32.17
CA VAL A 511 -17.33 15.99 -33.09
C VAL A 511 -16.09 16.47 -32.34
N LYS A 512 -16.22 17.53 -31.51
CA LYS A 512 -15.10 18.05 -30.71
C LYS A 512 -14.55 16.98 -29.77
N GLY A 513 -15.41 16.21 -29.10
CA GLY A 513 -14.97 15.16 -28.20
C GLY A 513 -14.22 14.01 -28.88
N LEU A 514 -14.63 13.61 -30.09
CA LEU A 514 -13.84 12.68 -30.91
C LEU A 514 -12.47 13.26 -31.26
N GLU A 515 -12.40 14.53 -31.66
CA GLU A 515 -11.14 15.21 -31.96
C GLU A 515 -10.24 15.34 -30.72
N THR A 516 -10.80 15.61 -29.52
CA THR A 516 -10.10 15.56 -28.22
C THR A 516 -9.48 14.18 -27.97
N LEU A 517 -10.22 13.08 -28.17
CA LEU A 517 -9.68 11.73 -28.04
C LEU A 517 -8.56 11.45 -29.05
N TYR A 518 -8.75 11.83 -30.33
CA TYR A 518 -7.73 11.65 -31.37
C TYR A 518 -6.44 12.42 -31.08
N ASN A 519 -6.56 13.67 -30.61
CA ASN A 519 -5.44 14.51 -30.21
C ASN A 519 -4.72 13.95 -28.97
N ALA A 520 -5.43 13.27 -28.07
CA ALA A 520 -4.86 12.59 -26.90
C ALA A 520 -4.21 11.21 -27.21
N GLY A 521 -4.15 10.84 -28.50
CA GLY A 521 -3.44 9.65 -29.01
C GLY A 521 -4.34 8.45 -29.34
N VAL A 522 -5.66 8.58 -29.28
CA VAL A 522 -6.58 7.50 -29.70
C VAL A 522 -6.54 7.32 -31.21
N ARG A 523 -6.47 6.07 -31.65
CA ARG A 523 -6.56 5.67 -33.07
C ARG A 523 -7.52 4.52 -33.32
N THR A 524 -7.83 3.74 -32.28
CA THR A 524 -8.87 2.71 -32.35
C THR A 524 -10.07 3.13 -31.51
N PHE A 525 -11.22 3.25 -32.15
CA PHE A 525 -12.49 3.62 -31.52
C PHE A 525 -13.44 2.41 -31.59
N LEU A 526 -13.92 1.95 -30.44
CA LEU A 526 -14.84 0.81 -30.35
C LEU A 526 -16.20 1.29 -29.82
N GLU A 527 -17.26 1.17 -30.62
CA GLU A 527 -18.63 1.34 -30.12
C GLU A 527 -18.99 0.13 -29.25
N VAL A 528 -19.11 0.36 -27.94
CA VAL A 528 -19.42 -0.66 -26.92
C VAL A 528 -20.88 -0.49 -26.51
N GLY A 529 -21.75 -1.15 -27.26
CA GLY A 529 -23.19 -1.06 -27.09
C GLY A 529 -23.95 -1.59 -28.32
N PRO A 530 -25.29 -1.46 -28.33
CA PRO A 530 -26.14 -1.86 -29.45
C PRO A 530 -25.98 -1.00 -30.72
N LYS A 531 -26.10 -1.65 -31.89
CA LYS A 531 -26.04 -1.07 -33.25
C LYS A 531 -24.64 -0.50 -33.62
N ARG A 532 -24.59 0.66 -34.29
CA ARG A 532 -23.40 1.12 -35.06
C ARG A 532 -23.31 2.63 -35.30
N ALA A 533 -24.03 3.43 -34.51
CA ALA A 533 -24.19 4.85 -34.76
C ALA A 533 -22.86 5.60 -34.55
N LEU A 534 -22.19 5.34 -33.43
CA LEU A 534 -20.96 6.04 -33.04
C LEU A 534 -19.76 5.64 -33.90
N ARG A 535 -19.69 4.37 -34.33
CA ARG A 535 -18.77 3.90 -35.36
C ARG A 535 -19.01 4.64 -36.68
N GLY A 536 -20.28 4.88 -37.04
CA GLY A 536 -20.64 5.69 -38.21
C GLY A 536 -20.09 7.11 -38.11
N PHE A 537 -20.31 7.77 -36.99
CA PHE A 537 -19.83 9.13 -36.73
C PHE A 537 -18.30 9.23 -36.72
N ALA A 538 -17.60 8.29 -36.07
CA ALA A 538 -16.14 8.23 -36.09
C ALA A 538 -15.57 8.06 -37.51
N ASN A 539 -16.21 7.24 -38.37
CA ASN A 539 -15.80 7.08 -39.77
C ASN A 539 -16.01 8.34 -40.62
N ASP A 540 -17.02 9.16 -40.31
CA ASP A 540 -17.32 10.40 -41.03
C ASP A 540 -16.40 11.55 -40.59
N VAL A 541 -16.23 11.74 -39.27
CA VAL A 541 -15.31 12.74 -38.70
C VAL A 541 -13.86 12.47 -39.11
N PHE A 542 -13.44 11.21 -39.15
CA PHE A 542 -12.08 10.81 -39.52
C PHE A 542 -11.96 10.23 -40.93
N ALA A 543 -12.87 10.60 -41.84
CA ALA A 543 -12.85 10.10 -43.22
C ALA A 543 -11.53 10.39 -43.97
N ASP A 544 -10.83 11.47 -43.60
CA ASP A 544 -9.53 11.87 -44.13
C ASP A 544 -8.33 11.23 -43.40
N LYS A 545 -8.55 10.50 -42.31
CA LYS A 545 -7.49 9.91 -41.46
C LYS A 545 -7.30 8.43 -41.75
N GLY A 546 -6.27 8.10 -42.54
CA GLY A 546 -5.91 6.72 -42.86
C GLY A 546 -5.40 5.88 -41.69
N ASP A 547 -5.13 6.50 -40.54
CA ASP A 547 -4.61 5.87 -39.31
C ASP A 547 -5.71 5.53 -38.29
N VAL A 548 -6.99 5.74 -38.60
CA VAL A 548 -8.12 5.48 -37.69
C VAL A 548 -8.82 4.16 -37.99
N LEU A 549 -9.05 3.35 -36.93
CA LEU A 549 -9.88 2.15 -36.96
C LEU A 549 -11.13 2.35 -36.11
N ALA A 550 -12.32 2.11 -36.69
CA ALA A 550 -13.59 2.19 -35.98
C ALA A 550 -14.34 0.85 -36.03
N LEU A 551 -14.63 0.28 -34.86
CA LEU A 551 -15.25 -1.04 -34.63
C LEU A 551 -16.59 -0.91 -33.88
N LEU A 552 -17.37 -2.00 -33.81
CA LEU A 552 -18.61 -2.10 -33.03
C LEU A 552 -18.72 -3.48 -32.36
N THR A 553 -19.43 -3.57 -31.23
CA THR A 553 -19.59 -4.84 -30.48
C THR A 553 -20.84 -5.66 -30.82
N ASN A 554 -21.94 -5.05 -31.28
CA ASN A 554 -23.22 -5.72 -31.42
C ASN A 554 -24.07 -5.10 -32.55
N HIS A 555 -24.68 -5.92 -33.44
CA HIS A 555 -25.59 -5.40 -34.46
C HIS A 555 -26.69 -6.39 -34.88
N PRO A 556 -27.99 -6.03 -34.78
CA PRO A 556 -29.09 -6.99 -34.92
C PRO A 556 -29.17 -7.69 -36.28
N LYS A 557 -28.78 -7.02 -37.38
CA LYS A 557 -28.80 -7.63 -38.73
C LYS A 557 -27.59 -8.54 -39.02
N GLN A 558 -26.57 -8.54 -38.16
CA GLN A 558 -25.36 -9.34 -38.33
C GLN A 558 -25.29 -10.50 -37.32
N GLY A 559 -26.21 -10.55 -36.35
CA GLY A 559 -26.15 -11.44 -35.19
C GLY A 559 -25.23 -10.87 -34.11
N GLU A 560 -25.45 -11.26 -32.86
CA GLU A 560 -24.68 -10.71 -31.74
C GLU A 560 -23.33 -11.42 -31.64
N LEU A 561 -23.32 -12.74 -31.80
CA LEU A 561 -22.11 -13.56 -31.77
C LEU A 561 -21.11 -13.21 -32.90
N PRO A 562 -21.52 -13.04 -34.19
CA PRO A 562 -20.59 -12.64 -35.25
C PRO A 562 -20.03 -11.24 -35.06
N THR A 563 -20.85 -10.23 -34.75
CA THR A 563 -20.36 -8.87 -34.57
C THR A 563 -19.41 -8.76 -33.37
N PHE A 564 -19.72 -9.42 -32.24
CA PHE A 564 -18.82 -9.42 -31.10
C PHE A 564 -17.48 -10.10 -31.43
N ASN A 565 -17.50 -11.27 -32.08
CA ASN A 565 -16.26 -11.96 -32.47
C ASN A 565 -15.44 -11.15 -33.49
N GLN A 566 -16.09 -10.42 -34.41
CA GLN A 566 -15.44 -9.51 -35.34
C GLN A 566 -14.79 -8.31 -34.63
N ALA A 567 -15.38 -7.80 -33.55
CA ALA A 567 -14.74 -6.79 -32.70
C ALA A 567 -13.43 -7.31 -32.11
N LEU A 568 -13.42 -8.55 -31.57
CA LEU A 568 -12.21 -9.21 -31.09
C LEU A 568 -11.16 -9.33 -32.22
N CYS A 569 -11.54 -9.82 -33.40
CA CYS A 569 -10.64 -9.95 -34.56
C CYS A 569 -10.02 -8.60 -34.97
N GLY A 570 -10.82 -7.53 -35.01
CA GLY A 570 -10.35 -6.18 -35.32
C GLY A 570 -9.35 -5.65 -34.29
N LEU A 571 -9.62 -5.83 -33.00
CA LEU A 571 -8.72 -5.44 -31.91
C LEU A 571 -7.39 -6.23 -31.95
N TYR A 572 -7.46 -7.55 -32.18
CA TYR A 572 -6.27 -8.41 -32.33
C TYR A 572 -5.42 -8.01 -33.55
N ALA A 573 -6.04 -7.70 -34.69
CA ALA A 573 -5.31 -7.21 -35.86
C ALA A 573 -4.65 -5.84 -35.59
N ALA A 574 -5.35 -4.94 -34.90
CA ALA A 574 -4.83 -3.63 -34.50
C ALA A 574 -3.70 -3.69 -33.45
N GLY A 575 -3.39 -4.87 -32.90
CA GLY A 575 -2.27 -5.11 -31.97
C GLY A 575 -2.67 -5.17 -30.48
N PHE A 576 -3.96 -5.03 -30.16
CA PHE A 576 -4.46 -5.20 -28.80
C PHE A 576 -4.64 -6.68 -28.46
N GLY A 577 -4.83 -7.00 -27.17
CA GLY A 577 -5.10 -8.37 -26.71
C GLY A 577 -3.89 -9.31 -26.72
N VAL A 578 -2.73 -8.85 -27.20
CA VAL A 578 -1.43 -9.35 -26.73
C VAL A 578 -1.46 -9.25 -25.19
N PRO A 579 -1.26 -10.32 -24.42
CA PRO A 579 -1.06 -10.17 -23.00
C PRO A 579 0.21 -9.34 -22.81
N GLU A 580 0.08 -8.17 -22.18
CA GLU A 580 1.25 -7.47 -21.66
C GLU A 580 2.06 -8.47 -20.82
N PRO A 581 3.40 -8.42 -20.87
CA PRO A 581 4.16 -8.91 -19.73
C PRO A 581 3.61 -8.14 -18.52
N ALA A 582 3.01 -8.85 -17.56
CA ALA A 582 2.21 -8.21 -16.54
C ALA A 582 3.00 -7.06 -15.89
N PRO A 583 2.41 -5.85 -15.77
CA PRO A 583 2.88 -4.91 -14.76
C PRO A 583 2.89 -5.67 -13.42
N GLU A 584 4.01 -5.66 -12.71
CA GLU A 584 4.11 -6.30 -11.39
C GLU A 584 3.25 -5.54 -10.37
N ILE A 585 1.95 -5.78 -10.35
CA ILE A 585 1.05 -5.58 -9.20
C ILE A 585 0.03 -6.72 -9.20
N ARG A 586 -0.24 -7.29 -8.03
CA ARG A 586 -0.97 -8.55 -7.87
C ARG A 586 -1.88 -8.50 -6.66
N GLU A 587 -3.18 -8.33 -6.86
CA GLU A 587 -4.17 -8.64 -5.82
C GLU A 587 -5.57 -8.87 -6.40
N LEU A 588 -6.29 -9.86 -5.86
CA LEU A 588 -7.70 -10.17 -6.14
C LEU A 588 -8.30 -11.00 -4.97
N PRO A 589 -9.33 -10.50 -4.25
CA PRO A 589 -10.13 -11.27 -3.28
C PRO A 589 -11.37 -11.95 -3.97
N VAL A 590 -12.45 -12.50 -3.37
CA VAL A 590 -12.72 -13.40 -2.19
C VAL A 590 -14.26 -13.60 -2.01
N THR A 591 -14.70 -14.84 -1.68
CA THR A 591 -16.01 -15.28 -1.05
C THR A 591 -17.38 -15.21 -1.79
N ALA A 592 -18.43 -16.01 -1.46
CA ALA A 592 -18.55 -17.33 -0.77
C ALA A 592 -19.91 -18.11 -1.01
N PRO A 593 -20.71 -18.62 -0.02
CA PRO A 593 -20.86 -20.08 0.19
C PRO A 593 -22.29 -20.67 0.43
N ALA A 594 -22.42 -22.00 0.42
CA ALA A 594 -23.33 -22.87 1.23
C ALA A 594 -23.13 -24.36 0.81
N ALA A 595 -23.46 -25.44 1.53
CA ALA A 595 -23.62 -25.83 2.95
C ALA A 595 -23.64 -27.40 2.96
N VAL A 596 -23.39 -28.17 4.04
CA VAL A 596 -24.39 -28.80 4.94
C VAL A 596 -23.76 -30.02 5.70
N SER A 597 -24.16 -30.21 6.97
CA SER A 597 -24.18 -31.41 7.87
C SER A 597 -22.96 -32.35 8.14
N THR A 598 -22.69 -32.49 9.45
CA THR A 598 -22.13 -33.61 10.27
C THR A 598 -22.78 -35.00 10.04
N PRO A 599 -22.24 -36.19 10.48
CA PRO A 599 -21.59 -36.43 11.81
C PRO A 599 -20.52 -37.57 11.99
N ALA A 600 -20.00 -37.66 13.24
CA ALA A 600 -19.46 -38.79 14.06
C ALA A 600 -18.97 -40.14 13.43
N GLY A 601 -18.01 -40.89 14.03
CA GLY A 601 -17.28 -40.78 15.30
C GLY A 601 -16.54 -42.10 15.68
N ASN A 602 -15.91 -42.15 16.87
CA ASN A 602 -15.15 -43.26 17.51
C ASN A 602 -13.73 -43.56 16.91
N VAL A 603 -12.57 -43.60 17.60
CA VAL A 603 -12.09 -43.80 19.01
C VAL A 603 -11.45 -45.18 19.25
N ALA A 604 -10.33 -45.19 20.01
CA ALA A 604 -9.55 -46.33 20.56
C ALA A 604 -8.46 -46.93 19.63
N THR A 605 -7.26 -47.35 20.09
CA THR A 605 -6.56 -47.22 21.40
C THR A 605 -5.05 -47.46 21.22
N THR A 606 -4.20 -46.86 22.06
CA THR A 606 -2.75 -47.12 22.20
C THR A 606 -2.44 -48.51 22.78
N PRO A 607 -1.22 -49.06 22.57
CA PRO A 607 -0.33 -49.21 23.73
C PRO A 607 1.20 -49.12 23.49
N GLU A 608 1.85 -48.50 24.49
CA GLU A 608 3.14 -48.83 25.16
C GLU A 608 4.50 -48.98 24.43
N VAL A 609 5.52 -48.49 25.15
CA VAL A 609 6.92 -48.28 24.73
C VAL A 609 7.85 -49.25 25.47
N LYS A 610 8.96 -49.66 24.83
CA LYS A 610 10.13 -50.27 25.49
C LYS A 610 11.42 -49.52 25.13
N THR A 611 12.40 -49.59 26.04
CA THR A 611 13.46 -48.58 26.20
C THR A 611 14.89 -49.08 25.97
N MET A 612 15.75 -48.18 25.45
CA MET A 612 17.22 -48.10 25.68
C MET A 612 18.10 -49.20 25.00
N PRO A 613 19.39 -48.96 24.63
CA PRO A 613 20.39 -48.17 25.39
C PRO A 613 21.29 -47.19 24.60
N GLN A 614 22.21 -46.56 25.33
CA GLN A 614 23.00 -45.35 24.97
C GLN A 614 24.42 -45.64 24.45
N SER A 615 25.01 -44.67 23.73
CA SER A 615 26.45 -44.40 23.74
C SER A 615 26.73 -42.89 23.62
N ASN A 616 27.98 -42.46 23.86
CA ASN A 616 28.30 -41.10 24.32
C ASN A 616 28.69 -40.10 23.24
N ASP A 617 28.16 -38.88 23.33
CA ASP A 617 28.83 -37.68 22.81
C ASP A 617 28.57 -36.45 23.71
N GLN A 618 29.63 -35.79 24.20
CA GLN A 618 29.54 -34.86 25.35
C GLN A 618 28.89 -33.50 25.01
N LEU A 619 28.97 -33.05 23.76
CA LEU A 619 28.28 -31.83 23.34
C LEU A 619 26.77 -32.08 23.18
N GLY A 620 26.41 -33.28 22.69
CA GLY A 620 25.03 -33.78 22.66
C GLY A 620 24.46 -33.95 24.07
N GLN A 621 25.24 -34.47 25.03
CA GLN A 621 24.81 -34.60 26.43
C GLN A 621 24.55 -33.25 27.11
N LEU A 622 25.31 -32.18 26.81
CA LEU A 622 25.04 -30.84 27.35
C LEU A 622 23.75 -30.23 26.79
N LEU A 623 23.46 -30.46 25.50
CA LEU A 623 22.21 -30.02 24.88
C LEU A 623 21.02 -30.85 25.37
N ALA A 624 21.20 -32.18 25.49
CA ALA A 624 20.21 -33.11 26.01
C ALA A 624 19.92 -32.89 27.51
N GLN A 625 20.90 -32.48 28.33
CA GLN A 625 20.65 -32.10 29.73
C GLN A 625 19.85 -30.81 29.85
N ALA A 626 20.05 -29.83 28.96
CA ALA A 626 19.20 -28.64 28.89
C ALA A 626 17.76 -28.99 28.47
N LEU A 627 17.60 -29.87 27.47
CA LEU A 627 16.30 -30.37 27.02
C LEU A 627 15.61 -31.26 28.07
N GLN A 628 16.35 -32.08 28.83
CA GLN A 628 15.80 -32.86 29.94
C GLN A 628 15.40 -31.99 31.14
N GLN A 629 16.10 -30.88 31.41
CA GLN A 629 15.65 -29.91 32.42
C GLN A 629 14.36 -29.20 32.01
N LEU A 630 14.18 -28.88 30.72
CA LEU A 630 12.92 -28.36 30.18
C LEU A 630 11.78 -29.41 30.24
N ALA A 631 12.03 -30.63 29.79
CA ALA A 631 11.03 -31.72 29.82
C ALA A 631 10.63 -32.12 31.26
N GLY A 632 11.57 -32.11 32.20
CA GLY A 632 11.33 -32.44 33.60
C GLY A 632 10.45 -31.45 34.37
N GLN A 633 10.38 -30.18 33.92
CA GLN A 633 9.56 -29.15 34.58
C GLN A 633 8.10 -29.10 34.09
N GLN A 634 7.77 -29.65 32.92
CA GLN A 634 6.40 -29.66 32.39
C GLN A 634 5.55 -30.88 32.79
N MET A 635 6.16 -31.97 33.29
CA MET A 635 5.45 -33.23 33.56
C MET A 635 4.57 -33.24 34.85
N ASN A 636 4.47 -32.14 35.59
CA ASN A 636 3.73 -32.04 36.86
C ASN A 636 2.61 -30.98 36.88
N ALA A 637 2.03 -30.65 35.71
CA ALA A 637 0.76 -29.91 35.64
C ALA A 637 -0.40 -30.90 35.46
N PRO A 638 -1.39 -30.96 36.38
CA PRO A 638 -2.48 -31.94 36.27
C PRO A 638 -3.39 -31.63 35.08
N ALA A 639 -3.74 -32.68 34.32
CA ALA A 639 -4.62 -32.59 33.15
C ALA A 639 -6.07 -32.27 33.52
N GLY A 640 -6.33 -31.02 33.89
CA GLY A 640 -7.68 -30.48 34.07
C GLY A 640 -8.33 -30.15 32.73
N ALA A 641 -9.32 -30.94 32.31
CA ALA A 641 -10.08 -30.70 31.09
C ALA A 641 -10.97 -29.44 31.22
N ILE A 642 -10.42 -28.27 30.87
CA ILE A 642 -11.20 -27.04 30.71
C ILE A 642 -12.01 -27.16 29.41
N ARG A 643 -13.33 -27.02 29.50
CA ARG A 643 -14.24 -27.08 28.33
C ARG A 643 -13.89 -25.94 27.36
N ALA A 644 -13.76 -26.28 26.08
CA ALA A 644 -13.34 -25.36 25.03
C ALA A 644 -14.34 -24.21 24.71
N ASP A 645 -15.53 -24.22 25.33
CA ASP A 645 -16.64 -23.31 25.00
C ASP A 645 -16.54 -21.91 25.63
N GLN A 646 -15.51 -21.59 26.43
CA GLN A 646 -15.43 -20.33 27.18
C GLN A 646 -14.38 -19.30 26.71
N PHE A 647 -13.58 -19.57 25.67
CA PHE A 647 -12.58 -18.59 25.20
C PHE A 647 -12.54 -18.41 23.68
N ARG A 648 -12.22 -17.16 23.28
CA ARG A 648 -12.08 -16.64 21.91
C ARG A 648 -13.40 -16.28 21.19
N GLN A 649 -14.06 -15.24 21.68
CA GLN A 649 -14.65 -14.28 20.74
C GLN A 649 -13.52 -13.69 19.86
N PRO A 650 -13.76 -13.41 18.57
CA PRO A 650 -12.81 -12.65 17.75
C PRO A 650 -12.61 -11.27 18.37
N TYR A 651 -11.38 -10.73 18.31
CA TYR A 651 -11.17 -9.31 18.64
C TYR A 651 -11.76 -8.45 17.51
N ASP A 652 -12.93 -7.86 17.75
CA ASP A 652 -13.40 -6.72 16.98
C ASP A 652 -12.80 -5.46 17.62
N ARG A 653 -12.03 -4.70 16.84
CA ARG A 653 -11.41 -3.47 17.34
C ARG A 653 -12.44 -2.38 17.69
N ASN A 654 -13.68 -2.51 17.26
CA ASN A 654 -14.77 -1.55 17.53
C ASN A 654 -15.55 -1.87 18.80
N GLU A 655 -15.39 -3.07 19.38
CA GLU A 655 -16.00 -3.42 20.65
C GLU A 655 -15.32 -2.71 21.84
N LEU A 656 -16.06 -2.56 22.94
CA LEU A 656 -15.55 -1.98 24.18
C LEU A 656 -14.45 -2.91 24.75
N PRO A 657 -13.18 -2.49 24.82
CA PRO A 657 -12.11 -3.40 25.24
C PRO A 657 -12.24 -3.78 26.72
N LEU A 658 -11.78 -4.98 27.10
CA LEU A 658 -11.82 -5.42 28.50
C LEU A 658 -10.88 -4.58 29.38
N GLY A 659 -9.63 -4.40 28.93
CA GLY A 659 -8.62 -3.56 29.59
C GLY A 659 -7.97 -2.53 28.67
N SER A 660 -7.10 -1.71 29.26
CA SER A 660 -6.40 -0.61 28.59
C SER A 660 -5.01 -1.03 28.09
N VAL A 661 -4.59 -0.41 27.00
CA VAL A 661 -3.21 -0.43 26.51
C VAL A 661 -2.61 0.93 26.83
N VAL A 662 -1.40 0.95 27.39
CA VAL A 662 -0.75 2.15 27.91
C VAL A 662 0.70 2.23 27.43
N ILE A 663 1.20 3.46 27.26
CA ILE A 663 2.63 3.70 27.06
C ILE A 663 3.25 3.89 28.44
N SER A 664 4.14 2.99 28.83
CA SER A 664 4.75 2.97 30.15
C SER A 664 6.12 3.61 30.21
N GLY A 665 6.85 3.80 29.10
CA GLY A 665 8.14 4.47 29.07
C GLY A 665 8.59 4.87 27.67
N THR A 666 9.48 5.86 27.60
CA THR A 666 9.96 6.48 26.36
C THR A 666 11.48 6.64 26.33
N GLY A 667 12.07 6.62 25.13
CA GLY A 667 13.47 6.96 24.88
C GLY A 667 13.58 7.84 23.65
N LEU A 668 14.53 8.78 23.63
CA LEU A 668 14.65 9.79 22.58
C LEU A 668 16.11 10.17 22.31
N GLY A 669 16.56 9.93 21.08
CA GLY A 669 17.83 10.41 20.53
C GLY A 669 17.57 11.45 19.45
N LEU A 670 18.27 12.58 19.52
CA LEU A 670 18.08 13.75 18.65
C LEU A 670 19.36 14.10 17.88
N PRO A 671 19.24 14.81 16.75
CA PRO A 671 20.39 15.37 16.04
C PRO A 671 20.97 16.59 16.77
N GLY A 672 22.01 17.18 16.19
CA GLY A 672 22.76 18.34 16.67
C GLY A 672 24.24 18.02 16.73
N ALA A 673 25.03 18.52 15.79
CA ALA A 673 26.43 18.15 15.58
C ALA A 673 27.34 18.37 16.81
N GLU A 674 27.00 19.35 17.66
CA GLU A 674 27.74 19.69 18.90
C GLU A 674 27.03 19.19 20.18
N LYS A 675 26.05 18.28 20.05
CA LYS A 675 25.19 17.82 21.15
C LYS A 675 25.27 16.29 21.29
N PRO A 676 25.18 15.72 22.51
CA PRO A 676 25.07 14.27 22.67
C PRO A 676 23.75 13.78 22.07
N VAL A 677 23.79 12.77 21.18
CA VAL A 677 22.57 12.29 20.49
C VAL A 677 21.54 11.81 21.50
N MET A 678 21.97 11.07 22.52
CA MET A 678 21.08 10.49 23.54
C MET A 678 20.93 11.37 24.80
N ASP A 679 21.10 12.69 24.75
CA ASP A 679 20.98 13.54 25.95
C ASP A 679 19.66 13.27 26.74
N PRO A 680 19.73 12.99 28.07
CA PRO A 680 18.53 12.72 28.88
C PRO A 680 17.46 13.83 28.83
N ASP A 681 17.86 15.08 28.60
CA ASP A 681 16.96 16.23 28.54
C ASP A 681 16.36 16.47 27.14
N ASN A 682 16.71 15.67 26.13
CA ASN A 682 16.24 15.80 24.74
C ASN A 682 14.76 16.17 24.59
N ALA A 683 13.88 15.49 25.34
CA ALA A 683 12.45 15.79 25.34
C ALA A 683 12.16 17.21 25.85
N LEU A 684 12.71 17.59 27.01
CA LEU A 684 12.52 18.92 27.59
C LEU A 684 13.13 20.03 26.72
N ARG A 685 14.23 19.74 26.00
CA ARG A 685 14.88 20.66 25.06
C ARG A 685 13.97 20.95 23.86
N ILE A 686 13.38 19.93 23.23
CA ILE A 686 12.34 20.11 22.21
C ILE A 686 11.12 20.84 22.75
N LEU A 687 10.60 20.48 23.93
CA LEU A 687 9.43 21.14 24.53
C LEU A 687 9.64 22.64 24.81
N ARG A 688 10.90 23.08 24.95
CA ARG A 688 11.31 24.49 25.07
C ARG A 688 11.53 25.19 23.72
N GLY A 689 11.48 24.47 22.60
CA GLY A 689 11.72 24.99 21.25
C GLY A 689 13.20 25.11 20.87
N GLU A 690 14.08 24.28 21.43
CA GLU A 690 15.51 24.28 21.06
C GLU A 690 15.71 23.75 19.63
N GLN A 691 16.61 24.38 18.86
CA GLN A 691 16.96 24.03 17.48
C GLN A 691 18.12 23.02 17.40
N PHE A 692 18.03 22.06 16.47
CA PHE A 692 18.98 20.94 16.27
C PHE A 692 19.34 20.72 14.78
N VAL A 693 19.09 21.71 13.91
CA VAL A 693 19.49 21.71 12.50
C VAL A 693 20.83 22.43 12.35
N ASP A 694 21.79 21.79 11.69
CA ASP A 694 23.15 22.28 11.47
C ASP A 694 23.47 22.52 9.99
N LEU A 695 24.51 23.31 9.73
CA LEU A 695 25.10 23.42 8.39
C LEU A 695 25.83 22.14 7.96
N ILE A 696 25.70 21.80 6.68
CA ILE A 696 26.41 20.70 6.02
C ILE A 696 27.80 21.18 5.58
N PRO A 697 28.90 20.59 6.10
CA PRO A 697 30.26 20.96 5.71
C PRO A 697 30.50 20.84 4.21
N THR A 698 31.23 21.80 3.63
CA THR A 698 31.50 21.89 2.17
C THR A 698 32.09 20.60 1.58
N ARG A 699 32.83 19.80 2.37
CA ARG A 699 33.34 18.48 1.94
C ARG A 699 32.23 17.51 1.48
N PHE A 700 31.07 17.53 2.12
CA PHE A 700 29.92 16.70 1.72
C PHE A 700 29.15 17.31 0.57
N ARG A 701 29.06 18.64 0.52
CA ARG A 701 28.45 19.37 -0.60
C ARG A 701 29.22 19.12 -1.90
N GLN A 702 30.55 19.11 -1.86
CA GLN A 702 31.38 18.75 -3.02
C GLN A 702 31.13 17.32 -3.48
N LYS A 703 31.14 16.34 -2.56
CA LYS A 703 30.80 14.93 -2.87
C LYS A 703 29.44 14.75 -3.55
N MET A 704 28.46 15.62 -3.28
CA MET A 704 27.15 15.61 -3.97
C MET A 704 27.25 16.19 -5.38
N VAL A 705 27.97 17.30 -5.57
CA VAL A 705 28.26 17.90 -6.88
C VAL A 705 28.99 16.92 -7.79
N ASP A 706 29.97 16.20 -7.26
CA ASP A 706 30.77 15.21 -8.00
C ASP A 706 29.91 14.06 -8.58
N LYS A 707 28.70 13.81 -8.03
CA LYS A 707 27.73 12.83 -8.55
C LYS A 707 26.91 13.36 -9.74
N ARG A 708 27.08 14.62 -10.14
CA ARG A 708 26.42 15.26 -11.30
C ARG A 708 24.89 15.12 -11.28
N ILE A 709 24.29 15.47 -10.15
CA ILE A 709 22.85 15.34 -9.90
C ILE A 709 22.07 16.14 -10.95
N VAL A 710 21.08 15.51 -11.58
CA VAL A 710 20.15 16.17 -12.49
C VAL A 710 18.85 16.45 -11.74
N ARG A 711 18.42 17.71 -11.67
CA ARG A 711 17.18 18.16 -11.02
C ARG A 711 16.22 18.79 -12.01
N LEU A 712 14.92 18.67 -11.74
CA LEU A 712 13.87 19.40 -12.44
C LEU A 712 13.77 20.83 -11.89
N VAL A 713 14.13 21.82 -12.69
CA VAL A 713 13.92 23.24 -12.41
C VAL A 713 12.59 23.66 -13.05
N LYS A 714 11.70 24.27 -12.27
CA LYS A 714 10.45 24.86 -12.78
C LYS A 714 10.65 26.37 -12.92
N ALA A 715 10.32 26.91 -14.10
CA ALA A 715 10.27 28.34 -14.31
C ALA A 715 8.94 28.93 -13.81
N GLU A 716 8.88 30.26 -13.66
CA GLU A 716 7.69 30.97 -13.15
C GLU A 716 6.46 30.83 -14.07
N ASP A 717 6.67 30.51 -15.36
CA ASP A 717 5.62 30.20 -16.33
C ASP A 717 5.04 28.76 -16.21
N GLY A 718 5.57 27.96 -15.27
CA GLY A 718 5.17 26.57 -15.04
C GLY A 718 5.88 25.54 -15.93
N SER A 719 6.72 25.96 -16.88
CA SER A 719 7.55 25.05 -17.67
C SER A 719 8.65 24.39 -16.81
N GLY A 720 9.06 23.18 -17.18
CA GLY A 720 10.06 22.41 -16.46
C GLY A 720 11.25 22.02 -17.34
N SER A 721 12.47 22.30 -16.89
CA SER A 721 13.72 21.91 -17.55
C SER A 721 14.60 21.08 -16.62
N PHE A 722 15.42 20.19 -17.18
CA PHE A 722 16.41 19.44 -16.41
C PHE A 722 17.74 20.18 -16.39
N ALA A 723 18.24 20.50 -15.19
CA ALA A 723 19.54 21.12 -14.97
C ALA A 723 20.46 20.16 -14.22
N THR A 724 21.74 20.11 -14.63
CA THR A 724 22.79 19.40 -13.85
C THR A 724 23.33 20.36 -12.80
N ILE A 725 23.50 19.87 -11.57
CA ILE A 725 24.10 20.63 -10.48
C ILE A 725 25.62 20.50 -10.57
N ASP A 726 26.31 21.63 -10.74
CA ASP A 726 27.77 21.74 -10.82
C ASP A 726 28.38 22.65 -9.73
N ASN A 727 27.55 23.28 -8.88
CA ASN A 727 27.97 24.17 -7.80
C ASN A 727 27.52 23.69 -6.41
N THR A 728 28.40 23.78 -5.41
CA THR A 728 28.11 23.48 -3.99
C THR A 728 27.06 24.38 -3.34
N ASP A 729 26.69 25.51 -3.96
CA ASP A 729 25.60 26.37 -3.50
C ASP A 729 24.21 25.94 -4.01
N GLU A 730 24.16 25.01 -4.97
CA GLU A 730 22.91 24.44 -5.50
C GLU A 730 22.53 23.10 -4.85
N VAL A 731 23.41 22.55 -4.00
CA VAL A 731 23.12 21.37 -3.18
C VAL A 731 22.59 21.74 -1.80
N ILE A 732 22.17 20.72 -1.05
CA ILE A 732 21.60 20.88 0.28
C ILE A 732 22.64 21.43 1.27
N LYS A 733 22.20 22.35 2.13
CA LYS A 733 23.10 23.08 3.06
C LYS A 733 22.76 22.87 4.53
N LEU A 734 21.57 22.38 4.84
CA LEU A 734 21.08 22.15 6.21
C LEU A 734 20.63 20.70 6.42
N ALA A 735 20.92 20.16 7.60
CA ALA A 735 20.40 18.86 8.05
C ALA A 735 20.43 18.78 9.59
N GLY A 736 19.53 17.99 10.18
CA GLY A 736 19.73 17.49 11.54
C GLY A 736 20.85 16.43 11.50
N ARG A 737 22.07 16.83 11.87
CA ARG A 737 23.28 15.98 11.78
C ARG A 737 23.51 15.22 13.08
N PRO A 738 24.14 14.03 13.06
CA PRO A 738 24.53 13.35 14.30
C PRO A 738 25.60 14.15 15.05
N GLY A 739 25.45 14.25 16.38
CA GLY A 739 26.53 14.63 17.29
C GLY A 739 27.23 13.41 17.88
N TYR A 740 27.81 13.55 19.08
CA TYR A 740 28.49 12.44 19.76
C TYR A 740 27.50 11.37 20.23
N PHE A 741 27.86 10.10 20.02
CA PHE A 741 27.15 8.92 20.49
C PHE A 741 28.10 7.73 20.55
N ASP A 742 28.13 7.01 21.68
CA ASP A 742 28.84 5.74 21.80
C ASP A 742 28.07 4.74 22.68
N LEU A 743 27.66 3.61 22.08
CA LEU A 743 26.84 2.61 22.75
C LEU A 743 27.61 1.78 23.81
N THR A 744 28.94 1.65 23.70
CA THR A 744 29.78 1.02 24.73
C THR A 744 29.96 1.95 25.91
N GLU A 745 30.33 3.21 25.67
CA GLU A 745 30.61 4.19 26.73
C GLU A 745 29.32 4.58 27.46
N GLU A 746 28.25 4.93 26.74
CA GLU A 746 27.00 5.40 27.34
C GLU A 746 26.08 4.31 27.87
N TYR A 747 26.06 3.11 27.27
CA TYR A 747 25.11 2.02 27.61
C TYR A 747 25.75 0.68 28.03
N GLY A 748 27.07 0.54 27.96
CA GLY A 748 27.77 -0.68 28.37
C GLY A 748 27.52 -1.89 27.47
N VAL A 749 27.06 -1.68 26.24
CA VAL A 749 26.95 -2.76 25.24
C VAL A 749 28.37 -3.20 24.84
N PRO A 750 28.68 -4.51 24.74
CA PRO A 750 30.04 -4.94 24.43
C PRO A 750 30.47 -4.58 23.00
N ASP A 751 31.71 -4.10 22.81
CA ASP A 751 32.29 -3.74 21.50
C ASP A 751 32.11 -4.83 20.44
N LYS A 752 32.34 -6.09 20.83
CA LYS A 752 32.19 -7.26 19.96
C LYS A 752 30.78 -7.42 19.37
N LEU A 753 29.75 -6.90 20.05
CA LEU A 753 28.40 -6.82 19.50
C LEU A 753 28.30 -5.65 18.52
N ILE A 754 28.78 -4.46 18.89
CA ILE A 754 28.80 -3.24 18.04
C ILE A 754 29.48 -3.48 16.68
N GLU A 755 30.55 -4.27 16.64
CA GLU A 755 31.21 -4.66 15.39
C GLU A 755 30.29 -5.39 14.40
N ALA A 756 29.16 -5.94 14.85
CA ALA A 756 28.13 -6.61 14.02
C ALA A 756 26.86 -5.76 13.83
N LEU A 757 26.83 -4.50 14.31
CA LEU A 757 25.68 -3.60 14.20
C LEU A 757 25.90 -2.50 13.16
N ASP A 758 24.81 -2.10 12.51
CA ASP A 758 24.67 -0.80 11.87
C ASP A 758 24.48 0.31 12.92
N ILE A 759 24.85 1.54 12.59
CA ILE A 759 24.62 2.70 13.48
C ILE A 759 23.13 2.88 13.80
N THR A 760 22.24 2.57 12.86
CA THR A 760 20.79 2.62 13.05
C THR A 760 20.32 1.64 14.12
N THR A 761 20.86 0.41 14.13
CA THR A 761 20.55 -0.55 15.19
C THR A 761 21.09 -0.07 16.55
N GLN A 762 22.30 0.49 16.59
CA GLN A 762 22.89 0.98 17.84
C GLN A 762 22.02 2.07 18.50
N LEU A 763 21.58 3.04 17.70
CA LEU A 763 20.65 4.10 18.13
C LEU A 763 19.32 3.53 18.63
N ALA A 764 18.74 2.54 17.92
CA ALA A 764 17.51 1.88 18.35
C ALA A 764 17.67 1.11 19.68
N MET A 765 18.82 0.48 19.91
CA MET A 765 19.15 -0.18 21.18
C MET A 765 19.27 0.83 22.34
N ALA A 766 19.96 1.96 22.13
CA ALA A 766 20.09 3.02 23.12
C ALA A 766 18.72 3.58 23.55
N ALA A 767 17.87 3.94 22.59
CA ALA A 767 16.52 4.42 22.87
C ALA A 767 15.67 3.35 23.60
N GLY A 768 15.75 2.08 23.18
CA GLY A 768 15.05 0.98 23.84
C GLY A 768 15.46 0.77 25.30
N LEU A 769 16.74 0.97 25.63
CA LEU A 769 17.25 0.87 27.01
C LEU A 769 16.79 2.04 27.89
N ASP A 770 16.79 3.27 27.37
CA ASP A 770 16.24 4.42 28.10
C ASP A 770 14.73 4.27 28.34
N ALA A 771 13.98 3.72 27.36
CA ALA A 771 12.54 3.48 27.50
C ALA A 771 12.23 2.38 28.55
N LEU A 772 13.04 1.31 28.61
CA LEU A 772 12.94 0.29 29.67
C LEU A 772 13.27 0.86 31.06
N ARG A 773 14.32 1.70 31.17
CA ARG A 773 14.63 2.44 32.40
C ARG A 773 13.44 3.27 32.84
N GLU A 774 12.89 4.09 31.93
CA GLU A 774 11.75 4.94 32.28
C GLU A 774 10.55 4.11 32.72
N ALA A 775 10.22 3.02 32.01
CA ALA A 775 9.14 2.08 32.34
C ALA A 775 9.30 1.34 33.69
N GLY A 776 10.42 1.54 34.40
CA GLY A 776 10.74 0.88 35.65
C GLY A 776 11.02 -0.61 35.48
N ILE A 777 11.54 -1.03 34.31
CA ILE A 777 11.83 -2.43 33.99
C ILE A 777 13.36 -2.63 34.02
N PRO A 778 13.94 -3.11 35.14
CA PRO A 778 15.37 -3.38 35.22
C PRO A 778 15.75 -4.66 34.46
N LEU A 779 16.99 -4.70 33.96
CA LEU A 779 17.66 -5.96 33.65
C LEU A 779 18.11 -6.67 34.94
N VAL A 780 18.19 -8.01 34.90
CA VAL A 780 18.67 -8.86 36.00
C VAL A 780 19.86 -9.71 35.54
N GLN A 781 20.81 -9.94 36.44
CA GLN A 781 21.97 -10.78 36.18
C GLN A 781 21.52 -12.24 36.07
N THR A 782 21.76 -12.87 34.92
CA THR A 782 21.58 -14.32 34.76
C THR A 782 22.81 -15.09 35.21
N TYR A 783 22.60 -16.33 35.65
CA TYR A 783 23.63 -17.22 36.17
C TYR A 783 23.56 -18.60 35.50
N LYS A 784 24.71 -19.12 35.06
CA LYS A 784 24.84 -20.49 34.55
C LYS A 784 25.42 -21.39 35.62
N ARG A 785 24.76 -22.52 35.88
CA ARG A 785 25.29 -23.58 36.75
C ARG A 785 26.41 -24.32 36.02
N THR A 786 27.57 -24.45 36.65
CA THR A 786 28.71 -25.24 36.16
C THR A 786 28.51 -26.73 36.43
N THR A 787 29.30 -27.57 35.76
CA THR A 787 29.43 -29.00 36.08
C THR A 787 29.88 -29.26 37.53
N THR A 788 30.58 -28.29 38.15
CA THR A 788 30.96 -28.31 39.57
C THR A 788 29.88 -27.76 40.52
N GLY A 789 28.67 -27.49 40.02
CA GLY A 789 27.53 -27.02 40.81
C GLY A 789 27.57 -25.55 41.24
N LYS A 790 28.66 -24.83 40.97
CA LYS A 790 28.80 -23.38 41.20
C LYS A 790 27.99 -22.60 40.16
N TYR A 791 27.66 -21.35 40.46
CA TYR A 791 26.96 -20.46 39.55
C TYR A 791 27.92 -19.37 39.05
N LEU A 792 28.03 -19.23 37.74
CA LEU A 792 28.80 -18.17 37.08
C LEU A 792 27.85 -17.10 36.52
N PRO A 793 28.08 -15.81 36.78
CA PRO A 793 27.36 -14.74 36.09
C PRO A 793 27.50 -14.87 34.56
N GLN A 794 26.43 -14.56 33.84
CA GLN A 794 26.43 -14.44 32.38
C GLN A 794 25.96 -13.04 31.95
N ASN A 795 24.72 -12.91 31.49
CA ASN A 795 24.23 -11.73 30.80
C ASN A 795 23.21 -10.96 31.67
N TRP A 796 23.13 -9.66 31.45
CA TRP A 796 22.04 -8.81 31.94
C TRP A 796 20.87 -8.92 30.96
N LEU A 797 19.76 -9.53 31.38
CA LEU A 797 18.57 -9.75 30.54
C LEU A 797 17.32 -9.28 31.28
N LEU A 798 16.19 -9.14 30.59
CA LEU A 798 14.88 -8.99 31.22
C LEU A 798 14.65 -10.11 32.25
N PRO A 799 13.86 -9.85 33.32
CA PRO A 799 13.47 -10.90 34.25
C PRO A 799 12.73 -12.03 33.53
N GLU A 800 12.92 -13.29 33.97
CA GLU A 800 12.44 -14.47 33.23
C GLU A 800 10.93 -14.40 32.93
N ALA A 801 10.12 -13.97 33.90
CA ALA A 801 8.68 -13.76 33.76
C ALA A 801 8.30 -12.80 32.63
N LEU A 802 9.15 -11.84 32.27
CA LEU A 802 8.84 -10.82 31.27
C LEU A 802 9.26 -11.25 29.86
N ARG A 803 10.04 -12.31 29.68
CA ARG A 803 10.67 -12.63 28.39
C ARG A 803 9.66 -13.06 27.33
N ASP A 804 8.78 -14.01 27.64
CA ASP A 804 7.79 -14.53 26.68
C ASP A 804 6.65 -13.54 26.40
N GLU A 805 6.34 -12.67 27.37
CA GLU A 805 5.31 -11.64 27.25
C GLU A 805 5.81 -10.32 26.64
N THR A 806 7.08 -10.22 26.23
CA THR A 806 7.68 -9.03 25.62
C THR A 806 8.08 -9.28 24.17
N GLY A 807 7.48 -8.53 23.25
CA GLY A 807 7.89 -8.43 21.85
C GLY A 807 8.74 -7.18 21.55
N VAL A 808 9.38 -7.13 20.37
CA VAL A 808 10.11 -5.96 19.86
C VAL A 808 9.70 -5.66 18.43
N ILE A 809 9.39 -4.41 18.14
CA ILE A 809 9.15 -3.91 16.78
C ILE A 809 10.23 -2.88 16.46
N PHE A 810 10.95 -3.10 15.36
CA PHE A 810 11.93 -2.13 14.85
C PHE A 810 11.33 -1.35 13.68
N ALA A 811 11.32 -0.02 13.80
CA ALA A 811 10.86 0.92 12.78
C ALA A 811 12.06 1.66 12.18
N SER A 812 12.32 1.49 10.88
CA SER A 812 13.44 2.13 10.20
C SER A 812 13.24 2.08 8.69
N ALA A 813 13.53 3.19 8.01
CA ALA A 813 13.45 3.27 6.55
C ALA A 813 14.78 2.88 5.88
N PHE A 814 15.93 3.10 6.53
CA PHE A 814 17.27 2.87 5.97
C PHE A 814 18.22 2.03 6.85
N PRO A 815 17.78 0.89 7.41
CA PRO A 815 18.65 0.07 8.26
C PRO A 815 19.78 -0.57 7.45
N GLY A 816 21.01 -0.58 7.98
CA GLY A 816 22.14 -1.27 7.36
C GLY A 816 22.82 -0.53 6.21
N GLY A 817 22.29 0.63 5.79
CA GLY A 817 22.82 1.41 4.67
C GLY A 817 24.20 2.02 4.94
N ASP A 818 24.45 2.47 6.17
CA ASP A 818 25.72 3.10 6.57
C ASP A 818 26.88 2.09 6.45
N ARG A 819 26.70 0.89 7.01
CA ARG A 819 27.68 -0.20 6.89
C ARG A 819 27.85 -0.74 5.48
N PHE A 820 26.82 -0.65 4.64
CA PHE A 820 26.94 -1.01 3.22
C PHE A 820 27.79 0.01 2.45
N ALA A 821 27.55 1.30 2.67
CA ALA A 821 28.30 2.41 2.06
C ALA A 821 29.76 2.44 2.52
N ASP A 822 30.03 2.15 3.81
CA ASP A 822 31.38 2.03 4.38
C ASP A 822 32.19 0.89 3.72
N GLU A 823 31.63 -0.32 3.65
CA GLU A 823 32.34 -1.47 3.04
C GLU A 823 32.63 -1.22 1.55
N PHE A 824 31.68 -0.61 0.81
CA PHE A 824 31.90 -0.18 -0.58
C PHE A 824 33.02 0.86 -0.69
N SER A 825 32.99 1.90 0.14
CA SER A 825 34.00 2.97 0.13
C SER A 825 35.40 2.42 0.44
N ARG A 826 35.51 1.51 1.41
CA ARG A 826 36.78 0.85 1.77
C ARG A 826 37.30 -0.04 0.63
N TYR A 827 36.44 -0.80 -0.05
CA TYR A 827 36.84 -1.61 -1.21
C TYR A 827 37.36 -0.75 -2.38
N TYR A 828 36.60 0.25 -2.80
CA TYR A 828 36.97 1.09 -3.94
C TYR A 828 38.13 2.05 -3.64
N ALA A 829 38.30 2.51 -2.39
CA ALA A 829 39.49 3.25 -1.98
C ALA A 829 40.76 2.39 -2.09
N PHE A 830 40.71 1.14 -1.63
CA PHE A 830 41.81 0.19 -1.74
C PHE A 830 42.14 -0.14 -3.20
N GLN A 831 41.13 -0.47 -4.02
CA GLN A 831 41.37 -0.74 -5.45
C GLN A 831 41.90 0.50 -6.18
N GLY A 832 41.40 1.69 -5.88
CA GLY A 832 41.91 2.94 -6.43
C GLY A 832 43.36 3.27 -6.01
N ARG A 833 43.88 2.70 -4.91
CA ARG A 833 45.31 2.75 -4.56
C ARG A 833 46.11 1.78 -5.43
N LEU A 834 45.63 0.55 -5.61
CA LEU A 834 46.27 -0.46 -6.48
C LEU A 834 46.34 0.00 -7.95
N ASP A 835 45.26 0.57 -8.49
CA ASP A 835 45.23 1.06 -9.88
C ASP A 835 46.20 2.24 -10.07
N LYS A 836 46.30 3.15 -9.09
CA LYS A 836 47.29 4.25 -9.09
C LYS A 836 48.72 3.75 -9.00
N LEU A 837 48.97 2.75 -8.16
CA LEU A 837 50.28 2.12 -8.02
C LEU A 837 50.71 1.51 -9.36
N ALA A 838 49.87 0.67 -9.96
CA ALA A 838 50.14 0.05 -11.26
C ALA A 838 50.37 1.08 -12.38
N ALA A 839 49.59 2.17 -12.40
CA ALA A 839 49.77 3.26 -13.36
C ALA A 839 51.10 4.02 -13.18
N LEU A 840 51.55 4.23 -11.94
CA LEU A 840 52.84 4.85 -11.64
C LEU A 840 54.01 3.91 -11.95
N GLU A 841 53.90 2.62 -11.62
CA GLU A 841 54.89 1.60 -11.97
C GLU A 841 55.07 1.44 -13.48
N ASP A 842 53.99 1.60 -14.26
CA ASP A 842 54.05 1.59 -15.71
C ASP A 842 54.67 2.90 -16.25
N LEU A 843 54.22 4.07 -15.78
CA LEU A 843 54.79 5.37 -16.15
C LEU A 843 56.29 5.46 -15.87
N ARG A 844 56.74 4.86 -14.77
CA ARG A 844 58.17 4.73 -14.38
C ARG A 844 59.03 4.10 -15.48
N ARG A 845 58.47 3.20 -16.30
CA ARG A 845 59.18 2.51 -17.39
C ARG A 845 59.39 3.38 -18.63
N TYR A 846 58.64 4.47 -18.76
CA TYR A 846 58.62 5.32 -19.96
C TYR A 846 59.41 6.63 -19.83
N THR A 847 59.82 7.01 -18.62
CA THR A 847 60.64 8.22 -18.39
C THR A 847 62.05 7.87 -17.93
N ASN A 848 63.03 8.64 -18.43
CA ASN A 848 64.42 8.61 -17.98
C ASN A 848 64.84 9.93 -17.30
N ASP A 849 63.91 10.88 -17.13
CA ASP A 849 64.19 12.15 -16.45
C ASP A 849 64.32 11.92 -14.93
N SER A 850 65.43 12.38 -14.35
CA SER A 850 65.78 12.07 -12.97
C SER A 850 64.87 12.74 -11.93
N GLN A 851 64.33 13.93 -12.23
CA GLN A 851 63.38 14.60 -11.32
C GLN A 851 62.02 13.92 -11.34
N THR A 852 61.53 13.58 -12.54
CA THR A 852 60.27 12.84 -12.74
C THR A 852 60.33 11.46 -12.11
N LEU A 853 61.44 10.71 -12.30
CA LEU A 853 61.64 9.40 -11.68
C LEU A 853 61.66 9.48 -10.14
N TYR A 854 62.31 10.49 -9.56
CA TYR A 854 62.31 10.67 -8.09
C TYR A 854 60.89 10.88 -7.54
N GLU A 855 60.08 11.73 -8.17
CA GLU A 855 58.70 11.98 -7.72
C GLU A 855 57.75 10.79 -7.96
N ILE A 856 57.97 10.01 -9.04
CA ILE A 856 57.24 8.75 -9.26
C ILE A 856 57.61 7.73 -8.17
N ASP A 857 58.89 7.52 -7.90
CA ASP A 857 59.36 6.55 -6.90
C ASP A 857 58.91 6.93 -5.48
N ARG A 858 58.91 8.23 -5.16
CA ARG A 858 58.34 8.75 -3.91
C ARG A 858 56.85 8.43 -3.79
N ARG A 859 56.04 8.66 -4.83
CA ARG A 859 54.60 8.34 -4.82
C ARG A 859 54.31 6.85 -4.78
N ILE A 860 55.16 6.02 -5.40
CA ILE A 860 55.07 4.56 -5.30
C ILE A 860 55.31 4.11 -3.85
N ALA A 861 56.32 4.67 -3.18
CA ALA A 861 56.57 4.41 -1.76
C ALA A 861 55.39 4.88 -0.87
N ASP A 862 54.90 6.11 -1.05
CA ASP A 862 53.73 6.65 -0.34
C ASP A 862 52.49 5.73 -0.50
N LEU A 863 52.28 5.16 -1.69
CA LEU A 863 51.15 4.27 -1.98
C LEU A 863 51.33 2.88 -1.38
N HIS A 864 52.54 2.31 -1.40
CA HIS A 864 52.84 1.07 -0.70
C HIS A 864 52.56 1.20 0.80
N GLU A 865 53.05 2.28 1.43
CA GLU A 865 52.79 2.56 2.85
C GLU A 865 51.29 2.68 3.15
N GLN A 866 50.52 3.38 2.31
CA GLN A 866 49.06 3.48 2.45
C GLN A 866 48.31 2.14 2.24
N ILE A 867 48.82 1.26 1.37
CA ILE A 867 48.25 -0.07 1.12
C ILE A 867 48.55 -1.02 2.28
N GLU A 868 49.75 -0.93 2.87
CA GLU A 868 50.16 -1.71 4.05
C GLU A 868 49.50 -1.22 5.34
N ALA A 869 49.29 0.10 5.48
CA ALA A 869 48.60 0.69 6.63
C ALA A 869 47.09 0.41 6.65
N GLU A 870 46.44 0.35 5.47
CA GLU A 870 45.01 0.13 5.34
C GLU A 870 44.67 -1.02 4.34
N PRO A 871 45.02 -2.28 4.65
CA PRO A 871 44.73 -3.41 3.78
C PRO A 871 43.22 -3.73 3.78
N TYR A 872 42.68 -4.04 2.59
CA TYR A 872 41.28 -4.43 2.48
C TYR A 872 41.08 -5.93 2.74
N HIS A 873 40.22 -6.24 3.71
CA HIS A 873 39.64 -7.55 3.92
C HIS A 873 38.12 -7.42 4.09
N PHE A 874 37.38 -8.21 3.32
CA PHE A 874 35.92 -8.26 3.39
C PHE A 874 35.47 -8.85 4.74
N ASP A 875 34.64 -8.12 5.47
CA ASP A 875 34.28 -8.52 6.83
C ASP A 875 33.25 -9.66 6.83
N ARG A 876 33.57 -10.79 7.47
CA ARG A 876 32.63 -11.92 7.65
C ARG A 876 31.31 -11.54 8.35
N ARG A 877 31.28 -10.40 9.05
CA ARG A 877 30.09 -9.81 9.71
C ARG A 877 29.23 -8.97 8.77
N PHE A 878 29.63 -8.74 7.52
CA PHE A 878 28.92 -7.92 6.54
C PHE A 878 27.41 -8.19 6.51
N LEU A 879 26.99 -9.45 6.40
CA LEU A 879 25.57 -9.82 6.42
C LEU A 879 24.86 -9.45 7.73
N PHE A 880 25.54 -9.51 8.89
CA PHE A 880 24.95 -9.11 10.17
C PHE A 880 24.79 -7.58 10.30
N ARG A 881 25.63 -6.82 9.59
CA ARG A 881 25.57 -5.35 9.54
C ARG A 881 24.48 -4.83 8.60
N ILE A 882 24.31 -5.44 7.43
CA ILE A 882 23.42 -4.89 6.38
C ILE A 882 21.99 -5.44 6.39
N LEU A 883 21.69 -6.49 7.18
CA LEU A 883 20.34 -7.03 7.30
C LEU A 883 19.52 -6.24 8.32
N CYS A 884 18.24 -6.02 8.03
CA CYS A 884 17.26 -5.39 8.92
C CYS A 884 17.02 -6.25 10.17
N MET A 885 17.88 -6.15 11.18
CA MET A 885 17.88 -7.06 12.34
C MET A 885 17.78 -6.37 13.70
N GLY A 886 17.56 -5.05 13.75
CA GLY A 886 17.49 -4.28 14.98
C GLY A 886 16.52 -4.87 16.03
N HIS A 887 15.36 -5.36 15.60
CA HIS A 887 14.42 -6.07 16.47
C HIS A 887 15.05 -7.30 17.13
N SER A 888 15.67 -8.18 16.33
CA SER A 888 16.27 -9.43 16.81
C SER A 888 17.55 -9.22 17.61
N GLN A 889 18.38 -8.23 17.24
CA GLN A 889 19.62 -7.90 17.94
C GLN A 889 19.32 -7.27 19.31
N PHE A 890 18.32 -6.38 19.39
CA PHE A 890 17.87 -5.84 20.66
C PHE A 890 17.14 -6.88 21.52
N ALA A 891 16.23 -7.67 20.93
CA ALA A 891 15.54 -8.76 21.63
C ALA A 891 16.53 -9.80 22.18
N GLN A 892 17.58 -10.16 21.43
CA GLN A 892 18.66 -11.02 21.89
C GLN A 892 19.44 -10.40 23.05
N TYR A 893 19.79 -9.10 22.95
CA TYR A 893 20.53 -8.38 23.98
C TYR A 893 19.77 -8.33 25.31
N ILE A 894 18.46 -8.08 25.29
CA ILE A 894 17.63 -8.05 26.50
C ILE A 894 16.98 -9.41 26.84
N GLY A 895 17.14 -10.44 26.02
CA GLY A 895 16.54 -11.76 26.22
C GLY A 895 15.03 -11.86 26.01
N ALA A 896 14.41 -10.95 25.24
CA ALA A 896 12.99 -11.02 24.90
C ALA A 896 12.69 -12.20 23.95
N ARG A 897 11.58 -12.92 24.20
CA ARG A 897 11.18 -14.14 23.48
C ARG A 897 9.80 -14.04 22.80
N GLY A 898 9.06 -12.94 23.02
CA GLY A 898 7.76 -12.70 22.39
C GLY A 898 7.86 -12.41 20.88
N PRO A 899 6.76 -11.96 20.24
CA PRO A 899 6.74 -11.67 18.81
C PRO A 899 7.72 -10.56 18.43
N ASN A 900 8.42 -10.71 17.30
CA ASN A 900 9.38 -9.73 16.81
C ASN A 900 9.13 -9.39 15.33
N ALA A 901 9.28 -8.12 14.95
CA ALA A 901 9.11 -7.67 13.56
C ALA A 901 9.96 -6.43 13.22
N HIS A 902 10.21 -6.22 11.92
CA HIS A 902 10.59 -4.93 11.34
C HIS A 902 9.38 -4.35 10.60
N VAL A 903 9.19 -3.04 10.71
CA VAL A 903 8.17 -2.26 9.97
C VAL A 903 8.84 -1.14 9.20
N ASN A 904 8.39 -0.92 7.97
CA ASN A 904 8.80 0.20 7.14
C ASN A 904 7.58 0.73 6.37
N ALA A 905 7.08 1.85 6.84
CA ALA A 905 6.07 2.69 6.18
C ALA A 905 6.64 4.11 5.97
N ALA A 906 7.94 4.20 5.66
CA ALA A 906 8.70 5.46 5.62
C ALA A 906 8.41 6.30 6.88
N CYS A 907 7.93 7.53 6.69
CA CYS A 907 7.61 8.53 7.71
C CYS A 907 6.55 8.10 8.74
N ALA A 908 5.81 7.02 8.46
CA ALA A 908 4.78 6.44 9.34
C ALA A 908 5.24 5.19 10.12
N SER A 909 6.51 4.77 10.02
CA SER A 909 6.97 3.47 10.53
C SER A 909 6.80 3.28 12.05
N THR A 910 7.12 4.29 12.87
CA THR A 910 6.98 4.17 14.33
C THR A 910 5.52 4.10 14.76
N ALA A 911 4.66 4.99 14.24
CA ALA A 911 3.21 4.98 14.50
C ALA A 911 2.54 3.68 13.99
N GLN A 912 2.97 3.12 12.85
CA GLN A 912 2.55 1.78 12.42
C GLN A 912 2.99 0.70 13.42
N GLY A 913 4.20 0.81 13.99
CA GLY A 913 4.66 -0.05 15.07
C GLY A 913 3.80 0.03 16.33
N VAL A 914 3.29 1.22 16.69
CA VAL A 914 2.33 1.42 17.78
C VAL A 914 1.02 0.64 17.52
N ALA A 915 0.48 0.72 16.30
CA ALA A 915 -0.74 -0.01 15.94
C ALA A 915 -0.57 -1.53 15.99
N VAL A 916 0.52 -2.05 15.42
CA VAL A 916 0.85 -3.49 15.47
C VAL A 916 1.05 -3.96 16.93
N ALA A 917 1.63 -3.11 17.79
CA ALA A 917 1.76 -3.39 19.22
C ALA A 917 0.40 -3.43 19.95
N GLU A 918 -0.52 -2.50 19.65
CA GLU A 918 -1.89 -2.51 20.18
C GLU A 918 -2.59 -3.83 19.86
N ASP A 919 -2.56 -4.25 18.59
CA ASP A 919 -3.18 -5.50 18.14
C ASP A 919 -2.55 -6.73 18.80
N TRP A 920 -1.22 -6.82 18.89
CA TRP A 920 -0.55 -7.96 19.54
C TRP A 920 -0.89 -8.09 21.03
N ILE A 921 -1.04 -6.96 21.73
CA ILE A 921 -1.40 -6.94 23.15
C ILE A 921 -2.88 -7.29 23.32
N ARG A 922 -3.79 -6.68 22.55
CA ARG A 922 -5.24 -6.93 22.65
C ARG A 922 -5.63 -8.35 22.24
N THR A 923 -4.95 -8.94 21.26
CA THR A 923 -5.14 -10.34 20.86
C THR A 923 -4.40 -11.36 21.76
N GLY A 924 -3.68 -10.89 22.79
CA GLY A 924 -3.01 -11.75 23.76
C GLY A 924 -1.80 -12.50 23.20
N ARG A 925 -1.13 -11.99 22.16
CA ARG A 925 0.14 -12.56 21.65
C ARG A 925 1.33 -12.24 22.55
N CYS A 926 1.23 -11.14 23.30
CA CYS A 926 2.16 -10.69 24.33
C CYS A 926 1.43 -9.72 25.28
N ARG A 927 2.08 -9.25 26.36
CA ARG A 927 1.56 -8.16 27.20
C ARG A 927 2.26 -6.83 26.95
N ARG A 928 3.44 -6.89 26.34
CA ARG A 928 4.38 -5.78 26.18
C ARG A 928 4.99 -5.83 24.80
N VAL A 929 5.17 -4.67 24.19
CA VAL A 929 5.97 -4.49 22.98
C VAL A 929 6.85 -3.28 23.17
N ILE A 930 8.13 -3.43 22.87
CA ILE A 930 9.06 -2.29 22.78
C ILE A 930 9.12 -1.91 21.30
N VAL A 931 8.49 -0.79 20.95
CA VAL A 931 8.60 -0.20 19.61
C VAL A 931 9.83 0.69 19.61
N ILE A 932 10.86 0.32 18.86
CA ILE A 932 12.12 1.08 18.72
C ILE A 932 12.23 1.60 17.29
N GLY A 933 12.46 2.90 17.13
CA GLY A 933 12.65 3.57 15.85
C GLY A 933 14.04 4.20 15.76
N ALA A 934 14.70 4.09 14.62
CA ALA A 934 15.95 4.82 14.35
C ALA A 934 16.19 4.97 12.84
N ASP A 935 16.88 6.03 12.43
CA ASP A 935 17.50 6.22 11.11
C ASP A 935 18.66 7.22 11.23
N ASN A 936 19.75 7.01 10.51
CA ASN A 936 20.89 7.93 10.44
C ASN A 936 21.34 8.24 9.00
N VAL A 937 20.45 8.81 8.20
CA VAL A 937 20.76 9.18 6.80
C VAL A 937 21.63 10.42 6.65
N THR A 938 21.80 11.20 7.72
CA THR A 938 22.62 12.43 7.75
C THR A 938 24.03 12.20 8.29
N GLY A 939 24.39 10.95 8.61
CA GLY A 939 25.74 10.52 8.96
C GLY A 939 26.72 10.53 7.77
N ASP A 940 28.01 10.52 8.10
CA ASP A 940 29.12 10.80 7.16
C ASP A 940 29.18 9.86 5.93
N GLN A 941 28.67 8.62 6.03
CA GLN A 941 28.64 7.65 4.91
C GLN A 941 27.42 7.81 3.99
N LEU A 942 26.25 8.14 4.55
CA LEU A 942 24.97 8.16 3.82
C LEU A 942 24.57 9.54 3.29
N LEU A 943 25.00 10.63 3.95
CA LEU A 943 24.56 11.98 3.63
C LEU A 943 24.77 12.35 2.16
N GLU A 944 25.92 11.99 1.58
CA GLU A 944 26.24 12.29 0.18
C GLU A 944 25.36 11.53 -0.84
N TRP A 945 24.78 10.39 -0.45
CA TRP A 945 23.93 9.56 -1.32
C TRP A 945 22.46 9.88 -1.14
N VAL A 946 21.98 9.90 0.11
CA VAL A 946 20.58 10.19 0.43
C VAL A 946 20.27 11.65 0.13
N GLY A 947 21.15 12.59 0.51
CA GLY A 947 21.00 14.00 0.18
C GLY A 947 20.98 14.28 -1.32
N ALA A 948 21.81 13.58 -2.09
CA ALA A 948 21.79 13.66 -3.56
C ALA A 948 20.47 13.13 -4.16
N GLY A 949 19.96 12.01 -3.63
CA GLY A 949 18.67 11.44 -4.05
C GLY A 949 17.49 12.37 -3.77
N PHE A 950 17.39 12.92 -2.55
CA PHE A 950 16.35 13.88 -2.16
C PHE A 950 16.38 15.18 -2.97
N LEU A 951 17.57 15.64 -3.34
CA LEU A 951 17.76 16.79 -4.21
C LEU A 951 17.34 16.52 -5.66
N GLY A 952 17.67 15.33 -6.20
CA GLY A 952 17.27 14.92 -7.55
C GLY A 952 15.75 14.84 -7.75
N VAL A 953 14.99 14.44 -6.72
CA VAL A 953 13.52 14.43 -6.75
C VAL A 953 12.86 15.76 -6.35
N GLY A 954 13.66 16.79 -6.00
CA GLY A 954 13.16 18.14 -5.67
C GLY A 954 12.36 18.23 -4.35
N ALA A 955 12.60 17.33 -3.39
CA ALA A 955 11.80 17.25 -2.16
C ALA A 955 12.38 18.04 -0.97
N ILE A 956 13.63 18.52 -1.06
CA ILE A 956 14.41 19.10 0.04
C ILE A 956 14.82 20.55 -0.27
N THR A 957 14.91 21.41 0.74
CA THR A 957 15.36 22.81 0.59
C THR A 957 16.87 22.93 0.34
N THR A 958 17.28 23.99 -0.37
CA THR A 958 18.68 24.38 -0.59
C THR A 958 19.08 25.65 0.19
N SER A 959 18.22 26.14 1.10
CA SER A 959 18.55 27.27 1.99
C SER A 959 19.69 26.93 2.96
N ASP A 960 20.52 27.92 3.29
CA ASP A 960 21.57 27.88 4.32
C ASP A 960 21.12 28.49 5.67
N LYS A 961 19.96 29.13 5.74
CA LYS A 961 19.45 29.75 6.96
C LYS A 961 18.28 28.96 7.55
N VAL A 962 18.43 28.55 8.81
CA VAL A 962 17.45 27.75 9.53
C VAL A 962 16.10 28.46 9.70
N ASP A 963 16.05 29.80 9.75
CA ASP A 963 14.82 30.59 9.93
C ASP A 963 14.15 31.08 8.61
N GLU A 964 14.76 30.72 7.48
CA GLU A 964 14.20 30.77 6.12
C GLU A 964 13.89 29.35 5.60
N ALA A 965 14.41 28.31 6.26
CA ALA A 965 14.05 26.90 6.09
C ALA A 965 13.11 26.41 7.22
N ALA A 966 12.62 25.16 7.16
CA ALA A 966 11.83 24.57 8.26
C ALA A 966 10.68 25.45 8.79
N LEU A 967 9.73 25.79 7.91
CA LEU A 967 8.64 26.75 8.16
C LEU A 967 7.26 26.05 8.16
N PRO A 968 6.80 25.38 9.24
CA PRO A 968 5.57 24.59 9.22
C PRO A 968 4.36 25.50 9.33
N PHE A 969 3.34 25.28 8.50
CA PHE A 969 2.13 26.11 8.40
C PHE A 969 2.36 27.59 8.00
N ASP A 970 3.61 27.99 7.74
CA ASP A 970 3.97 29.33 7.28
C ASP A 970 3.75 29.46 5.76
N ARG A 971 3.35 30.65 5.31
CA ARG A 971 3.14 30.95 3.89
C ARG A 971 4.38 30.72 3.00
N ARG A 972 5.59 30.86 3.55
CA ARG A 972 6.88 30.78 2.83
C ARG A 972 7.46 29.35 2.71
N ARG A 973 6.73 28.32 3.14
CA ARG A 973 7.19 26.92 3.22
C ARG A 973 7.66 26.37 1.85
N HIS A 974 8.88 25.80 1.82
CA HIS A 974 9.47 25.24 0.59
C HIS A 974 10.47 24.09 0.86
N GLY A 975 9.98 22.85 0.86
CA GLY A 975 10.80 21.65 0.86
C GLY A 975 11.35 21.24 2.23
N THR A 976 11.59 19.94 2.40
CA THR A 976 11.95 19.35 3.71
C THR A 976 13.39 19.68 4.14
N ILE A 977 13.72 19.38 5.39
CA ILE A 977 15.10 19.26 5.89
C ILE A 977 15.28 17.80 6.35
N MET A 978 16.33 17.12 5.91
CA MET A 978 16.63 15.75 6.41
C MET A 978 17.11 15.79 7.86
N GLY A 979 16.73 14.78 8.63
CA GLY A 979 17.21 14.56 10.00
C GLY A 979 17.67 13.12 10.22
N MET A 980 18.31 12.91 11.37
CA MET A 980 18.51 11.60 11.99
C MET A 980 17.86 11.58 13.37
N GLY A 981 17.73 10.41 13.97
CA GLY A 981 17.25 10.30 15.35
C GLY A 981 17.00 8.87 15.80
N ALA A 982 16.57 8.76 17.05
CA ALA A 982 16.13 7.52 17.67
C ALA A 982 14.90 7.78 18.54
N CYS A 983 13.96 6.84 18.60
CA CYS A 983 12.81 6.90 19.50
C CYS A 983 12.52 5.50 20.04
N ALA A 984 11.92 5.41 21.22
CA ALA A 984 11.39 4.15 21.71
C ALA A 984 10.17 4.36 22.59
N LEU A 985 9.24 3.41 22.54
CA LEU A 985 8.03 3.35 23.34
C LEU A 985 7.89 1.94 23.93
N VAL A 986 7.77 1.84 25.26
CA VAL A 986 7.33 0.61 25.92
C VAL A 986 5.81 0.66 26.01
N ILE A 987 5.14 -0.19 25.24
CA ILE A 987 3.68 -0.29 25.14
C ILE A 987 3.23 -1.55 25.87
N GLU A 988 2.27 -1.44 26.77
CA GLU A 988 1.89 -2.53 27.69
C GLU A 988 0.38 -2.62 27.94
N SER A 989 -0.10 -3.77 28.39
CA SER A 989 -1.36 -3.87 29.12
C SER A 989 -1.25 -3.12 30.47
N GLU A 990 -2.28 -2.37 30.83
CA GLU A 990 -2.34 -1.67 32.13
C GLU A 990 -2.19 -2.67 33.30
N ASP A 991 -2.70 -3.90 33.14
CA ASP A 991 -2.49 -5.00 34.10
C ASP A 991 -1.01 -5.23 34.42
N ALA A 992 -0.14 -5.28 33.39
CA ALA A 992 1.29 -5.52 33.56
C ALA A 992 1.99 -4.35 34.25
N VAL A 993 1.53 -3.11 34.05
CA VAL A 993 2.05 -1.92 34.72
C VAL A 993 1.60 -1.88 36.18
N ARG A 994 0.32 -2.16 36.44
CA ARG A 994 -0.26 -2.23 37.79
C ARG A 994 0.26 -3.40 38.61
N GLU A 995 0.61 -4.53 37.98
CA GLU A 995 1.28 -5.67 38.62
C GLU A 995 2.59 -5.25 39.28
N ARG A 996 3.37 -4.38 38.62
CA ARG A 996 4.59 -3.78 39.17
C ARG A 996 4.33 -2.68 40.21
N GLY A 997 3.10 -2.22 40.40
CA GLY A 997 2.83 -1.04 41.24
C GLY A 997 3.28 0.30 40.62
N MET A 998 3.50 0.30 39.30
CA MET A 998 3.81 1.48 38.49
C MET A 998 2.54 2.13 37.93
N ARG A 999 2.69 3.32 37.33
CA ARG A 999 1.67 4.01 36.52
C ARG A 999 2.17 4.26 35.10
N GLY A 1000 1.30 4.09 34.10
CA GLY A 1000 1.59 4.47 32.70
C GLY A 1000 1.66 5.99 32.51
N LEU A 1001 2.25 6.45 31.40
CA LEU A 1001 2.27 7.87 31.03
C LEU A 1001 0.94 8.30 30.40
N VAL A 1002 0.54 7.54 29.38
CA VAL A 1002 -0.67 7.78 28.59
C VAL A 1002 -1.35 6.46 28.26
N GLU A 1003 -2.66 6.51 28.07
CA GLU A 1003 -3.48 5.44 27.54
C GLU A 1003 -3.61 5.59 26.02
N LEU A 1004 -3.44 4.49 25.29
CA LEU A 1004 -3.71 4.42 23.85
C LEU A 1004 -5.20 4.13 23.63
N LEU A 1005 -5.93 5.13 23.15
CA LEU A 1005 -7.38 5.04 22.91
C LEU A 1005 -7.66 4.36 21.57
N SER A 1006 -6.95 4.77 20.52
CA SER A 1006 -7.07 4.19 19.19
C SER A 1006 -5.78 4.38 18.40
N SER A 1007 -5.58 3.50 17.42
CA SER A 1007 -4.58 3.64 16.37
C SER A 1007 -5.17 3.21 15.03
N GLU A 1008 -4.70 3.85 13.95
CA GLU A 1008 -5.09 3.55 12.58
C GLU A 1008 -3.85 3.36 11.73
N THR A 1009 -3.91 2.44 10.77
CA THR A 1009 -2.97 2.34 9.66
C THR A 1009 -3.73 2.10 8.38
N SER A 1010 -3.49 2.90 7.35
CA SER A 1010 -4.13 2.76 6.04
C SER A 1010 -3.15 3.11 4.92
N ASN A 1011 -3.51 2.80 3.67
CA ASN A 1011 -2.79 3.23 2.49
C ASN A 1011 -3.77 3.77 1.45
N SER A 1012 -3.55 5.00 0.96
CA SER A 1012 -4.47 5.65 0.01
C SER A 1012 -4.32 5.16 -1.43
N ALA A 1013 -3.26 4.41 -1.75
CA ALA A 1013 -2.86 4.00 -3.10
C ALA A 1013 -2.76 5.15 -4.14
N PHE A 1014 -2.73 6.41 -3.67
CA PHE A 1014 -2.97 7.60 -4.47
C PHE A 1014 -1.73 8.08 -5.24
N HIS A 1015 -0.59 8.17 -4.54
CA HIS A 1015 0.67 8.62 -5.14
C HIS A 1015 1.89 8.18 -4.33
N GLY A 1016 3.06 8.11 -4.98
CA GLY A 1016 4.33 7.87 -4.29
C GLY A 1016 4.72 8.97 -3.29
N THR A 1017 4.30 10.21 -3.56
CA THR A 1017 4.75 11.44 -2.84
C THR A 1017 3.67 12.48 -2.54
N ARG A 1018 2.42 12.27 -3.00
CA ARG A 1018 1.28 13.16 -2.75
C ARG A 1018 0.29 12.46 -1.83
N LEU A 1019 -0.50 13.24 -1.11
CA LEU A 1019 -1.47 12.76 -0.15
C LEU A 1019 -2.89 12.88 -0.72
N ASP A 1020 -3.71 11.87 -0.44
CA ASP A 1020 -5.15 11.90 -0.66
C ASP A 1020 -5.81 12.57 0.56
N VAL A 1021 -6.37 13.77 0.35
CA VAL A 1021 -6.91 14.60 1.43
C VAL A 1021 -8.15 13.99 2.04
N ASP A 1022 -9.06 13.48 1.21
CA ASP A 1022 -10.35 12.94 1.65
C ASP A 1022 -10.17 11.60 2.36
N HIS A 1023 -9.28 10.74 1.85
CA HIS A 1023 -8.94 9.50 2.54
C HIS A 1023 -8.23 9.76 3.89
N ILE A 1024 -7.34 10.75 3.99
CA ILE A 1024 -6.74 11.14 5.28
C ILE A 1024 -7.82 11.64 6.25
N ALA A 1025 -8.77 12.45 5.78
CA ALA A 1025 -9.92 12.89 6.57
C ALA A 1025 -10.75 11.70 7.06
N GLN A 1026 -11.03 10.72 6.20
CA GLN A 1026 -11.75 9.51 6.58
C GLN A 1026 -10.98 8.65 7.60
N VAL A 1027 -9.65 8.50 7.45
CA VAL A 1027 -8.82 7.76 8.41
C VAL A 1027 -8.79 8.46 9.78
N MET A 1028 -8.69 9.80 9.81
CA MET A 1028 -8.77 10.56 11.07
C MET A 1028 -10.15 10.45 11.72
N ASN A 1029 -11.21 10.52 10.92
CA ASN A 1029 -12.58 10.33 11.40
C ASN A 1029 -12.80 8.90 11.95
N ASN A 1030 -12.23 7.88 11.31
CA ASN A 1030 -12.27 6.50 11.79
C ASN A 1030 -11.56 6.35 13.15
N LEU A 1031 -10.34 6.91 13.29
CA LEU A 1031 -9.56 6.92 14.53
C LEU A 1031 -10.36 7.49 15.71
N VAL A 1032 -10.94 8.68 15.49
CA VAL A 1032 -11.70 9.42 16.51
C VAL A 1032 -13.01 8.70 16.83
N THR A 1033 -13.75 8.26 15.82
CA THR A 1033 -15.01 7.50 16.00
C THR A 1033 -14.78 6.19 16.76
N ALA A 1034 -13.65 5.49 16.52
CA ALA A 1034 -13.28 4.31 17.28
C ALA A 1034 -13.02 4.65 18.76
N ALA A 1035 -12.32 5.74 19.06
CA ALA A 1035 -12.09 6.19 20.43
C ALA A 1035 -13.39 6.61 21.15
N GLU A 1036 -14.29 7.33 20.47
CA GLU A 1036 -15.62 7.69 20.99
C GLU A 1036 -16.42 6.43 21.37
N ARG A 1037 -16.48 5.43 20.49
CA ARG A 1037 -17.17 4.14 20.75
C ARG A 1037 -16.53 3.33 21.89
N ARG A 1038 -15.20 3.22 21.91
CA ARG A 1038 -14.44 2.39 22.89
C ARG A 1038 -14.37 2.97 24.30
N PHE A 1039 -14.59 4.28 24.46
CA PHE A 1039 -14.35 4.99 25.73
C PHE A 1039 -15.46 5.98 26.13
N GLY A 1040 -16.53 6.15 25.34
CA GLY A 1040 -17.62 7.09 25.63
C GLY A 1040 -17.21 8.56 25.51
N LEU A 1041 -16.19 8.86 24.70
CA LEU A 1041 -15.68 10.21 24.48
C LEU A 1041 -16.56 10.97 23.47
N HIS A 1042 -16.42 12.30 23.45
CA HIS A 1042 -17.08 13.18 22.49
C HIS A 1042 -16.08 14.17 21.91
N ARG A 1043 -15.81 14.10 20.60
CA ARG A 1043 -14.73 14.83 19.92
C ARG A 1043 -14.73 16.34 20.15
N HIS A 1044 -15.90 16.97 20.19
CA HIS A 1044 -16.00 18.42 20.41
C HIS A 1044 -15.70 18.83 21.86
N ALA A 1045 -15.86 17.93 22.83
CA ALA A 1045 -15.45 18.17 24.22
C ALA A 1045 -13.94 17.93 24.43
N MET A 1046 -13.33 17.10 23.57
CA MET A 1046 -11.88 16.87 23.56
C MET A 1046 -11.09 18.01 22.92
N ALA A 1047 -11.67 18.73 21.94
CA ALA A 1047 -10.94 19.65 21.06
C ALA A 1047 -10.09 20.72 21.78
N SER A 1048 -10.66 21.47 22.73
CA SER A 1048 -9.94 22.46 23.56
C SER A 1048 -8.89 21.86 24.52
N GLN A 1049 -8.83 20.54 24.65
CA GLN A 1049 -7.88 19.78 25.47
C GLN A 1049 -7.01 18.84 24.60
N LEU A 1050 -7.03 19.00 23.28
CA LEU A 1050 -6.31 18.18 22.33
C LEU A 1050 -5.09 18.93 21.77
N VAL A 1051 -3.94 18.28 21.77
CA VAL A 1051 -2.81 18.66 20.90
C VAL A 1051 -2.82 17.79 19.65
N PHE A 1052 -2.62 18.43 18.50
CA PHE A 1052 -2.36 17.75 17.23
C PHE A 1052 -0.87 17.83 16.91
N MET A 1053 -0.21 16.67 16.87
CA MET A 1053 1.16 16.53 16.39
C MET A 1053 1.13 16.36 14.88
N SER A 1054 1.55 17.44 14.20
CA SER A 1054 1.52 17.58 12.75
C SER A 1054 2.54 16.71 12.02
N HIS A 1055 2.15 16.19 10.86
CA HIS A 1055 3.10 15.53 9.97
C HIS A 1055 3.97 16.53 9.20
N GLU A 1056 3.47 17.73 8.91
CA GLU A 1056 4.04 18.69 7.96
C GLU A 1056 5.57 18.73 7.90
N THR A 1057 6.06 18.43 6.70
CA THR A 1057 7.47 18.34 6.30
C THR A 1057 7.89 19.52 5.41
N PHE A 1058 7.19 20.66 5.55
CA PHE A 1058 7.40 21.91 4.80
C PHE A 1058 7.05 21.81 3.31
N THR A 1059 6.05 20.98 3.01
CA THR A 1059 5.56 20.71 1.66
C THR A 1059 5.02 21.97 0.96
N PRO A 1060 4.95 21.98 -0.39
CA PRO A 1060 4.45 23.13 -1.15
C PRO A 1060 3.06 23.57 -0.73
N ALA A 1061 2.75 24.86 -0.91
CA ALA A 1061 1.57 25.47 -0.31
C ALA A 1061 0.23 24.80 -0.68
N ARG A 1062 0.11 24.24 -1.89
CA ARG A 1062 -1.06 23.51 -2.40
C ARG A 1062 -0.75 22.03 -2.60
N GLY A 1063 -1.64 21.16 -2.15
CA GLY A 1063 -1.48 19.69 -2.23
C GLY A 1063 -0.45 19.13 -1.25
N GLY A 1064 -0.10 19.91 -0.22
CA GLY A 1064 0.86 19.55 0.82
C GLY A 1064 0.22 18.93 2.06
N SER A 1065 1.09 18.50 2.99
CA SER A 1065 0.74 17.88 4.26
C SER A 1065 -0.11 18.80 5.15
N ALA A 1066 0.27 20.07 5.34
CA ALA A 1066 -0.53 21.00 6.14
C ALA A 1066 -1.96 21.17 5.57
N SER A 1067 -2.13 21.27 4.25
CA SER A 1067 -3.47 21.35 3.66
C SER A 1067 -4.29 20.08 3.93
N ALA A 1068 -3.67 18.89 3.79
CA ALA A 1068 -4.35 17.62 4.07
C ALA A 1068 -4.71 17.47 5.56
N GLU A 1069 -3.80 17.81 6.46
CA GLU A 1069 -3.98 17.77 7.92
C GLU A 1069 -5.10 18.73 8.38
N VAL A 1070 -5.12 19.97 7.86
CA VAL A 1070 -6.11 20.98 8.23
C VAL A 1070 -7.51 20.61 7.73
N VAL A 1071 -7.62 20.07 6.51
CA VAL A 1071 -8.91 19.56 6.00
C VAL A 1071 -9.35 18.35 6.84
N ALA A 1072 -8.46 17.40 7.14
CA ALA A 1072 -8.79 16.24 7.96
C ALA A 1072 -9.27 16.61 9.38
N LEU A 1073 -8.62 17.59 10.02
CA LEU A 1073 -9.06 18.13 11.31
C LEU A 1073 -10.45 18.77 11.20
N ARG A 1074 -10.70 19.62 10.20
CA ARG A 1074 -12.01 20.28 10.01
C ARG A 1074 -13.12 19.30 9.66
N SER A 1075 -12.87 18.32 8.80
CA SER A 1075 -13.82 17.24 8.49
C SER A 1075 -14.12 16.35 9.70
N THR A 1076 -13.15 16.16 10.61
CA THR A 1076 -13.32 15.31 11.80
C THR A 1076 -13.98 16.06 12.97
N PHE A 1077 -13.61 17.31 13.22
CA PHE A 1077 -13.99 18.08 14.42
C PHE A 1077 -14.89 19.30 14.16
N GLY A 1078 -15.19 19.64 12.89
CA GLY A 1078 -15.94 20.83 12.51
C GLY A 1078 -15.24 22.13 12.96
N GLU A 1079 -16.03 23.13 13.36
CA GLU A 1079 -15.52 24.40 13.91
C GLU A 1079 -14.62 24.23 15.14
N ALA A 1080 -14.81 23.16 15.92
CA ALA A 1080 -13.97 22.86 17.08
C ALA A 1080 -12.52 22.53 16.69
N ALA A 1081 -12.23 22.25 15.41
CA ALA A 1081 -10.86 22.13 14.91
C ALA A 1081 -10.01 23.39 15.20
N ASN A 1082 -10.65 24.56 15.28
CA ASN A 1082 -9.99 25.83 15.59
C ASN A 1082 -9.54 25.94 17.07
N GLU A 1083 -10.03 25.07 17.96
CA GLU A 1083 -9.62 25.01 19.37
C GLU A 1083 -8.37 24.14 19.58
N ILE A 1084 -8.13 23.17 18.69
CA ILE A 1084 -7.07 22.16 18.80
C ILE A 1084 -5.69 22.81 18.68
N VAL A 1085 -4.81 22.59 19.66
CA VAL A 1085 -3.46 23.15 19.65
C VAL A 1085 -2.59 22.38 18.65
N VAL A 1086 -2.08 23.04 17.61
CA VAL A 1086 -1.22 22.41 16.59
C VAL A 1086 0.26 22.61 16.92
N ALA A 1087 1.03 21.52 16.89
CA ALA A 1087 2.48 21.51 17.14
C ALA A 1087 3.23 20.65 16.11
N ASN A 1088 4.52 20.96 15.88
CA ASN A 1088 5.39 20.25 14.93
C ASN A 1088 6.83 20.22 15.47
N THR A 1089 7.52 19.08 15.35
CA THR A 1089 8.91 18.92 15.82
C THR A 1089 9.95 18.92 14.72
N LYS A 1090 9.57 18.60 13.48
CA LYS A 1090 10.48 18.44 12.32
C LYS A 1090 11.26 19.70 11.99
N GLY A 1091 10.75 20.87 12.38
CA GLY A 1091 11.44 22.14 12.14
C GLY A 1091 12.51 22.48 13.18
N PHE A 1092 12.62 21.68 14.25
CA PHE A 1092 13.74 21.72 15.19
C PHE A 1092 14.78 20.65 14.86
N THR A 1093 14.35 19.47 14.41
CA THR A 1093 15.21 18.27 14.27
C THR A 1093 15.59 17.93 12.82
N GLY A 1094 14.99 18.59 11.83
CA GLY A 1094 14.82 17.97 10.52
C GLY A 1094 13.90 16.74 10.60
N HIS A 1095 13.75 16.05 9.48
CA HIS A 1095 12.86 14.91 9.34
C HIS A 1095 13.64 13.59 9.19
N PRO A 1096 13.76 12.77 10.25
CA PRO A 1096 14.08 11.36 10.14
C PRO A 1096 12.84 10.59 9.62
N MET A 1097 13.04 9.58 8.77
CA MET A 1097 11.90 8.88 8.15
C MET A 1097 11.31 7.80 9.06
N GLY A 1098 12.05 6.79 9.50
CA GLY A 1098 11.51 5.70 10.31
C GLY A 1098 11.09 6.08 11.74
N VAL A 1099 11.41 7.28 12.20
CA VAL A 1099 11.52 7.65 13.63
C VAL A 1099 10.40 8.59 14.06
N GLY A 1100 9.50 8.10 14.92
CA GLY A 1100 8.43 8.88 15.54
C GLY A 1100 8.92 9.72 16.72
N VAL A 1101 9.70 10.78 16.43
CA VAL A 1101 10.02 11.81 17.43
C VAL A 1101 8.73 12.42 17.98
N GLU A 1102 7.77 12.66 17.10
CA GLU A 1102 6.41 13.14 17.40
C GLU A 1102 5.64 12.21 18.34
N ASP A 1103 5.76 10.89 18.20
CA ASP A 1103 5.07 9.93 19.07
C ASP A 1103 5.59 10.03 20.52
N VAL A 1104 6.91 10.15 20.71
CA VAL A 1104 7.50 10.37 22.04
C VAL A 1104 7.13 11.76 22.57
N ILE A 1105 7.22 12.80 21.76
CA ILE A 1105 6.92 14.16 22.18
C ILE A 1105 5.43 14.33 22.51
N ALA A 1106 4.50 13.66 21.83
CA ALA A 1106 3.09 13.60 22.21
C ALA A 1106 2.89 13.08 23.64
N VAL A 1107 3.58 11.99 24.00
CA VAL A 1107 3.56 11.42 25.36
C VAL A 1107 4.13 12.43 26.36
N LYS A 1108 5.24 13.10 26.04
CA LYS A 1108 5.87 14.09 26.93
C LYS A 1108 5.08 15.39 27.08
N ILE A 1109 4.35 15.81 26.06
CA ILE A 1109 3.39 16.91 26.14
C ILE A 1109 2.31 16.59 27.19
N LEU A 1110 1.75 15.38 27.17
CA LEU A 1110 0.72 14.94 28.13
C LEU A 1110 1.28 14.69 29.54
N GLU A 1111 2.54 14.29 29.67
CA GLU A 1111 3.22 14.16 30.96
C GLU A 1111 3.44 15.52 31.64
N TYR A 1112 4.05 16.48 30.93
CA TYR A 1112 4.47 17.77 31.51
C TYR A 1112 3.44 18.90 31.39
N GLY A 1113 2.47 18.79 30.47
CA GLY A 1113 1.53 19.86 30.12
C GLY A 1113 2.24 21.08 29.49
N ILE A 1114 3.25 20.82 28.67
CA ILE A 1114 4.03 21.82 27.92
C ILE A 1114 3.98 21.40 26.45
N VAL A 1115 3.62 22.31 25.55
CA VAL A 1115 3.60 22.10 24.10
C VAL A 1115 4.76 22.90 23.49
N PRO A 1116 5.54 22.33 22.55
CA PRO A 1116 6.61 23.09 21.87
C PRO A 1116 6.01 24.15 20.93
N PRO A 1117 6.69 25.27 20.68
CA PRO A 1117 6.25 26.25 19.68
C PRO A 1117 6.31 25.66 18.27
N VAL A 1118 5.51 26.19 17.35
CA VAL A 1118 5.68 25.95 15.91
C VAL A 1118 6.96 26.68 15.45
N PRO A 1119 8.00 25.98 14.96
CA PRO A 1119 9.30 26.60 14.66
C PRO A 1119 9.21 27.63 13.53
N ASN A 1120 10.01 28.70 13.61
CA ASN A 1120 10.26 29.68 12.54
C ASN A 1120 9.05 30.36 11.88
N PHE A 1121 7.85 30.21 12.45
CA PHE A 1121 6.61 30.79 11.94
C PHE A 1121 6.64 32.32 12.04
N LYS A 1122 6.50 33.00 10.90
CA LYS A 1122 6.45 34.47 10.77
C LYS A 1122 5.22 34.93 9.97
N GLU A 1123 4.79 34.19 8.95
CA GLU A 1123 3.69 34.57 8.05
C GLU A 1123 2.52 33.58 8.11
N VAL A 1124 1.31 34.10 8.36
CA VAL A 1124 0.06 33.34 8.27
C VAL A 1124 -0.24 33.02 6.81
N ASP A 1125 -0.52 31.76 6.50
CA ASP A 1125 -1.07 31.38 5.21
C ASP A 1125 -2.61 31.51 5.21
N PRO A 1126 -3.20 32.46 4.45
CA PRO A 1126 -4.65 32.59 4.37
C PRO A 1126 -5.34 31.35 3.79
N ASP A 1127 -4.66 30.58 2.93
CA ASP A 1127 -5.22 29.37 2.30
C ASP A 1127 -5.49 28.25 3.34
N LEU A 1128 -4.83 28.30 4.51
CA LEU A 1128 -5.05 27.37 5.62
C LEU A 1128 -6.17 27.80 6.57
N GLY A 1129 -6.60 29.07 6.54
CA GLY A 1129 -7.61 29.62 7.45
C GLY A 1129 -7.15 29.71 8.92
N PRO A 1130 -8.07 29.90 9.89
CA PRO A 1130 -7.72 30.00 11.31
C PRO A 1130 -7.18 28.66 11.85
N LEU A 1131 -6.10 28.73 12.63
CA LEU A 1131 -5.45 27.60 13.32
C LEU A 1131 -4.90 28.04 14.67
N ASN A 1132 -5.09 27.24 15.72
CA ASN A 1132 -4.48 27.45 17.03
C ASN A 1132 -3.04 26.87 17.06
N LEU A 1133 -2.14 27.52 16.31
CA LEU A 1133 -0.72 27.16 16.26
C LEU A 1133 -0.04 27.43 17.61
N SER A 1134 0.65 26.43 18.15
CA SER A 1134 1.37 26.55 19.42
C SER A 1134 2.43 27.66 19.40
N ARG A 1135 2.43 28.49 20.45
CA ARG A 1135 3.45 29.53 20.72
C ARG A 1135 4.49 29.08 21.74
N GLY A 1136 4.44 27.81 22.16
CA GLY A 1136 5.28 27.28 23.23
C GLY A 1136 4.69 27.55 24.60
N GLY A 1137 4.97 26.66 25.56
CA GLY A 1137 4.57 26.82 26.95
C GLY A 1137 3.39 25.93 27.36
N ARG A 1138 2.64 26.34 28.38
CA ARG A 1138 1.61 25.49 29.02
C ARG A 1138 0.25 25.59 28.33
N TYR A 1139 -0.36 24.43 28.08
CA TYR A 1139 -1.71 24.29 27.55
C TYR A 1139 -2.48 23.23 28.38
N PRO A 1140 -3.82 23.28 28.47
CA PRO A 1140 -4.64 22.38 29.30
C PRO A 1140 -4.84 20.98 28.66
N VAL A 1141 -3.84 20.47 27.94
CA VAL A 1141 -3.96 19.28 27.09
C VAL A 1141 -4.10 17.99 27.91
N GLN A 1142 -5.14 17.22 27.61
CA GLN A 1142 -5.41 15.87 28.15
C GLN A 1142 -5.34 14.78 27.07
N TYR A 1143 -5.40 15.16 25.80
CA TYR A 1143 -5.40 14.28 24.65
C TYR A 1143 -4.30 14.68 23.65
N ALA A 1144 -3.72 13.71 22.95
CA ALA A 1144 -2.80 13.97 21.84
C ALA A 1144 -3.14 13.07 20.65
N LEU A 1145 -3.31 13.68 19.47
CA LEU A 1145 -3.49 13.01 18.19
C LEU A 1145 -2.24 13.25 17.35
N HIS A 1146 -1.58 12.18 16.90
CA HIS A 1146 -0.45 12.24 15.97
C HIS A 1146 -0.89 11.67 14.62
N LEU A 1147 -0.56 12.38 13.55
CA LEU A 1147 -0.70 11.92 12.17
C LEU A 1147 0.70 11.74 11.56
N ALA A 1148 0.94 10.59 10.95
CA ALA A 1148 2.15 10.30 10.20
C ALA A 1148 1.82 9.81 8.78
N ALA A 1149 2.47 10.38 7.76
CA ALA A 1149 2.22 10.06 6.36
C ALA A 1149 3.53 9.73 5.60
N GLY A 1150 3.71 8.48 5.21
CA GLY A 1150 4.90 8.00 4.51
C GLY A 1150 4.78 7.94 2.99
N PHE A 1151 5.92 7.85 2.30
CA PHE A 1151 5.97 7.57 0.87
C PHE A 1151 5.17 6.31 0.50
N GLY A 1152 4.61 6.31 -0.72
CA GLY A 1152 3.68 5.28 -1.17
C GLY A 1152 2.30 5.39 -0.51
N SER A 1153 1.87 6.61 -0.15
CA SER A 1153 0.57 6.90 0.45
C SER A 1153 0.26 6.17 1.76
N GLN A 1154 1.29 5.80 2.53
CA GLN A 1154 1.14 5.15 3.83
C GLN A 1154 0.66 6.17 4.87
N ILE A 1155 -0.33 5.82 5.67
CA ILE A 1155 -0.88 6.66 6.74
C ILE A 1155 -0.86 5.85 8.03
N ALA A 1156 -0.37 6.42 9.12
CA ALA A 1156 -0.58 5.93 10.47
C ALA A 1156 -1.02 7.07 11.38
N MET A 1157 -1.96 6.81 12.28
CA MET A 1157 -2.40 7.81 13.27
C MET A 1157 -2.56 7.16 14.64
N THR A 1158 -2.27 7.92 15.69
CA THR A 1158 -2.45 7.49 17.09
C THR A 1158 -3.22 8.54 17.87
N LEU A 1159 -4.12 8.10 18.76
CA LEU A 1159 -4.85 8.96 19.68
C LEU A 1159 -4.66 8.47 21.11
N THR A 1160 -4.05 9.32 21.93
CA THR A 1160 -3.67 9.01 23.32
C THR A 1160 -4.33 9.96 24.32
N ARG A 1161 -4.51 9.49 25.56
CA ARG A 1161 -5.07 10.23 26.69
C ARG A 1161 -4.12 10.20 27.89
N ARG A 1162 -3.97 11.33 28.57
CA ARG A 1162 -3.17 11.45 29.80
C ARG A 1162 -3.68 10.53 30.91
N ILE A 1163 -2.77 9.81 31.59
CA ILE A 1163 -3.09 9.14 32.86
C ILE A 1163 -2.72 10.11 34.01
N PRO A 1164 -3.65 10.43 34.94
CA PRO A 1164 -3.41 11.44 35.97
C PRO A 1164 -2.41 10.97 37.03
N GLY A 1165 -1.49 11.86 37.42
CA GLY A 1165 -0.43 11.51 38.36
C GLY A 1165 0.65 12.56 38.63
N SER A 1166 1.54 12.22 39.56
CA SER A 1166 2.83 12.86 39.86
C SER A 1166 3.94 12.42 38.89
N LEU A 1167 5.07 13.16 38.89
CA LEU A 1167 6.29 12.78 38.16
C LEU A 1167 6.97 11.53 38.77
N ASP A 1168 6.87 11.31 40.08
CA ASP A 1168 7.15 9.99 40.65
C ASP A 1168 6.05 9.02 40.20
N ARG A 1169 6.43 8.00 39.43
CA ARG A 1169 5.51 7.04 38.77
C ARG A 1169 5.39 5.70 39.51
N VAL A 1170 6.06 5.56 40.65
CA VAL A 1170 5.96 4.37 41.52
C VAL A 1170 4.80 4.57 42.50
N ASP A 1171 3.56 4.48 42.00
CA ASP A 1171 2.32 4.65 42.77
C ASP A 1171 2.25 3.78 44.03
N ASN A 1172 2.89 2.61 44.02
CA ASN A 1172 2.97 1.73 45.17
C ASN A 1172 4.40 1.18 45.34
N LYS A 1173 5.26 1.96 46.01
CA LYS A 1173 6.65 1.58 46.29
C LYS A 1173 6.81 0.22 46.99
N PRO A 1174 6.01 -0.15 48.02
CA PRO A 1174 6.05 -1.50 48.58
C PRO A 1174 5.75 -2.61 47.55
N LYS A 1175 4.78 -2.40 46.64
CA LYS A 1175 4.44 -3.36 45.60
C LYS A 1175 5.53 -3.48 44.53
N TYR A 1176 6.11 -2.36 44.09
CA TYR A 1176 7.25 -2.37 43.16
C TYR A 1176 8.45 -3.07 43.76
N GLN A 1177 8.78 -2.77 45.02
CA GLN A 1177 9.84 -3.43 45.75
C GLN A 1177 9.61 -4.94 45.93
N ARG A 1178 8.37 -5.35 46.20
CA ARG A 1178 8.01 -6.76 46.26
C ARG A 1178 8.13 -7.45 44.89
N TRP A 1179 7.67 -6.80 43.83
CA TRP A 1179 7.81 -7.27 42.46
C TRP A 1179 9.29 -7.45 42.08
N LEU A 1180 10.16 -6.48 42.38
CA LEU A 1180 11.61 -6.57 42.17
C LEU A 1180 12.21 -7.79 42.88
N ALA A 1181 11.86 -8.04 44.14
CA ALA A 1181 12.30 -9.23 44.88
C ALA A 1181 11.82 -10.54 44.21
N ASP A 1182 10.55 -10.59 43.79
CA ASP A 1182 9.94 -11.77 43.18
C ASP A 1182 10.50 -12.09 41.76
N VAL A 1183 10.81 -11.08 40.94
CA VAL A 1183 11.36 -11.29 39.58
C VAL A 1183 12.89 -11.43 39.53
N SER A 1184 13.60 -11.06 40.61
CA SER A 1184 15.04 -11.30 40.77
C SER A 1184 15.37 -12.59 41.53
N GLY A 1185 14.44 -13.09 42.35
CA GLY A 1185 14.68 -14.23 43.24
C GLY A 1185 15.52 -13.89 44.49
N TYR A 1186 15.63 -12.59 44.82
CA TYR A 1186 16.16 -12.12 46.10
C TYR A 1186 15.02 -11.93 47.13
N ASP A 1187 15.38 -11.80 48.41
CA ASP A 1187 14.41 -11.42 49.45
C ASP A 1187 14.17 -9.89 49.47
N TRP A 1188 15.21 -9.14 49.11
CA TRP A 1188 15.18 -7.69 48.90
C TRP A 1188 16.08 -7.34 47.72
N ALA A 1189 15.58 -6.57 46.76
CA ALA A 1189 16.30 -6.18 45.56
C ALA A 1189 16.55 -4.66 45.54
N GLU A 1190 17.77 -4.22 45.23
CA GLU A 1190 18.10 -2.81 45.02
C GLU A 1190 18.29 -2.58 43.51
N THR A 1191 17.73 -1.51 42.96
CA THR A 1191 17.98 -1.10 41.57
C THR A 1191 19.09 -0.06 41.50
N GLU A 1192 19.95 -0.18 40.49
CA GLU A 1192 20.97 0.81 40.15
C GLU A 1192 20.90 1.16 38.66
N VAL A 1193 21.45 2.32 38.29
CA VAL A 1193 21.64 2.73 36.90
C VAL A 1193 23.13 2.75 36.63
N GLU A 1194 23.65 1.72 35.96
CA GLU A 1194 25.03 1.70 35.45
C GLU A 1194 24.99 2.03 33.96
N LYS A 1195 25.81 2.99 33.51
CA LYS A 1195 25.86 3.43 32.11
C LYS A 1195 24.45 3.53 31.52
N ARG A 1196 23.62 4.41 32.10
CA ARG A 1196 22.22 4.67 31.72
C ARG A 1196 21.23 3.49 31.79
N VAL A 1197 21.68 2.24 31.91
CA VAL A 1197 20.83 1.05 31.93
C VAL A 1197 20.34 0.78 33.36
N LEU A 1198 19.02 0.67 33.53
CA LEU A 1198 18.42 0.25 34.79
C LEU A 1198 18.62 -1.25 35.00
N ARG A 1199 19.16 -1.64 36.15
CA ARG A 1199 19.32 -3.05 36.52
C ARG A 1199 19.10 -3.31 38.01
N VAL A 1200 18.79 -4.55 38.37
CA VAL A 1200 18.85 -5.00 39.76
C VAL A 1200 20.31 -5.28 40.13
N LYS A 1201 20.83 -4.59 41.12
CA LYS A 1201 22.18 -4.76 41.64
C LYS A 1201 22.43 -6.22 42.03
N ALA A 1202 23.51 -6.80 41.51
CA ALA A 1202 23.79 -8.23 41.70
C ALA A 1202 24.20 -8.53 43.15
N GLN A 1203 23.49 -9.44 43.80
CA GLN A 1203 23.79 -9.90 45.18
C GLN A 1203 24.39 -11.31 45.23
N GLY A 1204 24.82 -11.84 44.07
CA GLY A 1204 25.18 -13.24 43.89
C GLY A 1204 24.01 -14.07 43.36
N ASN A 1205 24.12 -15.39 43.44
CA ASN A 1205 23.08 -16.29 42.94
C ASN A 1205 21.74 -16.05 43.67
N PRO A 1206 20.58 -16.03 42.97
CA PRO A 1206 19.27 -15.91 43.60
C PRO A 1206 19.06 -16.92 44.73
N LEU A 1207 18.48 -16.46 45.84
CA LEU A 1207 18.20 -17.29 47.02
C LEU A 1207 17.04 -18.28 46.77
N ARG A 1208 16.13 -17.88 45.87
CA ARG A 1208 14.99 -18.66 45.39
C ARG A 1208 14.88 -18.52 43.89
N GLN A 1209 14.20 -19.47 43.24
CA GLN A 1209 13.89 -19.34 41.82
C GLN A 1209 12.99 -18.10 41.61
N PRO A 1210 13.31 -17.20 40.65
CA PRO A 1210 12.44 -16.10 40.29
C PRO A 1210 11.04 -16.60 39.92
N LEU A 1211 9.99 -15.86 40.32
CA LEU A 1211 8.62 -16.28 40.00
C LEU A 1211 8.40 -16.24 38.47
N PRO A 1212 7.72 -17.24 37.88
CA PRO A 1212 7.31 -17.20 36.48
C PRO A 1212 6.19 -16.17 36.26
N SER A 1213 5.86 -15.86 35.00
CA SER A 1213 4.69 -15.04 34.70
C SER A 1213 3.40 -15.76 35.10
N ASN A 1214 2.46 -15.00 35.64
CA ASN A 1214 1.09 -15.46 35.91
C ASN A 1214 0.16 -15.25 34.69
N TRP A 1215 0.64 -14.63 33.62
CA TRP A 1215 -0.12 -14.41 32.39
C TRP A 1215 -0.23 -15.68 31.54
N GLN A 1216 -1.37 -15.83 30.87
CA GLN A 1216 -1.65 -16.96 29.99
C GLN A 1216 -1.69 -16.49 28.53
N TYR A 1217 -0.91 -17.13 27.66
CA TYR A 1217 -0.87 -16.82 26.24
C TYR A 1217 -2.27 -16.90 25.61
N GLY A 1218 -2.65 -15.86 24.86
CA GLY A 1218 -3.98 -15.68 24.29
C GLY A 1218 -4.97 -14.92 25.18
N THR A 1219 -4.54 -14.37 26.33
CA THR A 1219 -5.34 -13.43 27.14
C THR A 1219 -4.91 -11.99 26.90
N GLY A 1220 -5.87 -11.12 26.57
CA GLY A 1220 -5.65 -9.67 26.41
C GLY A 1220 -5.75 -8.91 27.74
N PRO A 1221 -5.67 -7.55 27.71
CA PRO A 1221 -5.79 -6.71 28.90
C PRO A 1221 -7.13 -6.87 29.63
N THR A 1222 -7.13 -6.77 30.96
CA THR A 1222 -8.30 -6.92 31.84
C THR A 1222 -8.53 -5.75 32.81
N VAL A 1223 -7.53 -4.90 33.05
CA VAL A 1223 -7.64 -3.69 33.89
C VAL A 1223 -7.69 -2.44 33.01
N ARG A 1224 -8.55 -1.49 33.39
CA ARG A 1224 -8.67 -0.17 32.76
C ARG A 1224 -7.79 0.86 33.46
N ALA A 1225 -7.20 1.75 32.66
CA ALA A 1225 -6.46 2.91 33.17
C ALA A 1225 -7.42 3.94 33.79
N ILE A 1226 -6.91 4.75 34.72
CA ILE A 1226 -7.67 5.81 35.39
C ILE A 1226 -7.82 6.99 34.44
N ALA A 1227 -9.06 7.40 34.14
CA ALA A 1227 -9.34 8.58 33.32
C ALA A 1227 -9.23 9.88 34.15
N PRO A 1228 -8.75 11.00 33.58
CA PRO A 1228 -8.67 12.29 34.29
C PRO A 1228 -10.00 12.75 34.91
N GLU A 1229 -11.11 12.52 34.20
CA GLU A 1229 -12.47 12.92 34.60
C GLU A 1229 -13.00 12.17 35.83
N SER A 1230 -12.42 11.01 36.18
CA SER A 1230 -12.83 10.21 37.34
C SER A 1230 -12.25 10.69 38.68
N VAL A 1231 -11.34 11.68 38.65
CA VAL A 1231 -10.66 12.21 39.85
C VAL A 1231 -11.29 13.54 40.27
N ALA A 1232 -12.41 13.45 41.00
CA ALA A 1232 -13.10 14.64 41.51
C ALA A 1232 -12.21 15.42 42.51
N GLY A 1233 -11.97 16.71 42.22
CA GLY A 1233 -11.40 17.66 43.18
C GLY A 1233 -9.93 18.07 42.97
N THR A 1234 -9.17 17.43 42.08
CA THR A 1234 -7.79 17.89 41.76
C THR A 1234 -7.79 18.79 40.53
N ALA A 1235 -8.06 20.08 40.73
CA ALA A 1235 -7.74 21.09 39.72
C ALA A 1235 -6.24 21.03 39.39
N TYR A 1236 -5.90 20.86 38.11
CA TYR A 1236 -4.51 20.76 37.64
C TYR A 1236 -3.73 22.05 37.99
N ARG A 1237 -2.94 21.98 39.06
CA ARG A 1237 -1.89 22.96 39.37
C ARG A 1237 -0.54 22.32 39.04
N PRO A 1238 0.01 22.55 37.84
CA PRO A 1238 1.35 22.09 37.54
C PRO A 1238 2.37 22.82 38.40
N ALA A 1239 3.44 22.13 38.77
CA ALA A 1239 4.57 22.77 39.44
C ALA A 1239 5.16 23.90 38.56
N PRO A 1240 5.56 25.04 39.16
CA PRO A 1240 6.40 26.06 38.53
C PRO A 1240 7.62 25.44 37.82
N MET A 1241 8.12 26.07 36.74
CA MET A 1241 9.33 25.56 36.07
C MET A 1241 10.55 25.50 37.02
N ALA A 1242 10.65 26.42 37.98
CA ALA A 1242 11.69 26.40 39.01
C ALA A 1242 11.56 25.19 39.97
N ASP A 1243 10.32 24.79 40.30
CA ASP A 1243 10.08 23.60 41.12
C ASP A 1243 10.29 22.30 40.33
N LEU A 1244 10.00 22.31 39.02
CA LEU A 1244 10.42 21.23 38.12
C LEU A 1244 11.95 21.11 38.13
N GLN A 1245 12.69 22.24 38.08
CA GLN A 1245 14.14 22.24 38.14
C GLN A 1245 14.69 21.71 39.48
N ALA A 1246 14.11 22.14 40.60
CA ALA A 1246 14.50 21.66 41.92
C ALA A 1246 14.17 20.18 42.14
N SER A 1247 13.01 19.70 41.66
CA SER A 1247 12.55 18.32 41.84
C SER A 1247 13.26 17.29 40.96
N LEU A 1248 13.78 17.70 39.79
CA LEU A 1248 14.54 16.84 38.87
C LEU A 1248 16.05 16.84 39.16
N GLY A 1249 16.52 17.62 40.14
CA GLY A 1249 17.89 17.54 40.63
C GLY A 1249 18.97 18.08 39.67
N PHE A 1250 18.64 19.04 38.81
CA PHE A 1250 19.62 19.61 37.87
C PHE A 1250 20.78 20.29 38.61
N THR A 1251 21.97 19.72 38.49
CA THR A 1251 23.19 20.52 38.51
C THR A 1251 23.25 21.35 37.23
N ALA A 1252 23.58 22.64 37.33
CA ALA A 1252 23.93 23.41 36.14
C ALA A 1252 24.99 22.66 35.33
N PRO A 1253 24.91 22.60 33.98
CA PRO A 1253 25.91 21.90 33.19
C PRO A 1253 27.29 22.49 33.52
N PRO A 1254 28.35 21.66 33.63
CA PRO A 1254 29.69 22.21 33.65
C PRO A 1254 29.84 23.08 32.41
N VAL A 1255 30.38 24.28 32.59
CA VAL A 1255 30.76 25.12 31.44
C VAL A 1255 31.83 24.33 30.70
N TYR A 1256 31.44 23.68 29.60
CA TYR A 1256 32.37 23.08 28.67
C TYR A 1256 33.18 24.23 28.09
N ALA A 1257 34.39 24.42 28.63
CA ALA A 1257 35.39 25.25 28.01
C ALA A 1257 35.59 24.71 26.59
N ALA A 1258 35.48 25.59 25.60
CA ALA A 1258 35.73 25.23 24.21
C ALA A 1258 37.11 24.55 24.11
N PRO A 1259 37.24 23.37 23.49
CA PRO A 1259 38.55 22.78 23.25
C PRO A 1259 39.35 23.70 22.33
N ASP A 1260 40.49 24.19 22.80
CA ASP A 1260 41.40 24.99 21.98
C ASP A 1260 41.97 24.15 20.82
N GLY A 1261 41.54 24.45 19.60
CA GLY A 1261 42.21 24.07 18.37
C GLY A 1261 41.98 22.63 17.85
N PRO A 1262 42.36 22.37 16.58
CA PRO A 1262 42.09 21.10 15.91
C PRO A 1262 43.07 20.01 16.34
N HIS A 1263 42.59 19.07 17.16
CA HIS A 1263 43.35 17.85 17.47
C HIS A 1263 43.28 16.84 16.32
N HIS A 1264 44.40 16.68 15.61
CA HIS A 1264 44.66 15.50 14.77
C HIS A 1264 44.59 14.20 15.60
N PRO A 1265 44.17 13.06 15.01
CA PRO A 1265 44.23 11.77 15.67
C PRO A 1265 45.69 11.41 15.98
N ARG A 1266 45.99 11.08 17.24
CA ARG A 1266 47.35 10.67 17.64
C ARG A 1266 47.55 9.17 17.47
N GLU A 1267 48.49 8.84 16.60
CA GLU A 1267 49.23 7.59 16.59
C GLU A 1267 49.88 7.30 17.96
N ARG A 1268 50.14 6.02 18.25
CA ARG A 1268 51.01 5.62 19.36
C ARG A 1268 52.47 5.75 18.92
N ALA A 1269 53.21 6.70 19.49
CA ALA A 1269 54.66 6.76 19.37
C ALA A 1269 55.34 6.54 20.73
N VAL A 1270 56.33 5.66 20.76
CA VAL A 1270 57.19 5.36 21.92
C VAL A 1270 58.32 6.40 21.99
N THR A 1271 58.64 6.89 23.19
CA THR A 1271 59.71 7.87 23.43
C THR A 1271 61.13 7.27 23.28
N PRO A 1272 62.04 7.94 22.55
CA PRO A 1272 63.48 7.77 22.70
C PRO A 1272 64.09 8.83 23.65
N PRO A 1273 65.24 8.54 24.30
CA PRO A 1273 66.06 9.54 25.02
C PRO A 1273 67.06 10.27 24.08
N PRO A 1274 67.70 11.37 24.53
CA PRO A 1274 68.12 12.47 23.66
C PRO A 1274 69.61 12.48 23.25
N ILE A 1275 69.93 13.24 22.18
CA ILE A 1275 71.27 13.80 21.91
C ILE A 1275 71.09 15.22 21.34
N ASP A 1276 71.99 16.13 21.72
CA ASP A 1276 72.01 17.56 21.35
C ASP A 1276 72.46 17.87 19.91
N VAL A 1277 72.11 19.09 19.52
CA VAL A 1277 72.45 19.94 18.34
C VAL A 1277 73.95 19.94 17.97
N PRO A 1278 74.33 20.29 16.71
CA PRO A 1278 74.27 21.68 16.20
C PRO A 1278 73.46 21.87 14.90
#